data_AF-A0A8H7E4R0-F1
#
_entry.id   AF-A0A8H7E4R0-F1
#
_cell.length_a   1.000
_cell.length_b   1.000
_cell.length_c   1.000
_cell.angle_alpha   90.00
_cell.angle_beta   90.00
_cell.angle_gamma   90.00
#
_symmetry.space_group_name_H-M   'P 1'
#
loop_
_entity.id
_entity.type
_entity.pdbx_description
1 polymer ?
#
loop_
_entity_poly.entity_id
_entity_poly.type
_entity_poly.pdbx_seq_one_letter_code
_entity_poly.pdbx_strand_id
1 'polypeptide(L)'
;MDVARYSIGWIAPLPLELTAAKAVLDEDYGDIHVDGYIYHGGRLGQHNIVMAVQPKMGNDAASDLAARMRAAFKNIEYFVVVGIGGGVPSYGPSGAPSEIVLGDVVVSYPRGSYGGVVRYDFGAWINEGQLEFRWHMNGPPDTLLNAVNVLQARHSMGSGTKIPTFLPGMRLKIHVPERQKFKDPGAEQDRLFQKDSFHPKESLNEDCKKYCDLSRSQMRHCRGIEAVRQADTPKIHYGNIASSNQLQISAHKRDQLHEELGVICFEMEGAGVIHKHPCLVIRGICDYSDSHKNKQWQPYAAATAAAYTKELLETMPASNYKDKDNDKDREDVQCLKDLQSTNPRDDKTRIERSKDDLLKESYMWILEDPAFRDWCHDDNTQLLWIKGNPGKGKTMLMMGLINELSKQLESTPGSGILSYFFCQATEPTLNNAISVIKALIFLLADQRRPLIRHLRKRYDISGRPLFEGSNAFFALSAILSDMLHDASLARVYLMVDALDECNSGLSQLLDFIARNTSEPSKVKWLVSSRNRPDIEERLRPAGSRTKISLELNSSHISRAVNAFIDFRILKLTELKRYKAEVQKKIRKYLYEKADGTFLWVALVCKALHGVRVGNTLSALEKFPPGLQPLYERMMEQIRCLEDSDDVESCTRILSSATLAYRPIHLKELVAMAGLQEDPNDVESLNELVDLCGSFLTIREDTVYFIHQSAKDYFSTGKGAQIFASGQAEEHREMALRALQVMNDGLKRDMCKLRVPGALLDEVHDINQDCLAYLRYACCYWVSHLRDAGHLLHEKLDLYDNGTIHMFLIKHFLHWLEALSLIGSISDGVIMIRTLKELLIRKSDKAELLLAMIQDAKRFILYNRWIIEKAPLQVYTSALVFAPKKSIIRKQFSSLGPSWITTGPATDENWSQCLQTLEGHSGPIYSVTFSADSRRLASASSDRTVRLWDSETGALQQTLEGHSKSVNSVAFSADGRRLASASYDSTVRLWDSETGALQQTLEGHSKSVNSVAFSADGRRLASASDDSTVRLWDSETGALQQTLEGHSSLVNSVAFSADGRRLASASDDSTVRLWDSETGVLQQTLEGHSGPIYSVAFSADGRRLASASYNSTVRLWDSETGVLQQTLEGHSKSVNSVAFSADGRWLASVSYDNTVRLWDGETGALQQTLEIGSFLDQLSFSPDGLHLITALGVISLHHSPSAITQTPTWSGYFVRADRSWVTANGAGILWIPPEYRPTCSVVRKQTIVIGCASGRVLIMKFDPQLPLV
;
A
#
# COMPACT_ATOMS: atom_id res chain seq x y z
N MET A 1 27.25 25.03 -13.07
CA MET A 1 26.01 25.76 -12.75
C MET A 1 25.12 24.84 -11.97
N ASP A 2 24.66 25.27 -10.79
CA ASP A 2 23.71 24.49 -10.00
C ASP A 2 22.32 24.59 -10.62
N VAL A 3 21.98 23.64 -11.50
CA VAL A 3 20.66 23.57 -12.17
C VAL A 3 19.54 23.20 -11.20
N ALA A 4 19.87 22.72 -9.99
CA ALA A 4 18.89 22.35 -8.98
C ALA A 4 18.25 23.57 -8.31
N ARG A 5 18.82 24.78 -8.46
CA ARG A 5 18.34 25.98 -7.77
C ARG A 5 17.05 26.60 -8.33
N TYR A 6 16.57 26.21 -9.52
CA TYR A 6 15.45 26.85 -10.23
C TYR A 6 14.11 26.16 -9.97
N SER A 7 13.10 26.92 -9.53
CA SER A 7 11.76 26.42 -9.13
C SER A 7 10.67 26.71 -10.14
N ILE A 8 10.85 27.71 -10.98
CA ILE A 8 9.80 28.21 -11.88
C ILE A 8 10.34 28.28 -13.30
N GLY A 9 9.60 27.65 -14.22
CA GLY A 9 9.82 27.78 -15.65
C GLY A 9 8.96 28.90 -16.23
N TRP A 10 9.58 29.91 -16.83
CA TRP A 10 8.90 30.99 -17.52
C TRP A 10 9.00 30.80 -19.03
N ILE A 11 7.87 30.63 -19.69
CA ILE A 11 7.80 30.49 -21.15
C ILE A 11 7.34 31.81 -21.75
N ALA A 12 8.19 32.42 -22.57
CA ALA A 12 7.91 33.61 -23.35
C ALA A 12 7.73 33.21 -24.83
N PRO A 13 6.52 33.26 -25.39
CA PRO A 13 6.28 32.93 -26.80
C PRO A 13 7.16 33.71 -27.81
N LEU A 14 7.41 35.01 -27.58
CA LEU A 14 8.12 35.90 -28.50
C LEU A 14 9.39 36.54 -27.91
N PRO A 15 10.40 36.91 -28.72
CA PRO A 15 11.61 37.60 -28.24
C PRO A 15 11.34 38.91 -27.48
N LEU A 16 10.29 39.63 -27.88
CA LEU A 16 9.84 40.85 -27.21
C LEU A 16 9.33 40.55 -25.78
N GLU A 17 8.63 39.44 -25.60
CA GLU A 17 8.09 39.00 -24.31
C GLU A 17 9.21 38.48 -23.41
N LEU A 18 10.24 37.83 -23.98
CA LEU A 18 11.44 37.48 -23.23
C LEU A 18 12.20 38.73 -22.77
N THR A 19 12.28 39.77 -23.61
CA THR A 19 12.87 41.07 -23.24
C THR A 19 12.11 41.70 -22.07
N ALA A 20 10.78 41.61 -22.09
CA ALA A 20 9.93 42.05 -21.00
C ALA A 20 10.19 41.24 -19.70
N ALA A 21 10.24 39.91 -19.81
CA ALA A 21 10.49 39.02 -18.68
C ALA A 21 11.88 39.27 -18.04
N LYS A 22 12.94 39.42 -18.84
CA LYS A 22 14.28 39.74 -18.34
C LYS A 22 14.31 41.07 -17.57
N ALA A 23 13.59 42.07 -18.07
CA ALA A 23 13.58 43.40 -17.45
C ALA A 23 12.83 43.46 -16.10
N VAL A 24 12.06 42.43 -15.74
CA VAL A 24 11.35 42.35 -14.45
C VAL A 24 12.16 41.66 -13.34
N LEU A 25 13.25 40.98 -13.69
CA LEU A 25 14.11 40.26 -12.75
C LEU A 25 14.71 41.19 -11.69
N ASP A 26 14.80 40.71 -10.45
CA ASP A 26 15.51 41.39 -9.37
C ASP A 26 17.02 41.19 -9.51
N GLU A 27 17.43 39.97 -9.83
CA GLU A 27 18.82 39.61 -10.16
C GLU A 27 18.86 38.86 -11.49
N ASP A 28 19.80 39.23 -12.36
CA ASP A 28 20.06 38.57 -13.65
C ASP A 28 21.26 37.63 -13.49
N TYR A 29 21.07 36.34 -13.80
CA TYR A 29 22.12 35.32 -13.70
C TYR A 29 22.75 34.96 -15.05
N GLY A 30 22.29 35.56 -16.15
CA GLY A 30 22.79 35.33 -17.50
C GLY A 30 22.24 34.09 -18.21
N ASP A 31 22.74 33.88 -19.43
CA ASP A 31 22.33 32.77 -20.29
C ASP A 31 22.94 31.44 -19.84
N ILE A 32 22.16 30.37 -19.98
CA ILE A 32 22.46 29.01 -19.56
C ILE A 32 22.30 28.11 -20.78
N HIS A 33 23.40 27.46 -21.16
CA HIS A 33 23.43 26.56 -22.31
C HIS A 33 23.32 25.11 -21.84
N VAL A 34 22.19 24.45 -22.13
CA VAL A 34 21.94 23.04 -21.78
C VAL A 34 21.22 22.36 -22.94
N ASP A 35 21.70 21.18 -23.34
CA ASP A 35 21.11 20.33 -24.39
C ASP A 35 20.82 21.04 -25.72
N GLY A 36 21.67 21.99 -26.11
CA GLY A 36 21.53 22.76 -27.36
C GLY A 36 20.49 23.88 -27.32
N TYR A 37 19.87 24.14 -26.17
CA TYR A 37 18.96 25.26 -25.94
C TYR A 37 19.63 26.36 -25.11
N ILE A 38 19.20 27.61 -25.35
CA ILE A 38 19.63 28.78 -24.59
C ILE A 38 18.48 29.16 -23.65
N TYR A 39 18.70 28.93 -22.37
CA TYR A 39 17.84 29.40 -21.29
C TYR A 39 18.43 30.66 -20.69
N HIS A 40 17.63 31.44 -19.96
CA HIS A 40 18.11 32.59 -19.22
C HIS A 40 17.71 32.49 -17.76
N GLY A 41 18.67 32.57 -16.85
CA GLY A 41 18.43 32.45 -15.41
C GLY A 41 18.30 33.80 -14.73
N GLY A 42 17.46 33.87 -13.70
CA GLY A 42 17.41 35.05 -12.84
C GLY A 42 16.68 34.77 -11.52
N ARG A 43 16.56 35.80 -10.69
CA ARG A 43 15.76 35.79 -9.47
C ARG A 43 14.65 36.81 -9.53
N LEU A 44 13.48 36.43 -9.01
CA LEU A 44 12.35 37.31 -8.81
C LEU A 44 11.73 36.99 -7.45
N GLY A 45 11.73 37.98 -6.55
CA GLY A 45 11.39 37.80 -5.15
C GLY A 45 12.33 36.76 -4.52
N GLN A 46 11.73 35.70 -3.98
CA GLN A 46 12.47 34.60 -3.36
C GLN A 46 12.64 33.39 -4.29
N HIS A 47 12.22 33.48 -5.55
CA HIS A 47 12.23 32.37 -6.51
C HIS A 47 13.34 32.53 -7.54
N ASN A 48 14.08 31.45 -7.81
CA ASN A 48 14.98 31.39 -8.95
C ASN A 48 14.19 30.90 -10.17
N ILE A 49 14.19 31.70 -11.22
CA ILE A 49 13.41 31.49 -12.43
C ILE A 49 14.34 31.16 -13.58
N VAL A 50 13.93 30.20 -14.41
CA VAL A 50 14.56 29.97 -15.70
C VAL A 50 13.57 30.30 -16.82
N MET A 51 14.00 31.12 -17.76
CA MET A 51 13.19 31.66 -18.85
C MET A 51 13.65 31.11 -20.19
N ALA A 52 12.72 30.87 -21.10
CA ALA A 52 13.04 30.54 -22.49
C ALA A 52 12.05 31.15 -23.47
N VAL A 53 12.55 31.41 -24.68
CA VAL A 53 11.74 31.82 -25.82
C VAL A 53 11.45 30.62 -26.73
N GLN A 54 10.24 30.55 -27.27
CA GLN A 54 9.86 29.47 -28.18
C GLN A 54 10.54 29.65 -29.55
N PRO A 55 10.97 28.55 -30.21
CA PRO A 55 11.54 28.61 -31.55
C PRO A 55 10.50 28.91 -32.64
N LYS A 56 9.23 28.54 -32.41
CA LYS A 56 8.07 28.78 -33.27
C LYS A 56 6.83 28.97 -32.39
N MET A 57 5.82 29.68 -32.88
CA MET A 57 4.54 29.88 -32.18
C MET A 57 3.65 28.62 -32.25
N GLY A 58 2.81 28.42 -31.22
CA GLY A 58 1.80 27.36 -31.18
C GLY A 58 1.91 26.44 -29.96
N ASN A 59 0.86 25.66 -29.70
CA ASN A 59 0.74 24.81 -28.53
C ASN A 59 1.81 23.71 -28.50
N ASP A 60 2.14 23.14 -29.65
CA ASP A 60 3.10 22.02 -29.74
C ASP A 60 4.51 22.50 -29.40
N ALA A 61 4.91 23.67 -29.89
CA ALA A 61 6.21 24.28 -29.57
C ALA A 61 6.32 24.67 -28.09
N ALA A 62 5.24 25.18 -27.51
CA ALA A 62 5.16 25.50 -26.07
C ALA A 62 5.27 24.24 -25.19
N SER A 63 4.55 23.17 -25.55
CA SER A 63 4.61 21.86 -24.89
C SER A 63 6.03 21.29 -24.92
N ASP A 64 6.67 21.29 -26.08
CA ASP A 64 8.01 20.72 -26.26
C ASP A 64 9.06 21.50 -25.46
N LEU A 65 8.96 22.84 -25.45
CA LEU A 65 9.85 23.67 -24.65
C LEU A 65 9.67 23.43 -23.15
N ALA A 66 8.42 23.35 -22.66
CA ALA A 66 8.14 23.06 -21.25
C ALA A 66 8.70 21.69 -20.81
N ALA A 67 8.51 20.66 -21.64
CA ALA A 67 9.03 19.33 -21.37
C ALA A 67 10.57 19.31 -21.30
N ARG A 68 11.25 20.01 -22.22
CA ARG A 68 12.72 20.14 -22.23
C ARG A 68 13.24 20.96 -21.05
N MET A 69 12.57 22.07 -20.70
CA MET A 69 12.89 22.85 -19.51
C MET A 69 12.82 22.00 -18.24
N ARG A 70 11.78 21.18 -18.09
CA ARG A 70 11.63 20.31 -16.91
C ARG A 70 12.67 19.18 -16.88
N ALA A 71 13.09 18.68 -18.04
CA ALA A 71 14.16 17.70 -18.15
C ALA A 71 15.53 18.30 -17.76
N ALA A 72 15.83 19.52 -18.22
CA ALA A 72 17.07 20.23 -17.93
C ALA A 72 17.14 20.75 -16.48
N PHE A 73 16.02 21.19 -15.93
CA PHE A 73 15.91 21.78 -14.59
C PHE A 73 14.91 20.97 -13.76
N LYS A 74 15.39 19.89 -13.14
CA LYS A 74 14.58 18.87 -12.45
C LYS A 74 13.70 19.41 -11.32
N ASN A 75 14.03 20.59 -10.79
CA ASN A 75 13.34 21.20 -9.67
C ASN A 75 12.28 22.24 -10.06
N ILE A 76 11.97 22.41 -11.35
CA ILE A 76 10.83 23.23 -11.78
C ILE A 76 9.53 22.60 -11.29
N GLU A 77 8.84 23.31 -10.40
CA GLU A 77 7.54 22.91 -9.85
C GLU A 77 6.40 23.38 -10.76
N TYR A 78 6.44 24.66 -11.13
CA TYR A 78 5.38 25.38 -11.83
C TYR A 78 5.89 26.02 -13.11
N PHE A 79 5.00 26.11 -14.10
CA PHE A 79 5.21 26.93 -15.29
C PHE A 79 4.33 28.19 -15.26
N VAL A 80 4.89 29.29 -15.74
CA VAL A 80 4.12 30.48 -16.11
C VAL A 80 4.31 30.72 -17.60
N VAL A 81 3.21 30.72 -18.35
CA VAL A 81 3.23 31.07 -19.78
C VAL A 81 2.78 32.52 -19.88
N VAL A 82 3.73 33.42 -20.10
CA VAL A 82 3.50 34.87 -20.04
C VAL A 82 3.80 35.47 -21.40
N GLY A 83 2.84 36.19 -21.96
CA GLY A 83 2.95 36.78 -23.28
C GLY A 83 1.81 37.74 -23.58
N ILE A 84 1.57 38.00 -24.87
CA ILE A 84 0.49 38.87 -25.34
C ILE A 84 -0.68 38.07 -25.90
N GLY A 85 -1.88 38.61 -25.78
CA GLY A 85 -3.11 37.99 -26.27
C GLY A 85 -4.10 39.02 -26.79
N GLY A 86 -5.14 38.52 -27.46
CA GLY A 86 -6.24 39.35 -27.95
C GLY A 86 -7.42 39.30 -26.98
N GLY A 87 -7.88 40.46 -26.50
CA GLY A 87 -8.95 40.55 -25.51
C GLY A 87 -10.34 40.51 -26.15
N VAL A 88 -11.35 40.07 -25.40
CA VAL A 88 -12.76 40.15 -25.83
C VAL A 88 -13.41 41.41 -25.27
N PRO A 89 -13.89 42.32 -26.13
CA PRO A 89 -14.52 43.56 -25.70
C PRO A 89 -16.02 43.36 -25.38
N SER A 90 -16.39 42.70 -24.28
CA SER A 90 -17.82 42.49 -23.91
C SER A 90 -18.26 43.25 -22.65
N TYR A 91 -19.59 43.41 -22.49
CA TYR A 91 -20.26 44.00 -21.33
C TYR A 91 -20.82 42.90 -20.44
N GLY A 92 -20.61 42.97 -19.13
CA GLY A 92 -21.06 41.93 -18.20
C GLY A 92 -22.60 41.76 -18.17
N PRO A 93 -23.11 40.58 -17.81
CA PRO A 93 -24.55 40.26 -17.78
C PRO A 93 -25.38 41.07 -16.77
N SER A 94 -24.73 41.86 -15.89
CA SER A 94 -25.37 42.70 -14.86
C SER A 94 -25.34 44.21 -15.17
N GLY A 95 -24.89 44.64 -16.35
CA GLY A 95 -24.80 46.06 -16.70
C GLY A 95 -23.71 46.85 -15.97
N ALA A 96 -22.82 46.19 -15.21
CA ALA A 96 -21.64 46.83 -14.60
C ALA A 96 -20.44 46.82 -15.58
N PRO A 97 -19.64 47.91 -15.66
CA PRO A 97 -18.59 48.06 -16.66
C PRO A 97 -17.29 47.31 -16.24
N SER A 98 -17.10 46.09 -16.73
CA SER A 98 -15.79 45.39 -16.71
C SER A 98 -15.26 45.20 -18.14
N GLU A 99 -15.19 46.30 -18.88
CA GLU A 99 -14.75 46.31 -20.27
C GLU A 99 -13.23 46.03 -20.36
N ILE A 100 -12.83 44.99 -21.11
CA ILE A 100 -11.41 44.71 -21.40
C ILE A 100 -10.89 45.72 -22.44
N VAL A 101 -9.73 46.31 -22.15
CA VAL A 101 -9.09 47.36 -22.95
C VAL A 101 -7.61 47.06 -23.16
N LEU A 102 -6.97 47.73 -24.12
CA LEU A 102 -5.58 47.44 -24.43
C LEU A 102 -4.66 47.83 -23.26
N GLY A 103 -3.63 47.01 -23.04
CA GLY A 103 -2.72 47.13 -21.90
C GLY A 103 -3.18 46.41 -20.62
N ASP A 104 -4.45 45.99 -20.52
CA ASP A 104 -4.93 45.16 -19.41
C ASP A 104 -4.27 43.77 -19.40
N VAL A 105 -4.39 43.08 -18.27
CA VAL A 105 -3.86 41.72 -18.09
C VAL A 105 -5.02 40.75 -17.88
N VAL A 106 -5.00 39.63 -18.60
CA VAL A 106 -5.93 38.50 -18.42
C VAL A 106 -5.16 37.31 -17.87
N VAL A 107 -5.72 36.69 -16.83
CA VAL A 107 -5.15 35.52 -16.15
C VAL A 107 -6.12 34.36 -16.25
N SER A 108 -5.63 33.19 -16.66
CA SER A 108 -6.45 31.97 -16.75
C SER A 108 -7.01 31.59 -15.38
N TYR A 109 -8.33 31.52 -15.26
CA TYR A 109 -9.01 31.20 -14.00
C TYR A 109 -10.22 30.30 -14.26
N PRO A 110 -10.37 29.15 -13.57
CA PRO A 110 -11.49 28.22 -13.78
C PRO A 110 -12.86 28.89 -13.55
N ARG A 111 -13.77 28.78 -14.53
CA ARG A 111 -15.18 29.21 -14.42
C ARG A 111 -16.10 28.21 -15.14
N GLY A 112 -17.21 27.86 -14.48
CA GLY A 112 -18.17 26.89 -14.99
C GLY A 112 -17.59 25.48 -15.01
N SER A 113 -17.79 24.75 -16.10
CA SER A 113 -17.26 23.38 -16.33
C SER A 113 -15.83 23.36 -16.89
N TYR A 114 -15.16 24.52 -17.03
CA TYR A 114 -13.87 24.64 -17.73
C TYR A 114 -12.71 24.99 -16.78
N GLY A 115 -11.53 24.41 -17.05
CA GLY A 115 -10.29 24.58 -16.25
C GLY A 115 -9.55 25.92 -16.43
N GLY A 116 -10.17 26.96 -17.01
CA GLY A 116 -9.54 28.28 -17.20
C GLY A 116 -8.76 28.48 -18.51
N VAL A 117 -8.43 27.41 -19.24
CA VAL A 117 -7.96 27.45 -20.63
C VAL A 117 -8.80 26.49 -21.48
N VAL A 118 -9.24 26.92 -22.66
CA VAL A 118 -10.11 26.18 -23.57
C VAL A 118 -9.42 26.03 -24.93
N ARG A 119 -9.29 24.81 -25.43
CA ARG A 119 -8.70 24.55 -26.75
C ARG A 119 -9.80 24.53 -27.83
N TYR A 120 -9.66 25.32 -28.90
CA TYR A 120 -10.73 25.52 -29.89
C TYR A 120 -10.37 25.14 -31.35
N ASP A 121 -9.21 24.52 -31.58
CA ASP A 121 -8.70 24.12 -32.91
C ASP A 121 -8.98 22.69 -33.35
N PHE A 122 -9.68 21.88 -32.55
CA PHE A 122 -10.21 20.59 -33.03
C PHE A 122 -11.49 20.82 -33.85
N GLY A 123 -11.27 21.27 -35.07
CA GLY A 123 -12.24 21.39 -36.14
C GLY A 123 -11.63 20.93 -37.45
N ALA A 124 -11.21 19.66 -37.52
CA ALA A 124 -11.26 18.96 -38.79
C ALA A 124 -12.71 18.46 -38.92
N TRP A 125 -13.43 19.00 -39.90
CA TRP A 125 -14.77 18.55 -40.24
C TRP A 125 -14.73 17.04 -40.52
N ILE A 126 -15.40 16.25 -39.68
CA ILE A 126 -15.83 14.92 -40.09
C ILE A 126 -17.18 15.11 -40.77
N ASN A 127 -17.35 14.52 -41.95
CA ASN A 127 -18.59 14.56 -42.70
C ASN A 127 -19.77 14.22 -41.76
N GLU A 128 -20.84 15.03 -41.83
CA GLU A 128 -22.09 14.90 -41.06
C GLU A 128 -22.13 15.51 -39.65
N GLY A 129 -21.87 16.82 -39.56
CA GLY A 129 -22.76 17.73 -38.80
C GLY A 129 -22.81 17.68 -37.26
N GLN A 130 -21.98 16.90 -36.56
CA GLN A 130 -21.86 16.99 -35.08
C GLN A 130 -20.44 17.36 -34.63
N LEU A 131 -20.37 18.45 -33.85
CA LEU A 131 -19.16 18.96 -33.19
C LEU A 131 -18.89 18.17 -31.90
N GLU A 132 -17.91 17.27 -31.89
CA GLU A 132 -17.43 16.65 -30.66
C GLU A 132 -16.29 17.49 -30.05
N PHE A 133 -16.60 18.19 -28.96
CA PHE A 133 -15.63 19.02 -28.25
C PHE A 133 -15.11 18.28 -27.01
N ARG A 134 -13.79 18.11 -26.89
CA ARG A 134 -13.14 17.67 -25.65
C ARG A 134 -12.93 18.89 -24.74
N TRP A 135 -13.87 19.13 -23.83
CA TRP A 135 -13.98 20.38 -23.07
C TRP A 135 -13.13 20.51 -21.79
N HIS A 136 -12.40 19.48 -21.36
CA HIS A 136 -11.75 19.49 -20.04
C HIS A 136 -10.23 19.46 -20.15
N MET A 137 -9.61 20.63 -20.05
CA MET A 137 -8.17 20.78 -19.83
C MET A 137 -7.90 20.88 -18.33
N ASN A 138 -6.72 20.40 -17.89
CA ASN A 138 -6.27 20.59 -16.51
C ASN A 138 -6.28 22.08 -16.14
N GLY A 139 -6.74 22.39 -14.92
CA GLY A 139 -6.72 23.76 -14.41
C GLY A 139 -5.38 24.15 -13.80
N PRO A 140 -5.14 25.44 -13.52
CA PRO A 140 -3.98 25.86 -12.76
C PRO A 140 -3.95 25.18 -11.39
N PRO A 141 -2.77 24.81 -10.86
CA PRO A 141 -2.64 24.16 -9.56
C PRO A 141 -3.10 25.07 -8.41
N ASP A 142 -3.60 24.47 -7.34
CA ASP A 142 -4.16 25.18 -6.17
C ASP A 142 -3.19 26.21 -5.57
N THR A 143 -1.88 25.95 -5.58
CA THR A 143 -0.86 26.89 -5.08
C THR A 143 -0.87 28.22 -5.87
N LEU A 144 -0.98 28.15 -7.20
CA LEU A 144 -1.03 29.34 -8.06
C LEU A 144 -2.40 30.02 -7.96
N LEU A 145 -3.50 29.23 -7.89
CA LEU A 145 -4.85 29.77 -7.71
C LEU A 145 -4.99 30.48 -6.35
N ASN A 146 -4.40 29.95 -5.29
CA ASN A 146 -4.39 30.60 -3.98
C ASN A 146 -3.64 31.95 -4.03
N ALA A 147 -2.47 32.01 -4.69
CA ALA A 147 -1.76 33.28 -4.87
C ALA A 147 -2.58 34.30 -5.68
N VAL A 148 -3.28 33.86 -6.73
CA VAL A 148 -4.22 34.68 -7.50
C VAL A 148 -5.37 35.19 -6.64
N ASN A 149 -5.99 34.33 -5.82
CA ASN A 149 -7.09 34.70 -4.92
C ASN A 149 -6.65 35.72 -3.86
N VAL A 150 -5.45 35.56 -3.29
CA VAL A 150 -4.88 36.53 -2.35
C VAL A 150 -4.65 37.89 -3.01
N LEU A 151 -4.14 37.92 -4.25
CA LEU A 151 -3.98 39.17 -4.99
C LEU A 151 -5.33 39.81 -5.33
N GLN A 152 -6.31 39.03 -5.79
CA GLN A 152 -7.65 39.51 -6.10
C GLN A 152 -8.32 40.13 -4.86
N ALA A 153 -8.16 39.52 -3.68
CA ALA A 153 -8.64 40.06 -2.41
C ALA A 153 -7.93 41.38 -2.06
N ARG A 154 -6.60 41.47 -2.22
CA ARG A 154 -5.84 42.71 -1.98
C ARG A 154 -6.27 43.85 -2.92
N HIS A 155 -6.41 43.56 -4.21
CA HIS A 155 -6.86 44.53 -5.20
C HIS A 155 -8.27 45.05 -4.89
N SER A 156 -9.14 44.18 -4.36
CA SER A 156 -10.51 44.54 -3.94
C SER A 156 -10.56 45.39 -2.66
N MET A 157 -9.55 45.29 -1.78
CA MET A 157 -9.42 46.03 -0.51
C MET A 157 -8.76 47.41 -0.67
N GLY A 158 -8.52 47.87 -1.90
CA GLY A 158 -8.06 49.24 -2.19
C GLY A 158 -6.54 49.44 -2.29
N SER A 159 -5.71 48.40 -2.22
CA SER A 159 -4.24 48.54 -2.41
C SER A 159 -3.80 48.67 -3.87
N GLY A 160 -4.70 48.42 -4.84
CA GLY A 160 -4.40 48.44 -6.27
C GLY A 160 -3.37 47.39 -6.71
N THR A 161 -3.13 47.27 -8.02
CA THR A 161 -2.04 46.45 -8.56
C THR A 161 -0.70 47.19 -8.44
N LYS A 162 0.38 46.44 -8.20
CA LYS A 162 1.75 46.97 -8.21
C LYS A 162 2.32 47.19 -9.61
N ILE A 163 1.65 46.77 -10.69
CA ILE A 163 2.15 46.93 -12.07
C ILE A 163 2.67 48.35 -12.37
N PRO A 164 1.95 49.45 -12.05
CA PRO A 164 2.42 50.81 -12.32
C PRO A 164 3.73 51.17 -11.61
N THR A 165 4.02 50.51 -10.48
CA THR A 165 5.26 50.69 -9.73
C THR A 165 6.45 49.97 -10.39
N PHE A 166 6.20 48.86 -11.08
CA PHE A 166 7.24 48.04 -11.71
C PHE A 166 7.61 48.53 -13.13
N LEU A 167 6.64 49.05 -13.89
CA LEU A 167 6.86 49.45 -15.29
C LEU A 167 7.98 50.49 -15.49
N PRO A 168 8.14 51.56 -14.67
CA PRO A 168 9.22 52.52 -14.86
C PRO A 168 10.62 51.90 -14.67
N GLY A 169 10.80 51.08 -13.62
CA GLY A 169 12.07 50.41 -13.33
C GLY A 169 12.43 49.36 -14.39
N MET A 170 11.43 48.62 -14.87
CA MET A 170 11.56 47.68 -15.98
C MET A 170 12.06 48.37 -17.26
N ARG A 171 11.46 49.51 -17.62
CA ARG A 171 11.86 50.28 -18.81
C ARG A 171 13.31 50.76 -18.74
N LEU A 172 13.81 51.12 -17.55
CA LEU A 172 15.20 51.53 -17.37
C LEU A 172 16.20 50.39 -17.60
N LYS A 173 15.81 49.13 -17.36
CA LYS A 173 16.65 47.95 -17.64
C LYS A 173 16.69 47.58 -19.13
N ILE A 174 15.74 48.05 -19.93
CA ILE A 174 15.70 47.80 -21.38
C ILE A 174 16.68 48.74 -22.10
N HIS A 175 17.38 48.19 -23.10
CA HIS A 175 18.36 48.92 -23.91
C HIS A 175 17.72 50.15 -24.60
N VAL A 176 18.45 51.26 -24.62
CA VAL A 176 17.95 52.61 -24.96
C VAL A 176 17.14 52.70 -26.28
N PRO A 177 17.55 52.04 -27.39
CA PRO A 177 16.80 52.07 -28.66
C PRO A 177 15.41 51.45 -28.59
N GLU A 178 15.18 50.49 -27.66
CA GLU A 178 13.92 49.76 -27.55
C GLU A 178 13.04 50.27 -26.41
N ARG A 179 13.61 50.98 -25.43
CA ARG A 179 12.92 51.51 -24.24
C ARG A 179 11.65 52.32 -24.56
N GLN A 180 11.64 53.04 -25.69
CA GLN A 180 10.49 53.86 -26.09
C GLN A 180 9.29 53.02 -26.54
N LYS A 181 9.53 51.81 -27.07
CA LYS A 181 8.47 50.90 -27.53
C LYS A 181 7.61 50.39 -26.37
N PHE A 182 8.18 50.26 -25.17
CA PHE A 182 7.53 49.77 -23.95
C PHE A 182 6.79 50.87 -23.16
N LYS A 183 6.63 52.07 -23.73
CA LYS A 183 5.78 53.12 -23.14
C LYS A 183 4.32 52.85 -23.51
N ASP A 184 3.39 53.24 -22.64
CA ASP A 184 1.97 53.28 -22.99
C ASP A 184 1.77 54.09 -24.29
N PRO A 185 1.19 53.48 -25.36
CA PRO A 185 0.90 54.17 -26.62
C PRO A 185 -0.16 55.28 -26.51
N GLY A 186 -0.92 55.32 -25.42
CA GLY A 186 -1.94 56.33 -25.13
C GLY A 186 -3.35 55.92 -25.59
N ALA A 187 -4.36 56.43 -24.88
CA ALA A 187 -5.77 56.10 -25.09
C ALA A 187 -6.31 56.32 -26.51
N GLU A 188 -5.75 57.28 -27.27
CA GLU A 188 -6.15 57.55 -28.66
C GLU A 188 -5.82 56.41 -29.64
N GLN A 189 -4.90 55.53 -29.21
CA GLN A 189 -4.47 54.33 -29.93
C GLN A 189 -5.28 53.08 -29.54
N ASP A 190 -6.18 53.19 -28.54
CA ASP A 190 -7.11 52.12 -28.19
C ASP A 190 -8.41 52.23 -29.01
N ARG A 191 -8.45 51.44 -30.09
CA ARG A 191 -9.51 51.47 -31.10
C ARG A 191 -10.09 50.09 -31.30
N LEU A 192 -11.42 50.01 -31.20
CA LEU A 192 -12.18 48.81 -31.54
C LEU A 192 -12.91 49.02 -32.88
N PHE A 193 -12.68 48.14 -33.84
CA PHE A 193 -13.35 48.19 -35.14
C PHE A 193 -14.70 47.46 -35.11
N GLN A 194 -15.67 47.95 -35.88
CA GLN A 194 -16.94 47.24 -36.07
C GLN A 194 -16.71 45.84 -36.63
N LYS A 195 -17.51 44.86 -36.19
CA LYS A 195 -17.37 43.42 -36.51
C LYS A 195 -17.28 43.09 -38.01
N ASP A 196 -17.89 43.91 -38.87
CA ASP A 196 -17.93 43.72 -40.33
C ASP A 196 -16.80 44.45 -41.08
N SER A 197 -15.87 45.07 -40.35
CA SER A 197 -14.71 45.76 -40.94
C SER A 197 -13.61 44.75 -41.28
N PHE A 198 -13.22 44.67 -42.55
CA PHE A 198 -12.23 43.70 -43.03
C PHE A 198 -10.90 44.37 -43.38
N HIS A 199 -9.79 43.88 -42.80
CA HIS A 199 -8.43 44.31 -43.16
C HIS A 199 -7.86 43.40 -44.28
N PRO A 200 -7.42 43.95 -45.44
CA PRO A 200 -6.88 43.13 -46.54
C PRO A 200 -5.61 42.36 -46.16
N LYS A 201 -5.55 41.06 -46.48
CA LYS A 201 -4.43 40.14 -46.12
C LYS A 201 -3.06 40.57 -46.66
N GLU A 202 -3.00 41.30 -47.77
CA GLU A 202 -1.75 41.74 -48.42
C GLU A 202 -1.03 42.88 -47.66
N SER A 203 -1.64 43.42 -46.59
CA SER A 203 -1.15 44.59 -45.85
C SER A 203 -0.91 44.36 -44.35
N LEU A 204 -0.88 43.09 -43.89
CA LEU A 204 -0.74 42.68 -42.47
C LEU A 204 0.53 43.21 -41.74
N ASN A 205 1.42 43.92 -42.44
CA ASN A 205 2.67 44.46 -41.92
C ASN A 205 2.81 45.99 -41.97
N GLU A 206 1.80 46.75 -42.42
CA GLU A 206 1.84 48.23 -42.48
C GLU A 206 0.85 48.92 -41.51
N ASP A 207 1.03 50.23 -41.27
CA ASP A 207 0.16 51.05 -40.41
C ASP A 207 -1.30 51.05 -40.89
N CYS A 208 -2.24 50.63 -40.03
CA CYS A 208 -3.69 50.59 -40.34
C CYS A 208 -4.26 51.92 -40.83
N LYS A 209 -3.62 53.07 -40.54
CA LYS A 209 -4.06 54.41 -40.95
C LYS A 209 -4.18 54.58 -42.48
N LYS A 210 -3.51 53.74 -43.27
CA LYS A 210 -3.44 53.87 -44.74
C LYS A 210 -4.50 53.05 -45.49
N TYR A 211 -5.02 51.97 -44.91
CA TYR A 211 -5.91 51.02 -45.59
C TYR A 211 -7.23 50.74 -44.86
N CYS A 212 -7.38 51.18 -43.60
CA CYS A 212 -8.61 50.97 -42.83
C CYS A 212 -9.47 52.24 -42.80
N ASP A 213 -10.78 52.06 -42.98
CA ASP A 213 -11.76 53.11 -42.77
C ASP A 213 -11.90 53.42 -41.28
N LEU A 214 -11.19 54.45 -40.82
CA LEU A 214 -11.18 54.88 -39.42
C LEU A 214 -12.56 55.34 -38.92
N SER A 215 -13.52 55.65 -39.81
CA SER A 215 -14.90 55.99 -39.42
C SER A 215 -15.68 54.80 -38.84
N ARG A 216 -15.23 53.58 -39.14
CA ARG A 216 -15.79 52.31 -38.61
C ARG A 216 -15.08 51.83 -37.34
N SER A 217 -14.17 52.64 -36.79
CA SER A 217 -13.52 52.39 -35.50
C SER A 217 -14.12 53.29 -34.42
N GLN A 218 -14.35 52.74 -33.24
CA GLN A 218 -14.75 53.50 -32.05
C GLN A 218 -13.55 53.62 -31.11
N MET A 219 -13.21 54.86 -30.72
CA MET A 219 -12.29 55.09 -29.60
C MET A 219 -12.96 54.66 -28.29
N ARG A 220 -12.32 53.75 -27.58
CA ARG A 220 -12.89 53.15 -26.36
C ARG A 220 -12.97 54.14 -25.19
N HIS A 221 -12.20 55.24 -25.25
CA HIS A 221 -12.19 56.29 -24.22
C HIS A 221 -13.35 57.31 -24.31
N CYS A 222 -14.27 57.20 -25.30
CA CYS A 222 -15.30 58.22 -25.58
C CYS A 222 -16.77 57.83 -25.26
N ARG A 223 -17.04 56.72 -24.55
CA ARG A 223 -18.41 56.38 -24.10
C ARG A 223 -18.74 57.04 -22.74
N GLY A 224 -18.97 58.35 -22.75
CA GLY A 224 -19.94 59.07 -21.91
C GLY A 224 -20.14 58.71 -20.42
N ILE A 225 -19.13 58.26 -19.67
CA ILE A 225 -19.19 58.15 -18.20
C ILE A 225 -17.99 58.91 -17.63
N GLU A 226 -18.29 59.93 -16.80
CA GLU A 226 -17.34 60.73 -16.01
C GLU A 226 -16.66 59.90 -14.89
N ALA A 227 -16.08 58.76 -15.23
CA ALA A 227 -15.05 58.12 -14.42
C ALA A 227 -13.78 58.14 -15.28
N VAL A 228 -13.06 59.25 -15.18
CA VAL A 228 -11.70 59.41 -15.72
C VAL A 228 -10.91 58.17 -15.31
N ARG A 229 -10.60 57.29 -16.26
CA ARG A 229 -9.54 56.30 -16.09
C ARG A 229 -8.29 57.14 -15.81
N GLN A 230 -7.81 57.17 -14.56
CA GLN A 230 -6.48 57.74 -14.29
C GLN A 230 -5.51 56.96 -15.18
N ALA A 231 -4.86 57.67 -16.08
CA ALA A 231 -4.41 57.17 -17.37
C ALA A 231 -3.25 56.15 -17.36
N ASP A 232 -2.93 55.50 -16.24
CA ASP A 232 -1.65 54.78 -16.11
C ASP A 232 -1.71 53.40 -15.43
N THR A 233 -2.90 52.85 -15.10
CA THR A 233 -2.99 51.58 -14.36
C THR A 233 -3.77 50.48 -15.09
N PRO A 234 -3.09 49.41 -15.57
CA PRO A 234 -3.73 48.21 -16.14
C PRO A 234 -4.70 47.54 -15.16
N LYS A 235 -5.83 47.04 -15.67
CA LYS A 235 -6.75 46.19 -14.88
C LYS A 235 -6.43 44.71 -15.08
N ILE A 236 -6.71 43.91 -14.06
CA ILE A 236 -6.55 42.44 -14.10
C ILE A 236 -7.92 41.79 -14.24
N HIS A 237 -8.04 40.88 -15.20
CA HIS A 237 -9.26 40.13 -15.48
C HIS A 237 -9.00 38.63 -15.33
N TYR A 238 -9.96 37.91 -14.78
CA TYR A 238 -9.85 36.48 -14.46
C TYR A 238 -10.96 35.70 -15.17
N GLY A 239 -10.59 34.71 -15.99
CA GLY A 239 -11.58 33.90 -16.71
C GLY A 239 -10.97 32.92 -17.72
N ASN A 240 -11.83 32.38 -18.59
CA ASN A 240 -11.44 31.37 -19.57
C ASN A 240 -10.63 32.02 -20.72
N ILE A 241 -9.47 31.44 -21.02
CA ILE A 241 -8.61 31.84 -22.15
C ILE A 241 -8.71 30.77 -23.25
N ALA A 242 -8.98 31.16 -24.49
CA ALA A 242 -9.00 30.26 -25.63
C ALA A 242 -7.62 30.13 -26.28
N SER A 243 -7.13 28.90 -26.43
CA SER A 243 -5.86 28.59 -27.09
C SER A 243 -6.03 27.74 -28.35
N SER A 244 -5.18 27.97 -29.36
CA SER A 244 -5.20 27.25 -30.64
C SER A 244 -3.85 27.33 -31.36
N ASN A 245 -3.55 26.37 -32.24
CA ASN A 245 -2.43 26.45 -33.16
C ASN A 245 -2.64 27.48 -34.30
N GLN A 246 -3.81 28.10 -34.41
CA GLN A 246 -4.15 29.12 -35.39
C GLN A 246 -4.50 30.46 -34.72
N LEU A 247 -4.04 31.55 -35.32
CA LEU A 247 -4.35 32.90 -34.86
C LEU A 247 -5.83 33.23 -35.11
N GLN A 248 -6.54 33.64 -34.06
CA GLN A 248 -7.89 34.18 -34.19
C GLN A 248 -7.84 35.60 -34.78
N ILE A 249 -8.58 35.80 -35.88
CA ILE A 249 -8.67 37.09 -36.60
C ILE A 249 -10.11 37.44 -37.00
N SER A 250 -11.10 36.63 -36.62
CA SER A 250 -12.51 36.87 -36.94
C SER A 250 -13.25 37.41 -35.72
N ALA A 251 -13.71 38.66 -35.79
CA ALA A 251 -14.53 39.29 -34.76
C ALA A 251 -15.83 38.51 -34.51
N HIS A 252 -16.46 37.99 -35.58
CA HIS A 252 -17.67 37.15 -35.47
C HIS A 252 -17.39 35.85 -34.70
N LYS A 253 -16.29 35.15 -35.00
CA LYS A 253 -15.93 33.89 -34.32
C LYS A 253 -15.49 34.14 -32.87
N ARG A 254 -14.84 35.27 -32.60
CA ARG A 254 -14.49 35.72 -31.24
C ARG A 254 -15.75 35.91 -30.40
N ASP A 255 -16.73 36.65 -30.91
CA ASP A 255 -17.96 36.96 -30.19
C ASP A 255 -18.81 35.69 -29.97
N GLN A 256 -18.89 34.81 -30.97
CA GLN A 256 -19.53 33.49 -30.83
C GLN A 256 -18.90 32.64 -29.71
N LEU A 257 -17.57 32.49 -29.70
CA LEU A 257 -16.88 31.69 -28.67
C LEU A 257 -16.96 32.33 -27.28
N HIS A 258 -17.12 33.66 -27.20
CA HIS A 258 -17.42 34.33 -25.95
C HIS A 258 -18.80 33.96 -25.41
N GLU A 259 -19.84 33.98 -26.25
CA GLU A 259 -21.20 33.60 -25.87
C GLU A 259 -21.32 32.12 -25.51
N GLU A 260 -20.70 31.24 -26.30
CA GLU A 260 -20.78 29.78 -26.11
C GLU A 260 -19.96 29.29 -24.90
N LEU A 261 -18.77 29.86 -24.66
CA LEU A 261 -17.77 29.29 -23.75
C LEU A 261 -17.30 30.24 -22.64
N GLY A 262 -17.79 31.48 -22.62
CA GLY A 262 -17.37 32.50 -21.65
C GLY A 262 -15.91 32.90 -21.78
N VAL A 263 -15.30 32.74 -22.96
CA VAL A 263 -13.89 33.07 -23.24
C VAL A 263 -13.69 34.58 -23.25
N ILE A 264 -12.65 35.07 -22.58
CA ILE A 264 -12.37 36.52 -22.47
C ILE A 264 -11.03 36.95 -23.11
N CYS A 265 -10.21 35.99 -23.55
CA CYS A 265 -8.92 36.23 -24.21
C CYS A 265 -8.58 35.09 -25.16
N PHE A 266 -7.88 35.39 -26.26
CA PHE A 266 -7.35 34.40 -27.21
C PHE A 266 -5.82 34.46 -27.28
N GLU A 267 -5.19 33.30 -27.34
CA GLU A 267 -3.74 33.09 -27.45
C GLU A 267 -3.42 31.75 -28.14
N MET A 268 -2.14 31.36 -28.24
CA MET A 268 -1.73 30.21 -29.07
C MET A 268 -0.88 29.15 -28.38
N GLU A 269 -0.58 29.26 -27.08
CA GLU A 269 0.41 28.44 -26.38
C GLU A 269 -0.12 27.71 -25.14
N GLY A 270 -1.07 28.30 -24.43
CA GLY A 270 -1.48 27.89 -23.08
C GLY A 270 -2.01 26.46 -23.01
N ALA A 271 -2.80 26.03 -24.00
CA ALA A 271 -3.32 24.66 -24.06
C ALA A 271 -2.21 23.61 -24.21
N GLY A 272 -1.09 23.91 -24.87
CA GLY A 272 0.03 22.98 -25.01
C GLY A 272 0.71 22.66 -23.69
N VAL A 273 0.84 23.66 -22.81
CA VAL A 273 1.56 23.52 -21.54
C VAL A 273 0.65 23.04 -20.42
N ILE A 274 -0.53 23.64 -20.27
CA ILE A 274 -1.42 23.39 -19.12
C ILE A 274 -1.96 21.95 -19.08
N HIS A 275 -2.07 21.29 -20.23
CA HIS A 275 -2.49 19.88 -20.31
C HIS A 275 -1.48 18.92 -19.65
N LYS A 276 -0.18 19.21 -19.77
CA LYS A 276 0.90 18.28 -19.38
C LYS A 276 1.66 18.73 -18.14
N HIS A 277 1.60 20.02 -17.80
CA HIS A 277 2.39 20.62 -16.74
C HIS A 277 1.55 21.57 -15.88
N PRO A 278 1.77 21.61 -14.54
CA PRO A 278 1.14 22.59 -13.67
C PRO A 278 1.49 24.01 -14.12
N CYS A 279 0.51 24.76 -14.58
CA CYS A 279 0.75 26.00 -15.33
C CYS A 279 -0.32 27.07 -15.08
N LEU A 280 0.08 28.34 -15.13
CA LEU A 280 -0.81 29.49 -15.19
C LEU A 280 -0.52 30.31 -16.46
N VAL A 281 -1.56 30.70 -17.19
CA VAL A 281 -1.44 31.48 -18.43
C VAL A 281 -1.77 32.95 -18.11
N ILE A 282 -0.85 33.84 -18.45
CA ILE A 282 -0.96 35.28 -18.21
C ILE A 282 -0.75 36.01 -19.55
N ARG A 283 -1.71 36.85 -19.93
CA ARG A 283 -1.72 37.56 -21.21
C ARG A 283 -1.92 39.05 -21.02
N GLY A 284 -1.00 39.83 -21.56
CA GLY A 284 -1.20 41.27 -21.75
C GLY A 284 -1.99 41.51 -23.02
N ILE A 285 -3.02 42.34 -22.96
CA ILE A 285 -3.93 42.54 -24.08
C ILE A 285 -3.35 43.56 -25.07
N CYS A 286 -3.00 43.09 -26.27
CA CYS A 286 -2.38 43.90 -27.32
C CYS A 286 -3.27 44.14 -28.54
N ASP A 287 -4.33 43.35 -28.73
CA ASP A 287 -5.35 43.55 -29.75
C ASP A 287 -6.71 42.99 -29.26
N TYR A 288 -7.72 43.00 -30.12
CA TYR A 288 -9.07 42.50 -29.81
C TYR A 288 -9.43 41.20 -30.53
N SER A 289 -8.45 40.37 -30.92
CA SER A 289 -8.67 39.12 -31.65
C SER A 289 -9.49 39.28 -32.94
N ASP A 290 -9.30 40.40 -33.64
CA ASP A 290 -9.91 40.68 -34.94
C ASP A 290 -8.83 40.83 -36.03
N SER A 291 -9.26 41.22 -37.24
CA SER A 291 -8.37 41.36 -38.39
C SER A 291 -7.40 42.55 -38.30
N HIS A 292 -7.59 43.46 -37.33
CA HIS A 292 -6.79 44.66 -37.12
C HIS A 292 -5.78 44.44 -35.98
N LYS A 293 -4.49 44.38 -36.32
CA LYS A 293 -3.43 44.17 -35.33
C LYS A 293 -2.92 45.49 -34.77
N ASN A 294 -2.98 45.67 -33.45
CA ASN A 294 -2.49 46.87 -32.79
C ASN A 294 -1.01 46.70 -32.35
N LYS A 295 -0.11 46.58 -33.33
CA LYS A 295 1.30 46.20 -33.09
C LYS A 295 2.04 47.12 -32.11
N GLN A 296 1.67 48.41 -32.07
CA GLN A 296 2.23 49.39 -31.13
C GLN A 296 1.96 49.06 -29.65
N TRP A 297 0.91 48.28 -29.34
CA TRP A 297 0.59 47.86 -27.97
C TRP A 297 1.33 46.60 -27.52
N GLN A 298 1.92 45.82 -28.43
CA GLN A 298 2.56 44.55 -28.08
C GLN A 298 3.68 44.70 -27.02
N PRO A 299 4.60 45.69 -27.10
CA PRO A 299 5.65 45.82 -26.09
C PRO A 299 5.08 46.24 -24.73
N TYR A 300 4.14 47.19 -24.69
CA TYR A 300 3.52 47.62 -23.45
C TYR A 300 2.71 46.49 -22.80
N ALA A 301 1.90 45.76 -23.58
CA ALA A 301 1.16 44.59 -23.11
C ALA A 301 2.07 43.47 -22.57
N ALA A 302 3.19 43.20 -23.25
CA ALA A 302 4.18 42.25 -22.74
C ALA A 302 4.77 42.70 -21.38
N ALA A 303 4.99 44.01 -21.20
CA ALA A 303 5.47 44.56 -19.94
C ALA A 303 4.43 44.49 -18.82
N THR A 304 3.16 44.75 -19.08
CA THR A 304 2.10 44.66 -18.07
C THR A 304 1.88 43.21 -17.61
N ALA A 305 1.94 42.25 -18.54
CA ALA A 305 1.91 40.82 -18.23
C ALA A 305 3.10 40.39 -17.36
N ALA A 306 4.32 40.77 -17.73
CA ALA A 306 5.53 40.45 -16.95
C ALA A 306 5.53 41.08 -15.55
N ALA A 307 5.05 42.33 -15.44
CA ALA A 307 4.90 43.04 -14.17
C ALA A 307 3.86 42.37 -13.25
N TYR A 308 2.74 41.89 -13.79
CA TYR A 308 1.77 41.12 -13.01
C TYR A 308 2.37 39.80 -12.51
N THR A 309 3.10 39.08 -13.37
CA THR A 309 3.80 37.85 -12.96
C THR A 309 4.77 38.12 -11.82
N LYS A 310 5.44 39.28 -11.81
CA LYS A 310 6.28 39.67 -10.67
C LYS A 310 5.47 39.83 -9.38
N GLU A 311 4.36 40.56 -9.43
CA GLU A 311 3.46 40.76 -8.28
C GLU A 311 2.92 39.43 -7.72
N LEU A 312 2.60 38.48 -8.61
CA LEU A 312 2.14 37.14 -8.27
C LEU A 312 3.22 36.35 -7.51
N LEU A 313 4.44 36.31 -8.05
CA LEU A 313 5.52 35.51 -7.47
C LEU A 313 6.05 36.09 -6.16
N GLU A 314 5.99 37.42 -5.96
CA GLU A 314 6.26 38.06 -4.66
C GLU A 314 5.25 37.65 -3.57
N THR A 315 4.04 37.21 -3.96
CA THR A 315 3.00 36.77 -3.02
C THR A 315 3.13 35.30 -2.64
N MET A 316 3.90 34.53 -3.40
CA MET A 316 4.13 33.11 -3.13
C MET A 316 5.30 32.93 -2.13
N PRO A 317 5.12 32.11 -1.07
CA PRO A 317 6.23 31.75 -0.19
C PRO A 317 7.28 30.95 -0.98
N ALA A 318 8.58 31.20 -0.74
CA ALA A 318 9.62 30.34 -1.30
C ALA A 318 9.47 28.92 -0.79
N SER A 319 9.53 27.95 -1.71
CA SER A 319 9.89 26.59 -1.34
C SER A 319 11.34 26.63 -0.82
N ASN A 320 11.51 26.35 0.47
CA ASN A 320 12.85 26.18 1.04
C ASN A 320 13.53 25.04 0.29
N TYR A 321 14.48 25.36 -0.58
CA TYR A 321 15.29 24.39 -1.32
C TYR A 321 16.15 23.48 -0.45
N LYS A 322 16.09 23.65 0.87
CA LYS A 322 16.63 22.72 1.86
C LYS A 322 15.65 21.60 2.26
N ASP A 323 14.38 21.65 1.87
CA ASP A 323 13.37 20.71 2.35
C ASP A 323 12.99 19.57 1.38
N LYS A 324 13.39 19.59 0.10
CA LYS A 324 13.18 18.43 -0.80
C LYS A 324 14.22 17.32 -0.68
N ASP A 325 15.43 17.65 -0.26
CA ASP A 325 16.33 16.63 0.27
C ASP A 325 15.77 16.09 1.59
N ASN A 326 15.11 16.92 2.42
CA ASN A 326 14.43 16.43 3.63
C ASN A 326 13.20 15.58 3.36
N ASP A 327 12.41 15.76 2.28
CA ASP A 327 11.26 14.86 2.04
C ASP A 327 11.71 13.49 1.52
N LYS A 328 12.69 13.43 0.62
CA LYS A 328 13.32 12.13 0.27
C LYS A 328 14.11 11.54 1.42
N ASP A 329 14.86 12.34 2.18
CA ASP A 329 15.50 11.84 3.40
C ASP A 329 14.48 11.45 4.46
N ARG A 330 13.33 12.14 4.60
CA ARG A 330 12.26 11.75 5.53
C ARG A 330 11.60 10.46 5.09
N GLU A 331 11.36 10.30 3.80
CA GLU A 331 10.83 9.09 3.19
C GLU A 331 11.81 7.92 3.29
N ASP A 332 13.09 8.14 3.03
CA ASP A 332 14.18 7.17 3.18
C ASP A 332 14.39 6.83 4.66
N VAL A 333 14.36 7.82 5.56
CA VAL A 333 14.40 7.64 7.01
C VAL A 333 13.15 6.91 7.49
N GLN A 334 11.98 7.17 6.93
CA GLN A 334 10.75 6.45 7.27
C GLN A 334 10.81 5.01 6.78
N CYS A 335 11.34 4.77 5.58
CA CYS A 335 11.59 3.44 5.05
C CYS A 335 12.56 2.65 5.91
N LEU A 336 13.67 3.28 6.32
CA LEU A 336 14.62 2.66 7.23
C LEU A 336 14.03 2.44 8.63
N LYS A 337 13.21 3.37 9.14
CA LYS A 337 12.49 3.20 10.42
C LYS A 337 11.51 2.03 10.37
N ASP A 338 10.76 1.89 9.28
CA ASP A 338 9.81 0.78 9.12
C ASP A 338 10.54 -0.56 8.92
N LEU A 339 11.70 -0.56 8.25
CA LEU A 339 12.55 -1.75 8.10
C LEU A 339 13.16 -2.16 9.45
N GLN A 340 13.51 -1.17 10.27
CA GLN A 340 14.23 -1.35 11.52
C GLN A 340 13.33 -1.94 12.60
N SER A 341 13.42 -3.27 12.81
CA SER A 341 12.91 -3.91 14.01
C SER A 341 13.81 -3.64 15.24
N THR A 342 15.12 -3.60 15.01
CA THR A 342 16.16 -3.23 15.99
C THR A 342 17.34 -2.59 15.25
N ASN A 343 18.17 -1.80 15.95
CA ASN A 343 19.42 -1.29 15.39
C ASN A 343 20.57 -2.25 15.74
N PRO A 344 21.21 -2.92 14.77
CA PRO A 344 22.27 -3.89 15.05
C PRO A 344 23.48 -3.30 15.78
N ARG A 345 23.76 -1.99 15.62
CA ARG A 345 24.85 -1.31 16.35
C ARG A 345 24.50 -1.14 17.82
N ASP A 346 23.24 -0.82 18.11
CA ASP A 346 22.74 -0.70 19.48
C ASP A 346 22.61 -2.09 20.11
N ASP A 347 22.18 -3.10 19.35
CA ASP A 347 22.19 -4.51 19.78
C ASP A 347 23.60 -4.96 20.14
N LYS A 348 24.60 -4.66 19.30
CA LYS A 348 26.00 -4.94 19.63
C LYS A 348 26.42 -4.22 20.91
N THR A 349 26.13 -2.92 21.04
CA THR A 349 26.48 -2.14 22.24
C THR A 349 25.79 -2.67 23.49
N ARG A 350 24.51 -3.06 23.38
CA ARG A 350 23.71 -3.68 24.44
C ARG A 350 24.28 -5.03 24.82
N ILE A 351 24.60 -5.88 23.85
CA ILE A 351 25.24 -7.18 24.07
C ILE A 351 26.59 -6.97 24.77
N GLU A 352 27.38 -5.98 24.35
CA GLU A 352 28.70 -5.65 24.91
C GLU A 352 28.60 -5.14 26.33
N ARG A 353 27.55 -4.37 26.66
CA ARG A 353 27.28 -3.90 28.03
C ARG A 353 26.67 -4.98 28.92
N SER A 354 25.88 -5.89 28.34
CA SER A 354 25.25 -7.01 29.07
C SER A 354 26.23 -8.14 29.34
N LYS A 355 27.25 -8.27 28.48
CA LYS A 355 28.40 -9.14 28.66
C LYS A 355 29.54 -8.32 29.28
N ASP A 356 30.56 -8.96 29.82
CA ASP A 356 31.72 -8.25 30.35
C ASP A 356 32.54 -7.58 29.23
N ASP A 357 33.32 -6.54 29.57
CA ASP A 357 34.14 -5.78 28.62
C ASP A 357 34.94 -6.70 27.68
N LEU A 358 34.93 -6.35 26.39
CA LEU A 358 35.63 -7.07 25.34
C LEU A 358 37.15 -6.94 25.52
N LEU A 359 37.79 -8.04 25.92
CA LEU A 359 39.25 -8.10 26.05
C LEU A 359 39.91 -8.40 24.72
N LYS A 360 40.85 -7.56 24.30
CA LYS A 360 41.56 -7.72 23.04
C LYS A 360 42.26 -9.09 22.98
N GLU A 361 42.92 -9.48 24.06
CA GLU A 361 43.64 -10.75 24.21
C GLU A 361 42.76 -11.99 24.03
N SER A 362 41.44 -11.85 24.19
CA SER A 362 40.49 -12.98 24.10
C SER A 362 40.21 -13.44 22.67
N TYR A 363 40.43 -12.57 21.67
CA TYR A 363 40.15 -12.88 20.26
C TYR A 363 41.34 -12.66 19.32
N MET A 364 42.42 -11.97 19.72
CA MET A 364 43.55 -11.68 18.80
C MET A 364 44.14 -12.91 18.11
N TRP A 365 44.12 -14.06 18.77
CA TRP A 365 44.68 -15.30 18.21
C TRP A 365 44.00 -15.69 16.89
N ILE A 366 42.71 -15.35 16.69
CA ILE A 366 42.02 -15.72 15.45
C ILE A 366 42.46 -14.88 14.26
N LEU A 367 42.97 -13.66 14.49
CA LEU A 367 43.51 -12.81 13.42
C LEU A 367 44.80 -13.40 12.82
N GLU A 368 45.45 -14.29 13.58
CA GLU A 368 46.64 -15.03 13.15
C GLU A 368 46.30 -16.41 12.55
N ASP A 369 45.04 -16.85 12.67
CA ASP A 369 44.59 -18.13 12.14
C ASP A 369 44.62 -18.14 10.60
N PRO A 370 45.25 -19.13 9.95
CA PRO A 370 45.31 -19.21 8.50
C PRO A 370 43.92 -19.18 7.84
N ALA A 371 42.94 -19.85 8.43
CA ALA A 371 41.59 -19.95 7.90
C ALA A 371 40.89 -18.58 7.87
N PHE A 372 41.12 -17.73 8.89
CA PHE A 372 40.60 -16.37 8.93
C PHE A 372 41.32 -15.45 7.93
N ARG A 373 42.65 -15.55 7.81
CA ARG A 373 43.44 -14.76 6.86
C ARG A 373 43.07 -15.09 5.42
N ASP A 374 42.93 -16.37 5.10
CA ASP A 374 42.50 -16.85 3.79
C ASP A 374 41.12 -16.29 3.47
N TRP A 375 40.14 -16.41 4.37
CA TRP A 375 38.81 -15.83 4.17
C TRP A 375 38.83 -14.30 3.95
N CYS A 376 39.68 -13.57 4.68
CA CYS A 376 39.74 -12.12 4.56
C CYS A 376 40.32 -11.65 3.20
N HIS A 377 41.29 -12.39 2.65
CA HIS A 377 42.09 -11.96 1.51
C HIS A 377 41.82 -12.71 0.19
N ASP A 378 41.46 -14.00 0.24
CA ASP A 378 41.22 -14.84 -0.94
C ASP A 378 39.76 -14.75 -1.44
N ASP A 379 39.57 -14.29 -2.67
CA ASP A 379 38.26 -14.18 -3.33
C ASP A 379 37.62 -15.53 -3.73
N ASN A 380 38.26 -16.67 -3.45
CA ASN A 380 37.64 -17.99 -3.59
C ASN A 380 37.01 -18.50 -2.28
N THR A 381 37.32 -17.86 -1.15
CA THR A 381 36.86 -18.29 0.17
C THR A 381 35.72 -17.40 0.66
N GLN A 382 34.46 -17.75 0.34
CA GLN A 382 33.30 -16.87 0.64
C GLN A 382 32.65 -17.08 2.00
N LEU A 383 32.82 -18.25 2.60
CA LEU A 383 32.19 -18.61 3.87
C LEU A 383 33.25 -19.03 4.89
N LEU A 384 33.25 -18.37 6.05
CA LEU A 384 33.97 -18.83 7.23
C LEU A 384 32.97 -19.21 8.32
N TRP A 385 33.00 -20.47 8.75
CA TRP A 385 32.15 -20.95 9.83
C TRP A 385 32.94 -21.16 11.12
N ILE A 386 32.60 -20.39 12.15
CA ILE A 386 33.13 -20.53 13.51
C ILE A 386 32.15 -21.36 14.33
N LYS A 387 32.53 -22.59 14.68
CA LYS A 387 31.68 -23.48 15.48
C LYS A 387 32.28 -23.76 16.85
N GLY A 388 31.41 -23.87 17.83
CA GLY A 388 31.84 -24.16 19.19
C GLY A 388 30.70 -24.48 20.14
N ASN A 389 30.99 -25.23 21.20
CA ASN A 389 30.08 -25.53 22.29
C ASN A 389 29.60 -24.24 23.02
N PRO A 390 28.48 -24.31 23.76
CA PRO A 390 28.00 -23.19 24.57
C PRO A 390 29.07 -22.63 25.50
N GLY A 391 29.10 -21.31 25.70
CA GLY A 391 29.99 -20.66 26.66
C GLY A 391 31.48 -20.54 26.26
N LYS A 392 31.88 -20.97 25.06
CA LYS A 392 33.26 -20.84 24.53
C LYS A 392 33.61 -19.46 23.96
N GLY A 393 32.73 -18.47 24.10
CA GLY A 393 33.04 -17.07 23.74
C GLY A 393 32.82 -16.68 22.28
N LYS A 394 32.06 -17.46 21.49
CA LYS A 394 31.74 -17.17 20.07
C LYS A 394 31.30 -15.72 19.83
N THR A 395 30.30 -15.24 20.58
CA THR A 395 29.80 -13.87 20.44
C THR A 395 30.87 -12.82 20.75
N MET A 396 31.66 -12.99 21.81
CA MET A 396 32.74 -12.04 22.15
C MET A 396 33.80 -12.01 21.06
N LEU A 397 34.13 -13.18 20.50
CA LEU A 397 35.03 -13.31 19.37
C LEU A 397 34.48 -12.60 18.13
N MET A 398 33.19 -12.78 17.81
CA MET A 398 32.52 -12.06 16.72
C MET A 398 32.57 -10.54 16.90
N MET A 399 32.35 -10.04 18.11
CA MET A 399 32.45 -8.61 18.41
C MET A 399 33.86 -8.06 18.23
N GLY A 400 34.88 -8.82 18.68
CA GLY A 400 36.28 -8.50 18.47
C GLY A 400 36.68 -8.43 17.00
N LEU A 401 36.21 -9.40 16.21
CA LEU A 401 36.41 -9.41 14.76
C LEU A 401 35.73 -8.22 14.08
N ILE A 402 34.48 -7.91 14.44
CA ILE A 402 33.76 -6.74 13.93
C ILE A 402 34.53 -5.46 14.27
N ASN A 403 35.04 -5.32 15.49
CA ASN A 403 35.82 -4.15 15.91
C ASN A 403 37.12 -3.99 15.11
N GLU A 404 37.85 -5.08 14.87
CA GLU A 404 39.09 -5.02 14.11
C GLU A 404 38.85 -4.74 12.62
N LEU A 405 37.86 -5.40 12.02
CA LEU A 405 37.47 -5.15 10.62
C LEU A 405 36.93 -3.73 10.44
N SER A 406 36.13 -3.22 11.38
CA SER A 406 35.65 -1.82 11.33
C SER A 406 36.82 -0.84 11.31
N LYS A 407 37.81 -1.01 12.20
CA LYS A 407 39.02 -0.17 12.24
C LYS A 407 39.84 -0.24 10.94
N GLN A 408 39.98 -1.44 10.38
CA GLN A 408 40.68 -1.61 9.09
C GLN A 408 39.95 -0.86 7.97
N LEU A 409 38.63 -1.01 7.87
CA LEU A 409 37.80 -0.34 6.87
C LEU A 409 37.77 1.20 7.04
N GLU A 410 37.81 1.70 8.28
CA GLU A 410 37.93 3.13 8.58
C GLU A 410 39.27 3.71 8.12
N SER A 411 40.37 2.95 8.28
CA SER A 411 41.71 3.38 7.88
C SER A 411 41.93 3.43 6.36
N THR A 412 41.07 2.76 5.58
CA THR A 412 41.08 2.78 4.10
C THR A 412 39.68 3.06 3.55
N PRO A 413 39.24 4.35 3.52
CA PRO A 413 37.89 4.73 3.10
C PRO A 413 37.57 4.25 1.68
N GLY A 414 36.53 3.44 1.54
CA GLY A 414 36.08 2.89 0.26
C GLY A 414 36.50 1.44 -0.05
N SER A 415 37.30 0.82 0.82
CA SER A 415 37.79 -0.57 0.68
C SER A 415 36.71 -1.65 0.85
N GLY A 416 35.65 -1.38 1.63
CA GLY A 416 34.56 -2.32 1.82
C GLY A 416 33.44 -1.81 2.74
N ILE A 417 32.45 -2.66 3.01
CA ILE A 417 31.30 -2.39 3.89
C ILE A 417 31.14 -3.59 4.83
N LEU A 418 30.83 -3.32 6.10
CA LEU A 418 30.62 -4.35 7.11
C LEU A 418 29.17 -4.32 7.61
N SER A 419 28.45 -5.41 7.44
CA SER A 419 27.09 -5.58 7.93
C SER A 419 27.00 -6.83 8.81
N TYR A 420 26.30 -6.74 9.93
CA TYR A 420 26.31 -7.80 10.93
C TYR A 420 25.00 -7.91 11.71
N PHE A 421 24.78 -9.09 12.30
CA PHE A 421 23.64 -9.39 13.15
C PHE A 421 24.00 -10.39 14.25
N PHE A 422 23.35 -10.28 15.40
CA PHE A 422 23.51 -11.18 16.53
C PHE A 422 22.19 -11.89 16.82
N CYS A 423 22.08 -13.15 16.44
CA CYS A 423 20.91 -13.95 16.81
C CYS A 423 20.89 -14.12 18.33
N GLN A 424 19.72 -13.97 18.93
CA GLN A 424 19.49 -14.25 20.35
C GLN A 424 18.22 -15.07 20.50
N ALA A 425 18.33 -16.34 20.87
CA ALA A 425 17.18 -17.27 20.93
C ALA A 425 16.07 -16.75 21.85
N THR A 426 16.51 -16.01 22.87
CA THR A 426 15.67 -15.44 23.89
C THR A 426 14.98 -14.17 23.44
N GLU A 427 15.44 -13.43 22.42
CA GLU A 427 14.77 -12.21 21.94
C GLU A 427 13.94 -12.46 20.67
N PRO A 428 12.60 -12.29 20.68
CA PRO A 428 11.74 -12.57 19.53
C PRO A 428 12.08 -11.73 18.30
N THR A 429 12.55 -10.50 18.52
CA THR A 429 13.01 -9.59 17.46
C THR A 429 14.36 -10.00 16.88
N LEU A 430 15.11 -10.90 17.54
CA LEU A 430 16.44 -11.35 17.12
C LEU A 430 16.58 -12.86 16.89
N ASN A 431 15.50 -13.63 17.06
CA ASN A 431 15.52 -15.10 16.91
C ASN A 431 14.86 -15.60 15.61
N ASN A 432 14.68 -14.73 14.61
CA ASN A 432 14.01 -15.08 13.37
C ASN A 432 14.82 -14.63 12.15
N ALA A 433 14.71 -15.41 11.07
CA ALA A 433 15.47 -15.23 9.85
C ALA A 433 15.15 -13.90 9.13
N ILE A 434 13.92 -13.40 9.25
CA ILE A 434 13.50 -12.11 8.69
C ILE A 434 14.33 -10.99 9.32
N SER A 435 14.51 -11.00 10.63
CA SER A 435 15.22 -9.96 11.37
C SER A 435 16.71 -9.93 11.05
N VAL A 436 17.32 -11.11 10.81
CA VAL A 436 18.70 -11.21 10.30
C VAL A 436 18.81 -10.42 8.99
N ILE A 437 17.92 -10.67 8.03
CA ILE A 437 18.00 -10.02 6.72
C ILE A 437 17.68 -8.52 6.82
N LYS A 438 16.66 -8.12 7.60
CA LYS A 438 16.33 -6.71 7.85
C LYS A 438 17.54 -5.93 8.36
N ALA A 439 18.21 -6.47 9.38
CA ALA A 439 19.39 -5.87 9.97
C ALA A 439 20.55 -5.74 8.97
N LEU A 440 20.78 -6.79 8.17
CA LEU A 440 21.83 -6.78 7.17
C LEU A 440 21.59 -5.70 6.10
N ILE A 441 20.35 -5.59 5.61
CA ILE A 441 19.92 -4.55 4.66
C ILE A 441 20.04 -3.15 5.30
N PHE A 442 19.57 -2.99 6.54
CA PHE A 442 19.59 -1.72 7.25
C PHE A 442 21.01 -1.16 7.34
N LEU A 443 21.98 -1.96 7.78
CA LEU A 443 23.37 -1.53 7.88
C LEU A 443 24.02 -1.24 6.52
N LEU A 444 23.65 -1.98 5.47
CA LEU A 444 24.14 -1.72 4.10
C LEU A 444 23.59 -0.39 3.57
N ALA A 445 22.29 -0.16 3.71
CA ALA A 445 21.62 1.06 3.27
C ALA A 445 22.09 2.30 4.05
N ASP A 446 22.32 2.16 5.36
CA ASP A 446 22.80 3.24 6.21
C ASP A 446 24.26 3.63 5.89
N GLN A 447 25.15 2.65 5.68
CA GLN A 447 26.56 2.92 5.33
C GLN A 447 26.74 3.38 3.88
N ARG A 448 25.85 2.96 2.98
CA ARG A 448 25.82 3.38 1.57
C ARG A 448 24.40 3.73 1.16
N ARG A 449 24.02 4.98 1.45
CA ARG A 449 22.72 5.58 1.10
C ARG A 449 22.20 5.23 -0.31
N PRO A 450 23.00 5.21 -1.39
CA PRO A 450 22.48 4.87 -2.73
C PRO A 450 21.88 3.47 -2.86
N LEU A 451 22.23 2.52 -1.99
CA LEU A 451 21.66 1.17 -2.01
C LEU A 451 20.20 1.15 -1.56
N ILE A 452 19.73 2.17 -0.83
CA ILE A 452 18.35 2.27 -0.38
C ILE A 452 17.35 2.24 -1.54
N ARG A 453 17.77 2.61 -2.75
CA ARG A 453 16.95 2.48 -3.97
C ARG A 453 16.42 1.06 -4.20
N HIS A 454 17.18 0.03 -3.83
CA HIS A 454 16.76 -1.37 -3.97
C HIS A 454 15.67 -1.74 -2.96
N LEU A 455 15.73 -1.12 -1.78
CA LEU A 455 14.72 -1.25 -0.73
C LEU A 455 13.46 -0.44 -1.08
N ARG A 456 13.62 0.86 -1.39
CA ARG A 456 12.57 1.81 -1.80
C ARG A 456 11.78 1.31 -3.01
N LYS A 457 12.43 0.65 -3.98
CA LYS A 457 11.76 0.06 -5.15
C LYS A 457 10.59 -0.86 -4.77
N ARG A 458 10.67 -1.57 -3.65
CA ARG A 458 9.61 -2.45 -3.14
C ARG A 458 8.82 -1.80 -2.00
N TYR A 459 9.48 -1.02 -1.15
CA TYR A 459 8.85 -0.37 0.00
C TYR A 459 7.86 0.73 -0.40
N ASP A 460 8.14 1.50 -1.47
CA ASP A 460 7.26 2.61 -1.90
C ASP A 460 5.91 2.11 -2.42
N ILE A 461 5.83 0.81 -2.73
CA ILE A 461 4.65 0.12 -3.20
C ILE A 461 3.93 -0.57 -2.02
N SER A 462 4.67 -1.37 -1.25
CA SER A 462 4.09 -2.23 -0.21
C SER A 462 4.01 -1.60 1.18
N GLY A 463 4.71 -0.49 1.42
CA GLY A 463 4.84 0.15 2.73
C GLY A 463 5.42 -0.80 3.80
N ARG A 464 5.10 -0.51 5.06
CA ARG A 464 5.48 -1.32 6.23
C ARG A 464 5.16 -2.83 6.12
N PRO A 465 4.02 -3.27 5.53
CA PRO A 465 3.74 -4.69 5.31
C PRO A 465 4.82 -5.49 4.56
N LEU A 466 5.68 -4.85 3.76
CA LEU A 466 6.84 -5.50 3.12
C LEU A 466 7.75 -6.23 4.12
N PHE A 467 7.78 -5.71 5.34
CA PHE A 467 8.66 -6.13 6.42
C PHE A 467 7.99 -7.12 7.37
N GLU A 468 6.70 -7.40 7.22
CA GLU A 468 5.89 -8.16 8.16
C GLU A 468 5.14 -9.32 7.44
N GLY A 469 4.78 -10.38 8.18
CA GLY A 469 4.05 -11.53 7.63
C GLY A 469 4.91 -12.66 7.05
N SER A 470 4.25 -13.67 6.48
CA SER A 470 4.87 -14.92 6.03
C SER A 470 5.82 -14.78 4.83
N ASN A 471 5.62 -13.75 3.99
CA ASN A 471 6.40 -13.53 2.76
C ASN A 471 7.59 -12.58 2.93
N ALA A 472 7.71 -11.93 4.10
CA ALA A 472 8.77 -10.94 4.34
C ALA A 472 10.17 -11.50 4.12
N PHE A 473 10.41 -12.77 4.48
CA PHE A 473 11.72 -13.42 4.30
C PHE A 473 12.14 -13.43 2.82
N PHE A 474 11.24 -13.80 1.91
CA PHE A 474 11.54 -13.89 0.48
C PHE A 474 11.75 -12.50 -0.14
N ALA A 475 10.88 -11.55 0.21
CA ALA A 475 10.99 -10.17 -0.27
C ALA A 475 12.31 -9.52 0.15
N LEU A 476 12.66 -9.64 1.44
CA LEU A 476 13.90 -9.12 1.99
C LEU A 476 15.13 -9.87 1.46
N SER A 477 15.08 -11.20 1.33
CA SER A 477 16.19 -11.98 0.74
C SER A 477 16.51 -11.48 -0.67
N ALA A 478 15.49 -11.22 -1.48
CA ALA A 478 15.66 -10.71 -2.83
C ALA A 478 16.23 -9.28 -2.83
N ILE A 479 15.76 -8.38 -1.94
CA ILE A 479 16.34 -7.03 -1.79
C ILE A 479 17.81 -7.11 -1.37
N LEU A 480 18.15 -7.97 -0.42
CA LEU A 480 19.54 -8.15 0.01
C LEU A 480 20.40 -8.69 -1.14
N SER A 481 19.93 -9.66 -1.90
CA SER A 481 20.63 -10.15 -3.10
C SER A 481 20.80 -9.03 -4.15
N ASP A 482 19.76 -8.26 -4.45
CA ASP A 482 19.83 -7.12 -5.39
C ASP A 482 20.86 -6.08 -4.93
N MET A 483 20.89 -5.79 -3.63
CA MET A 483 21.91 -4.93 -3.03
C MET A 483 23.30 -5.51 -3.23
N LEU A 484 23.55 -6.77 -2.86
CA LEU A 484 24.87 -7.40 -2.91
C LEU A 484 25.47 -7.52 -4.33
N HIS A 485 24.61 -7.61 -5.36
CA HIS A 485 25.02 -7.65 -6.76
C HIS A 485 25.19 -6.25 -7.40
N ASP A 486 24.97 -5.16 -6.65
CA ASP A 486 25.12 -3.81 -7.17
C ASP A 486 26.57 -3.54 -7.60
N ALA A 487 26.74 -3.05 -8.83
CA ALA A 487 28.05 -2.77 -9.41
C ALA A 487 28.83 -1.70 -8.63
N SER A 488 28.14 -0.80 -7.93
CA SER A 488 28.75 0.27 -7.12
C SER A 488 29.31 -0.20 -5.78
N LEU A 489 29.03 -1.44 -5.36
CA LEU A 489 29.54 -1.99 -4.11
C LEU A 489 31.03 -2.36 -4.19
N ALA A 490 31.79 -1.96 -3.16
CA ALA A 490 33.10 -2.52 -2.85
C ALA A 490 32.96 -3.91 -2.19
N ARG A 491 34.02 -4.45 -1.59
CA ARG A 491 33.99 -5.72 -0.85
C ARG A 491 32.99 -5.63 0.33
N VAL A 492 32.13 -6.63 0.50
CA VAL A 492 31.11 -6.65 1.56
C VAL A 492 31.41 -7.78 2.53
N TYR A 493 31.43 -7.49 3.82
CA TYR A 493 31.56 -8.47 4.90
C TYR A 493 30.20 -8.60 5.61
N LEU A 494 29.61 -9.79 5.57
CA LEU A 494 28.34 -10.14 6.21
C LEU A 494 28.61 -11.08 7.39
N MET A 495 28.30 -10.65 8.60
CA MET A 495 28.62 -11.41 9.82
C MET A 495 27.36 -11.77 10.61
N VAL A 496 27.09 -13.06 10.84
CA VAL A 496 25.92 -13.50 11.63
C VAL A 496 26.38 -14.37 12.79
N ASP A 497 26.23 -13.87 14.02
CA ASP A 497 26.53 -14.62 15.24
C ASP A 497 25.36 -15.52 15.64
N ALA A 498 25.67 -16.71 16.15
CA ALA A 498 24.74 -17.66 16.76
C ALA A 498 23.56 -18.07 15.86
N LEU A 499 23.82 -18.49 14.61
CA LEU A 499 22.77 -18.93 13.68
C LEU A 499 21.83 -19.99 14.27
N ASP A 500 22.34 -20.86 15.15
CA ASP A 500 21.54 -21.90 15.81
C ASP A 500 20.49 -21.36 16.79
N GLU A 501 20.55 -20.07 17.14
CA GLU A 501 19.59 -19.35 17.95
C GLU A 501 18.46 -18.70 17.13
N CYS A 502 18.48 -18.88 15.81
CA CYS A 502 17.35 -18.55 14.94
C CYS A 502 16.29 -19.67 15.04
N ASN A 503 15.21 -19.42 15.76
CA ASN A 503 14.13 -20.38 16.00
C ASN A 503 13.12 -20.46 14.85
N SER A 504 12.93 -19.36 14.11
CA SER A 504 11.98 -19.28 12.98
C SER A 504 12.70 -18.96 11.67
N GLY A 505 12.52 -19.81 10.65
CA GLY A 505 13.07 -19.61 9.31
C GLY A 505 14.56 -19.97 9.14
N LEU A 506 15.20 -20.63 10.11
CA LEU A 506 16.62 -21.01 10.03
C LEU A 506 16.98 -21.80 8.77
N SER A 507 16.14 -22.76 8.38
CA SER A 507 16.34 -23.54 7.15
C SER A 507 16.44 -22.64 5.91
N GLN A 508 15.52 -21.69 5.78
CA GLN A 508 15.48 -20.73 4.66
C GLN A 508 16.71 -19.81 4.66
N LEU A 509 17.16 -19.38 5.85
CA LEU A 509 18.37 -18.56 6.00
C LEU A 509 19.64 -19.33 5.60
N LEU A 510 19.78 -20.59 6.03
CA LEU A 510 20.92 -21.43 5.64
C LEU A 510 20.95 -21.66 4.13
N ASP A 511 19.80 -21.93 3.51
CA ASP A 511 19.69 -22.09 2.06
C ASP A 511 20.02 -20.80 1.31
N PHE A 512 19.71 -19.64 1.89
CA PHE A 512 20.09 -18.34 1.35
C PHE A 512 21.61 -18.12 1.43
N ILE A 513 22.23 -18.39 2.59
CA ILE A 513 23.69 -18.25 2.78
C ILE A 513 24.45 -19.19 1.83
N ALA A 514 24.02 -20.45 1.73
CA ALA A 514 24.64 -21.45 0.86
C ALA A 514 24.60 -21.02 -0.62
N ARG A 515 23.46 -20.48 -1.08
CA ARG A 515 23.33 -19.95 -2.46
C ARG A 515 24.25 -18.75 -2.73
N ASN A 516 24.36 -17.82 -1.78
CA ASN A 516 25.21 -16.63 -1.94
C ASN A 516 26.72 -16.90 -1.75
N THR A 517 27.10 -18.15 -1.45
CA THR A 517 28.49 -18.55 -1.22
C THR A 517 28.99 -19.63 -2.20
N SER A 518 28.13 -20.07 -3.14
CA SER A 518 28.46 -21.11 -4.12
C SER A 518 29.40 -20.65 -5.23
N GLU A 519 29.49 -19.34 -5.49
CA GLU A 519 30.35 -18.75 -6.54
C GLU A 519 31.32 -17.70 -5.97
N PRO A 520 32.54 -17.56 -6.53
CA PRO A 520 33.48 -16.50 -6.15
C PRO A 520 32.86 -15.11 -6.32
N SER A 521 32.87 -14.31 -5.26
CA SER A 521 32.31 -12.96 -5.25
C SER A 521 33.09 -12.01 -4.32
N LYS A 522 32.72 -10.73 -4.34
CA LYS A 522 33.23 -9.73 -3.39
C LYS A 522 32.53 -9.78 -2.02
N VAL A 523 31.64 -10.75 -1.79
CA VAL A 523 30.79 -10.86 -0.60
C VAL A 523 31.25 -11.99 0.32
N LYS A 524 31.78 -11.62 1.48
CA LYS A 524 32.34 -12.52 2.49
C LYS A 524 31.37 -12.76 3.63
N TRP A 525 30.92 -13.99 3.80
CA TRP A 525 30.10 -14.43 4.93
C TRP A 525 30.96 -15.00 6.06
N LEU A 526 30.73 -14.53 7.28
CA LEU A 526 31.28 -15.14 8.49
C LEU A 526 30.15 -15.45 9.45
N VAL A 527 29.98 -16.72 9.75
CA VAL A 527 28.87 -17.20 10.58
C VAL A 527 29.37 -17.92 11.81
N SER A 528 28.67 -17.77 12.93
CA SER A 528 28.96 -18.51 14.16
C SER A 528 27.76 -19.40 14.53
N SER A 529 28.03 -20.61 15.05
CA SER A 529 26.96 -21.45 15.63
C SER A 529 27.47 -22.53 16.58
N ARG A 530 26.54 -23.23 17.25
CA ARG A 530 26.81 -24.49 17.97
C ARG A 530 27.04 -25.66 17.02
N ASN A 531 27.59 -26.74 17.55
CA ASN A 531 27.84 -28.00 16.82
C ASN A 531 26.53 -28.72 16.51
N ARG A 532 25.80 -28.25 15.49
CA ARG A 532 24.50 -28.76 15.04
C ARG A 532 24.65 -29.49 13.69
N PRO A 533 24.29 -30.79 13.60
CA PRO A 533 24.43 -31.56 12.36
C PRO A 533 23.65 -30.98 11.19
N ASP A 534 22.46 -30.42 11.45
CA ASP A 534 21.59 -29.83 10.44
C ASP A 534 22.16 -28.53 9.83
N ILE A 535 22.85 -27.72 10.62
CA ILE A 535 23.60 -26.55 10.12
C ILE A 535 24.81 -27.00 9.30
N GLU A 536 25.55 -28.00 9.81
CA GLU A 536 26.71 -28.53 9.12
C GLU A 536 26.35 -29.11 7.75
N GLU A 537 25.27 -29.88 7.66
CA GLU A 537 24.81 -30.51 6.42
C GLU A 537 24.45 -29.47 5.35
N ARG A 538 23.77 -28.39 5.72
CA ARG A 538 23.33 -27.35 4.77
C ARG A 538 24.41 -26.37 4.35
N LEU A 539 25.43 -26.16 5.18
CA LEU A 539 26.58 -25.29 4.82
C LEU A 539 27.68 -26.04 4.07
N ARG A 540 27.68 -27.39 4.06
CA ARG A 540 28.65 -28.22 3.31
C ARG A 540 28.72 -27.97 1.79
N PRO A 541 27.63 -27.68 1.06
CA PRO A 541 27.67 -27.48 -0.40
C PRO A 541 28.37 -26.18 -0.85
N ALA A 542 28.64 -25.23 0.05
CA ALA A 542 29.14 -23.87 -0.26
C ALA A 542 30.60 -23.78 -0.73
N GLY A 543 31.22 -24.87 -1.18
CA GLY A 543 32.55 -24.89 -1.84
C GLY A 543 33.77 -24.56 -0.97
N SER A 544 33.62 -23.87 0.17
CA SER A 544 34.74 -23.44 1.02
C SER A 544 34.93 -24.36 2.24
N ARG A 545 36.15 -24.94 2.36
CA ARG A 545 36.55 -25.88 3.44
C ARG A 545 36.89 -25.18 4.76
N THR A 546 36.64 -23.89 4.88
CA THR A 546 37.24 -23.03 5.90
C THR A 546 36.37 -22.98 7.15
N LYS A 547 36.65 -23.88 8.09
CA LYS A 547 35.95 -23.98 9.40
C LYS A 547 36.92 -23.82 10.55
N ILE A 548 36.53 -23.03 11.54
CA ILE A 548 37.28 -22.89 12.80
C ILE A 548 36.44 -23.55 13.90
N SER A 549 36.92 -24.67 14.41
CA SER A 549 36.34 -25.30 15.61
C SER A 549 37.06 -24.76 16.83
N LEU A 550 36.28 -24.21 17.75
CA LEU A 550 36.78 -23.73 19.03
C LEU A 550 37.32 -24.89 19.88
N GLU A 551 36.74 -26.08 19.79
CA GLU A 551 37.19 -27.28 20.51
C GLU A 551 38.59 -27.74 20.09
N LEU A 552 38.87 -27.68 18.78
CA LEU A 552 40.18 -28.08 18.23
C LEU A 552 41.27 -27.03 18.49
N ASN A 553 40.90 -25.83 18.94
CA ASN A 553 41.79 -24.72 19.30
C ASN A 553 41.82 -24.48 20.83
N SER A 554 41.71 -25.56 21.62
CA SER A 554 41.55 -25.50 23.08
C SER A 554 42.68 -24.75 23.80
N SER A 555 43.92 -24.81 23.30
CA SER A 555 45.07 -24.09 23.87
C SER A 555 44.93 -22.57 23.75
N HIS A 556 44.50 -22.06 22.59
CA HIS A 556 44.24 -20.65 22.35
C HIS A 556 43.06 -20.14 23.17
N ILE A 557 41.99 -20.94 23.27
CA ILE A 557 40.83 -20.60 24.10
C ILE A 557 41.19 -20.59 25.57
N SER A 558 42.02 -21.52 26.03
CA SER A 558 42.48 -21.55 27.42
C SER A 558 43.28 -20.30 27.76
N ARG A 559 44.16 -19.85 26.86
CA ARG A 559 44.88 -18.57 27.01
C ARG A 559 43.94 -17.36 27.04
N ALA A 560 42.94 -17.33 26.17
CA ALA A 560 41.92 -16.27 26.11
C ALA A 560 41.06 -16.22 27.38
N VAL A 561 40.65 -17.38 27.90
CA VAL A 561 39.91 -17.51 29.16
C VAL A 561 40.78 -17.12 30.35
N ASN A 562 42.07 -17.44 30.33
CA ASN A 562 43.00 -17.01 31.39
C ASN A 562 43.15 -15.48 31.45
N ALA A 563 43.29 -14.83 30.30
CA ALA A 563 43.29 -13.36 30.24
C ALA A 563 41.97 -12.77 30.77
N PHE A 564 40.84 -13.40 30.44
CA PHE A 564 39.53 -13.02 30.98
C PHE A 564 39.41 -13.21 32.49
N ILE A 565 39.96 -14.31 33.03
CA ILE A 565 40.05 -14.55 34.47
C ILE A 565 40.84 -13.43 35.16
N ASP A 566 42.00 -13.06 34.61
CA ASP A 566 42.84 -12.00 35.20
C ASP A 566 42.11 -10.66 35.28
N PHE A 567 41.47 -10.28 34.18
CA PHE A 567 40.65 -9.07 34.11
C PHE A 567 39.50 -9.09 35.12
N ARG A 568 38.75 -10.19 35.19
CA ARG A 568 37.62 -10.30 36.12
C ARG A 568 38.05 -10.28 37.57
N ILE A 569 39.19 -10.89 37.88
CA ILE A 569 39.76 -10.84 39.23
C ILE A 569 40.19 -9.42 39.58
N LEU A 570 40.77 -8.65 38.64
CA LEU A 570 41.10 -7.24 38.89
C LEU A 570 39.84 -6.43 39.24
N LYS A 571 38.79 -6.50 38.42
CA LYS A 571 37.50 -5.83 38.71
C LYS A 571 36.89 -6.29 40.06
N LEU A 572 36.90 -7.59 40.33
CA LEU A 572 36.37 -8.14 41.58
C LEU A 572 37.22 -7.68 42.79
N THR A 573 38.53 -7.53 42.62
CA THR A 573 39.46 -7.06 43.66
C THR A 573 39.30 -5.58 43.93
N GLU A 574 39.07 -4.74 42.92
CA GLU A 574 38.76 -3.32 43.10
C GLU A 574 37.46 -3.13 43.90
N LEU A 575 36.43 -3.89 43.56
CA LEU A 575 35.12 -3.83 44.23
C LEU A 575 35.16 -4.39 45.66
N LYS A 576 35.80 -5.54 45.88
CA LYS A 576 35.81 -6.25 47.18
C LYS A 576 37.01 -5.94 48.06
N ARG A 577 37.99 -5.18 47.56
CA ARG A 577 39.27 -4.85 48.23
C ARG A 577 40.01 -6.10 48.73
N TYR A 578 40.11 -7.13 47.89
CA TYR A 578 40.81 -8.37 48.25
C TYR A 578 42.30 -8.12 48.51
N LYS A 579 42.85 -8.80 49.53
CA LYS A 579 44.30 -8.87 49.75
C LYS A 579 44.94 -9.73 48.65
N ALA A 580 46.19 -9.44 48.30
CA ALA A 580 46.94 -10.13 47.23
C ALA A 580 46.94 -11.67 47.37
N GLU A 581 46.98 -12.18 48.60
CA GLU A 581 46.98 -13.63 48.86
C GLU A 581 45.64 -14.30 48.50
N VAL A 582 44.51 -13.63 48.77
CA VAL A 582 43.17 -14.13 48.40
C VAL A 582 43.00 -14.08 46.88
N GLN A 583 43.46 -12.99 46.26
CA GLN A 583 43.46 -12.82 44.80
C GLN A 583 44.23 -13.95 44.09
N LYS A 584 45.41 -14.31 44.60
CA LYS A 584 46.26 -15.38 44.04
C LYS A 584 45.57 -16.75 44.11
N LYS A 585 44.89 -17.05 45.22
CA LYS A 585 44.14 -18.31 45.37
C LYS A 585 42.91 -18.37 44.45
N ILE A 586 42.16 -17.28 44.32
CA ILE A 586 41.04 -17.18 43.38
C ILE A 586 41.53 -17.40 41.94
N ARG A 587 42.62 -16.73 41.55
CA ARG A 587 43.23 -16.87 40.22
C ARG A 587 43.61 -18.31 39.91
N LYS A 588 44.34 -18.95 40.82
CA LYS A 588 44.77 -20.33 40.66
C LYS A 588 43.58 -21.27 40.46
N TYR A 589 42.53 -21.12 41.27
CA TYR A 589 41.35 -21.97 41.19
C TYR A 589 40.61 -21.81 39.85
N LEU A 590 40.37 -20.56 39.41
CA LEU A 590 39.66 -20.30 38.17
C LEU A 590 40.43 -20.86 36.96
N TYR A 591 41.76 -20.74 36.91
CA TYR A 591 42.57 -21.36 35.86
C TYR A 591 42.42 -22.89 35.82
N GLU A 592 42.39 -23.54 36.98
CA GLU A 592 42.28 -25.01 37.06
C GLU A 592 40.88 -25.54 36.72
N LYS A 593 39.81 -24.76 36.96
CA LYS A 593 38.42 -25.24 36.92
C LYS A 593 37.56 -24.68 35.77
N ALA A 594 37.99 -23.61 35.11
CA ALA A 594 37.20 -22.97 34.05
C ALA A 594 37.03 -23.83 32.79
N ASP A 595 37.92 -24.80 32.54
CA ASP A 595 37.89 -25.71 31.39
C ASP A 595 37.61 -24.99 30.05
N GLY A 596 38.31 -23.87 29.83
CA GLY A 596 38.16 -23.04 28.65
C GLY A 596 36.75 -22.49 28.41
N THR A 597 35.97 -22.22 29.47
CA THR A 597 34.56 -21.78 29.36
C THR A 597 34.34 -20.40 29.98
N PHE A 598 34.18 -19.37 29.15
CA PHE A 598 33.96 -18.00 29.58
C PHE A 598 32.69 -17.83 30.42
N LEU A 599 31.59 -18.49 30.02
CA LEU A 599 30.31 -18.40 30.74
C LEU A 599 30.42 -18.94 32.17
N TRP A 600 31.19 -20.02 32.38
CA TRP A 600 31.45 -20.57 33.70
C TRP A 600 32.19 -19.57 34.59
N VAL A 601 33.26 -18.95 34.06
CA VAL A 601 34.01 -17.91 34.77
C VAL A 601 33.11 -16.73 35.13
N ALA A 602 32.27 -16.29 34.20
CA ALA A 602 31.36 -15.17 34.43
C ALA A 602 30.34 -15.45 35.53
N LEU A 603 29.72 -16.64 35.52
CA LEU A 603 28.78 -17.07 36.55
C LEU A 603 29.44 -17.21 37.93
N VAL A 604 30.64 -17.81 38.00
CA VAL A 604 31.38 -17.95 39.26
C VAL A 604 31.80 -16.58 39.81
N CYS A 605 32.34 -15.69 38.97
CA CYS A 605 32.69 -14.33 39.38
C CYS A 605 31.46 -13.52 39.83
N LYS A 606 30.31 -13.66 39.15
CA LYS A 606 29.04 -13.05 39.59
C LYS A 606 28.60 -13.60 40.94
N ALA A 607 28.68 -14.90 41.16
CA ALA A 607 28.34 -15.50 42.45
C ALA A 607 29.28 -15.02 43.58
N LEU A 608 30.59 -14.90 43.31
CA LEU A 608 31.56 -14.36 44.27
C LEU A 608 31.34 -12.87 44.59
N HIS A 609 30.69 -12.11 43.70
CA HIS A 609 30.30 -10.74 43.98
C HIS A 609 29.29 -10.64 45.14
N GLY A 610 28.43 -11.65 45.36
CA GLY A 610 27.51 -11.69 46.50
C GLY A 610 28.17 -12.12 47.82
N VAL A 611 29.36 -12.72 47.78
CA VAL A 611 30.00 -13.32 48.97
C VAL A 611 30.77 -12.28 49.80
N ARG A 612 30.69 -12.38 51.13
CA ARG A 612 31.51 -11.57 52.05
C ARG A 612 32.99 -11.94 51.92
N VAL A 613 33.85 -10.93 51.99
CA VAL A 613 35.31 -11.06 51.77
C VAL A 613 35.96 -12.15 52.62
N GLY A 614 35.54 -12.33 53.87
CA GLY A 614 36.07 -13.36 54.78
C GLY A 614 35.72 -14.80 54.39
N ASN A 615 34.63 -15.00 53.63
CA ASN A 615 34.11 -16.32 53.26
C ASN A 615 34.44 -16.70 51.81
N THR A 616 35.08 -15.81 51.06
CA THR A 616 35.33 -15.98 49.60
C THR A 616 36.05 -17.28 49.28
N LEU A 617 37.11 -17.65 50.02
CA LEU A 617 37.86 -18.88 49.75
C LEU A 617 37.05 -20.15 50.06
N SER A 618 36.25 -20.14 51.12
CA SER A 618 35.36 -21.25 51.46
C SER A 618 34.23 -21.41 50.43
N ALA A 619 33.70 -20.31 49.90
CA ALA A 619 32.70 -20.35 48.84
C ALA A 619 33.30 -20.83 47.51
N LEU A 620 34.54 -20.42 47.21
CA LEU A 620 35.26 -20.78 45.99
C LEU A 620 35.44 -22.30 45.84
N GLU A 621 35.79 -23.00 46.91
CA GLU A 621 36.00 -24.45 46.92
C GLU A 621 34.72 -25.25 46.55
N LYS A 622 33.54 -24.64 46.71
CA LYS A 622 32.24 -25.27 46.43
C LYS A 622 31.83 -25.21 44.95
N PHE A 623 32.57 -24.55 44.04
CA PHE A 623 32.17 -24.43 42.63
C PHE A 623 32.77 -25.55 41.75
N PRO A 624 31.96 -26.47 41.19
CA PRO A 624 32.48 -27.57 40.38
C PRO A 624 32.96 -27.11 38.99
N PRO A 625 33.89 -27.84 38.35
CA PRO A 625 34.32 -27.55 36.98
C PRO A 625 33.22 -27.87 35.96
N GLY A 626 33.10 -27.04 34.92
CA GLY A 626 32.16 -27.23 33.81
C GLY A 626 30.74 -26.68 34.06
N LEU A 627 30.03 -26.35 32.97
CA LEU A 627 28.71 -25.69 33.05
C LEU A 627 27.61 -26.60 33.61
N GLN A 628 27.57 -27.88 33.22
CA GLN A 628 26.52 -28.78 33.67
C GLN A 628 26.59 -29.06 35.18
N PRO A 629 27.75 -29.40 35.78
CA PRO A 629 27.88 -29.48 37.24
C PRO A 629 27.61 -28.15 37.95
N LEU A 630 27.94 -27.02 37.33
CA LEU A 630 27.63 -25.70 37.89
C LEU A 630 26.12 -25.44 37.92
N TYR A 631 25.39 -25.79 36.86
CA TYR A 631 23.92 -25.72 36.84
C TYR A 631 23.29 -26.69 37.84
N GLU A 632 23.84 -27.91 37.98
CA GLU A 632 23.40 -28.86 39.02
C GLU A 632 23.57 -28.26 40.43
N ARG A 633 24.71 -27.61 40.70
CA ARG A 633 24.92 -26.90 41.96
C ARG A 633 23.93 -25.74 42.15
N MET A 634 23.68 -24.94 41.10
CA MET A 634 22.73 -23.83 41.18
C MET A 634 21.31 -24.34 41.46
N MET A 635 20.91 -25.44 40.84
CA MET A 635 19.64 -26.12 41.15
C MET A 635 19.61 -26.62 42.59
N GLU A 636 20.71 -27.17 43.11
CA GLU A 636 20.78 -27.59 44.51
C GLU A 636 20.66 -26.40 45.47
N GLN A 637 21.20 -25.22 45.11
CA GLN A 637 21.00 -24.00 45.89
C GLN A 637 19.52 -23.60 45.95
N ILE A 638 18.79 -23.71 44.84
CA ILE A 638 17.35 -23.47 44.81
C ILE A 638 16.62 -24.49 45.67
N ARG A 639 17.00 -25.78 45.61
CA ARG A 639 16.39 -26.85 46.43
C ARG A 639 16.67 -26.73 47.93
N CYS A 640 17.73 -26.02 48.30
CA CYS A 640 18.12 -25.78 49.70
C CYS A 640 17.71 -24.39 50.22
N LEU A 641 16.82 -23.66 49.53
CA LEU A 641 16.23 -22.44 50.11
C LEU A 641 15.49 -22.78 51.41
N GLU A 642 15.49 -21.83 52.34
CA GLU A 642 14.91 -22.03 53.68
C GLU A 642 13.38 -22.14 53.62
N ASP A 643 12.75 -21.40 52.71
CA ASP A 643 11.31 -21.41 52.47
C ASP A 643 10.96 -22.42 51.38
N SER A 644 10.06 -23.36 51.68
CA SER A 644 9.56 -24.35 50.72
C SER A 644 8.75 -23.72 49.59
N ASP A 645 8.07 -22.62 49.85
CA ASP A 645 7.18 -21.95 48.89
C ASP A 645 8.01 -21.25 47.80
N ASP A 646 9.19 -20.73 48.15
CA ASP A 646 10.16 -20.17 47.21
C ASP A 646 10.72 -21.24 46.26
N VAL A 647 11.00 -22.44 46.77
CA VAL A 647 11.48 -23.57 45.95
C VAL A 647 10.42 -23.98 44.92
N GLU A 648 9.17 -24.07 45.35
CA GLU A 648 8.06 -24.40 44.46
C GLU A 648 7.85 -23.32 43.39
N SER A 649 7.82 -22.05 43.81
CA SER A 649 7.66 -20.90 42.91
C SER A 649 8.77 -20.85 41.86
N CYS A 650 10.03 -21.02 42.27
CA CYS A 650 11.16 -21.08 41.35
C CYS A 650 11.04 -22.23 40.34
N THR A 651 10.61 -23.41 40.81
CA THR A 651 10.43 -24.59 39.95
C THR A 651 9.37 -24.33 38.89
N ARG A 652 8.24 -23.70 39.26
CA ARG A 652 7.13 -23.35 38.36
C ARG A 652 7.48 -22.25 37.37
N ILE A 653 8.25 -21.25 37.80
CA ILE A 653 8.78 -20.20 36.90
C ILE A 653 9.69 -20.83 35.86
N LEU A 654 10.65 -21.66 36.28
CA LEU A 654 11.60 -22.33 35.37
C LEU A 654 10.88 -23.29 34.41
N SER A 655 9.88 -24.04 34.87
CA SER A 655 9.11 -24.96 34.01
C SER A 655 8.34 -24.19 32.94
N SER A 656 7.61 -23.15 33.36
CA SER A 656 6.78 -22.33 32.47
C SER A 656 7.61 -21.57 31.45
N ALA A 657 8.71 -20.93 31.88
CA ALA A 657 9.62 -20.22 30.98
C ALA A 657 10.30 -21.16 29.95
N THR A 658 10.53 -22.43 30.33
CA THR A 658 11.12 -23.43 29.42
C THR A 658 10.16 -23.82 28.30
N LEU A 659 8.88 -24.05 28.61
CA LEU A 659 7.86 -24.54 27.66
C LEU A 659 7.12 -23.44 26.90
N ALA A 660 7.32 -22.17 27.26
CA ALA A 660 6.68 -21.05 26.60
C ALA A 660 7.05 -20.95 25.10
N TYR A 661 6.07 -20.65 24.24
CA TYR A 661 6.27 -20.44 22.80
C TYR A 661 6.95 -19.11 22.47
N ARG A 662 6.96 -18.17 23.43
CA ARG A 662 7.73 -16.92 23.42
C ARG A 662 8.13 -16.54 24.85
N PRO A 663 9.12 -15.65 25.05
CA PRO A 663 9.40 -15.06 26.36
C PRO A 663 8.13 -14.50 27.00
N ILE A 664 8.01 -14.72 28.31
CA ILE A 664 6.82 -14.41 29.09
C ILE A 664 7.04 -13.07 29.79
N HIS A 665 6.08 -12.15 29.64
CA HIS A 665 6.08 -10.88 30.39
C HIS A 665 5.79 -11.15 31.88
N LEU A 666 6.33 -10.38 32.82
CA LEU A 666 6.17 -10.60 34.26
C LEU A 666 4.70 -10.74 34.68
N LYS A 667 3.84 -9.84 34.20
CA LYS A 667 2.39 -9.95 34.35
C LYS A 667 1.86 -11.31 33.86
N GLU A 668 2.24 -11.75 32.67
CA GLU A 668 1.84 -13.05 32.09
C GLU A 668 2.46 -14.25 32.86
N LEU A 669 3.59 -14.07 33.53
CA LEU A 669 4.30 -15.11 34.26
C LEU A 669 3.52 -15.55 35.49
N VAL A 670 2.94 -14.60 36.22
CA VAL A 670 2.07 -14.90 37.39
C VAL A 670 0.97 -15.88 36.97
N ALA A 671 0.32 -15.61 35.84
CA ALA A 671 -0.70 -16.46 35.26
C ALA A 671 -0.15 -17.85 34.87
N MET A 672 0.89 -17.88 34.04
CA MET A 672 1.36 -19.14 33.43
C MET A 672 2.07 -20.06 34.42
N ALA A 673 2.85 -19.49 35.34
CA ALA A 673 3.46 -20.24 36.43
C ALA A 673 2.48 -20.48 37.59
N GLY A 674 1.37 -19.74 37.67
CA GLY A 674 0.31 -19.87 38.68
C GLY A 674 0.79 -19.48 40.07
N LEU A 675 1.52 -18.37 40.14
CA LEU A 675 2.10 -17.84 41.37
C LEU A 675 1.05 -17.06 42.19
N GLN A 676 1.33 -16.79 43.46
CA GLN A 676 0.36 -16.17 44.40
C GLN A 676 0.49 -14.64 44.51
N GLU A 677 1.48 -14.05 43.85
CA GLU A 677 1.79 -12.63 43.95
C GLU A 677 0.84 -11.78 43.12
N ASP A 678 0.71 -10.51 43.46
CA ASP A 678 -0.04 -9.55 42.66
C ASP A 678 0.67 -9.33 41.32
N PRO A 679 0.01 -9.53 40.16
CA PRO A 679 0.60 -9.23 38.84
C PRO A 679 1.09 -7.78 38.68
N ASN A 680 0.62 -6.85 39.51
CA ASN A 680 1.06 -5.45 39.50
C ASN A 680 2.22 -5.17 40.48
N ASP A 681 2.55 -6.10 41.37
CA ASP A 681 3.72 -6.01 42.25
C ASP A 681 4.97 -6.49 41.53
N VAL A 682 5.48 -5.63 40.65
CA VAL A 682 6.69 -5.91 39.85
C VAL A 682 7.92 -6.15 40.73
N GLU A 683 7.98 -5.54 41.92
CA GLU A 683 9.12 -5.68 42.83
C GLU A 683 9.19 -7.10 43.41
N SER A 684 8.07 -7.60 43.95
CA SER A 684 7.99 -8.98 44.45
C SER A 684 8.25 -10.02 43.35
N LEU A 685 7.74 -9.80 42.12
CA LEU A 685 8.00 -10.69 40.99
C LEU A 685 9.46 -10.70 40.56
N ASN A 686 10.13 -9.54 40.62
CA ASN A 686 11.57 -9.47 40.37
C ASN A 686 12.35 -10.29 41.40
N GLU A 687 11.99 -10.19 42.69
CA GLU A 687 12.63 -10.95 43.78
C GLU A 687 12.50 -12.46 43.56
N LEU A 688 11.32 -12.96 43.17
CA LEU A 688 11.10 -14.40 42.90
C LEU A 688 11.87 -14.91 41.68
N VAL A 689 11.94 -14.12 40.61
CA VAL A 689 12.76 -14.48 39.45
C VAL A 689 14.25 -14.45 39.81
N ASP A 690 14.68 -13.56 40.70
CA ASP A 690 16.05 -13.52 41.21
C ASP A 690 16.39 -14.75 42.09
N LEU A 691 15.41 -15.31 42.82
CA LEU A 691 15.55 -16.57 43.57
C LEU A 691 15.76 -17.79 42.67
N CYS A 692 15.25 -17.75 41.42
CA CYS A 692 15.59 -18.73 40.38
C CYS A 692 17.09 -18.69 40.01
N GLY A 693 17.87 -17.82 40.64
CA GLY A 693 19.31 -17.70 40.49
C GLY A 693 19.69 -17.17 39.11
N SER A 694 20.96 -17.34 38.75
CA SER A 694 21.47 -16.86 37.45
C SER A 694 21.07 -17.75 36.26
N PHE A 695 19.89 -18.36 36.29
CA PHE A 695 19.26 -18.99 35.13
C PHE A 695 18.44 -17.99 34.31
N LEU A 696 17.72 -17.10 34.99
CA LEU A 696 16.81 -16.12 34.38
C LEU A 696 17.29 -14.69 34.59
N THR A 697 16.80 -13.79 33.75
CA THR A 697 17.03 -12.35 33.83
C THR A 697 15.81 -11.62 33.29
N ILE A 698 15.56 -10.43 33.83
CA ILE A 698 14.42 -9.59 33.45
C ILE A 698 14.91 -8.43 32.61
N ARG A 699 14.22 -8.16 31.50
CA ARG A 699 14.43 -6.99 30.64
C ARG A 699 13.09 -6.46 30.19
N GLU A 700 12.84 -5.16 30.40
CA GLU A 700 11.58 -4.53 30.01
C GLU A 700 10.36 -5.36 30.47
N ASP A 701 10.37 -5.73 31.74
CA ASP A 701 9.36 -6.57 32.39
C ASP A 701 9.10 -7.91 31.70
N THR A 702 10.05 -8.43 30.94
CA THR A 702 9.96 -9.74 30.26
C THR A 702 11.07 -10.66 30.75
N VAL A 703 10.72 -11.93 30.98
CA VAL A 703 11.60 -12.94 31.57
C VAL A 703 12.30 -13.73 30.48
N TYR A 704 13.63 -13.75 30.55
CA TYR A 704 14.51 -14.40 29.60
C TYR A 704 15.45 -15.37 30.30
N PHE A 705 15.85 -16.44 29.60
CA PHE A 705 17.02 -17.19 30.01
C PHE A 705 18.29 -16.35 29.80
N ILE A 706 19.22 -16.38 30.76
CA ILE A 706 20.51 -15.69 30.61
C ILE A 706 21.30 -16.24 29.42
N HIS A 707 21.16 -17.54 29.14
CA HIS A 707 21.80 -18.18 28.01
C HIS A 707 21.01 -19.42 27.57
N GLN A 708 20.98 -19.71 26.27
CA GLN A 708 20.26 -20.85 25.70
C GLN A 708 20.68 -22.21 26.31
N SER A 709 21.94 -22.35 26.73
CA SER A 709 22.41 -23.57 27.42
C SER A 709 21.71 -23.84 28.75
N ALA A 710 21.19 -22.82 29.43
CA ALA A 710 20.36 -23.01 30.61
C ALA A 710 19.00 -23.61 30.23
N LYS A 711 18.35 -23.07 29.18
CA LYS A 711 17.09 -23.62 28.66
C LYS A 711 17.26 -25.07 28.22
N ASP A 712 18.33 -25.40 27.50
CA ASP A 712 18.60 -26.77 27.05
C ASP A 712 18.83 -27.74 28.21
N TYR A 713 19.48 -27.29 29.28
CA TYR A 713 19.68 -28.09 30.50
C TYR A 713 18.34 -28.54 31.11
N PHE A 714 17.32 -27.67 31.06
CA PHE A 714 15.96 -28.00 31.49
C PHE A 714 15.20 -28.84 30.45
N SER A 715 15.41 -28.63 29.14
CA SER A 715 14.70 -29.38 28.10
C SER A 715 15.15 -30.83 27.93
N THR A 716 16.46 -31.13 28.04
CA THR A 716 17.02 -32.46 27.71
C THR A 716 18.04 -33.01 28.71
N GLY A 717 18.44 -32.23 29.73
CA GLY A 717 19.43 -32.62 30.74
C GLY A 717 18.85 -33.11 32.06
N LYS A 718 19.70 -33.24 33.09
CA LYS A 718 19.24 -33.50 34.48
C LYS A 718 18.32 -32.42 35.04
N GLY A 719 18.35 -31.22 34.45
CA GLY A 719 17.44 -30.13 34.78
C GLY A 719 15.98 -30.44 34.47
N ALA A 720 15.69 -31.38 33.56
CA ALA A 720 14.33 -31.81 33.25
C ALA A 720 13.57 -32.37 34.47
N GLN A 721 14.25 -32.63 35.59
CA GLN A 721 13.65 -32.97 36.88
C GLN A 721 12.70 -31.88 37.43
N ILE A 722 12.78 -30.64 36.96
CA ILE A 722 11.77 -29.60 37.29
C ILE A 722 10.37 -30.00 36.81
N PHE A 723 10.29 -30.86 35.79
CA PHE A 723 9.05 -31.42 35.27
C PHE A 723 8.73 -32.72 36.00
N ALA A 724 8.32 -32.62 37.27
CA ALA A 724 8.05 -33.79 38.12
C ALA A 724 7.07 -34.80 37.49
N SER A 725 6.13 -34.31 36.69
CA SER A 725 5.12 -35.11 35.97
C SER A 725 5.33 -35.17 34.45
N GLY A 726 6.48 -34.68 33.96
CA GLY A 726 6.83 -34.61 32.53
C GLY A 726 6.31 -33.36 31.82
N GLN A 727 6.93 -33.03 30.67
CA GLN A 727 6.63 -31.80 29.92
C GLN A 727 5.17 -31.72 29.43
N ALA A 728 4.57 -32.86 29.08
CA ALA A 728 3.18 -32.89 28.61
C ALA A 728 2.18 -32.48 29.71
N GLU A 729 2.43 -32.83 30.97
CA GLU A 729 1.59 -32.42 32.10
C GLU A 729 1.74 -30.91 32.39
N GLU A 730 2.92 -30.35 32.22
CA GLU A 730 3.11 -28.90 32.37
C GLU A 730 2.45 -28.10 31.24
N HIS A 731 2.51 -28.58 29.99
CA HIS A 731 1.68 -28.00 28.92
C HIS A 731 0.18 -28.06 29.28
N ARG A 732 -0.27 -29.13 29.94
CA ARG A 732 -1.64 -29.27 30.43
C ARG A 732 -2.00 -28.20 31.46
N GLU A 733 -1.14 -28.03 32.47
CA GLU A 733 -1.31 -27.04 33.53
C GLU A 733 -1.30 -25.60 33.00
N MET A 734 -0.37 -25.28 32.10
CA MET A 734 -0.34 -23.97 31.43
C MET A 734 -1.62 -23.70 30.65
N ALA A 735 -2.18 -24.69 29.97
CA ALA A 735 -3.46 -24.54 29.26
C ALA A 735 -4.63 -24.27 30.23
N LEU A 736 -4.69 -24.95 31.38
CA LEU A 736 -5.72 -24.73 32.39
C LEU A 736 -5.59 -23.34 33.03
N ARG A 737 -4.38 -22.92 33.39
CA ARG A 737 -4.12 -21.58 33.93
C ARG A 737 -4.48 -20.50 32.92
N ALA A 738 -4.16 -20.69 31.64
CA ALA A 738 -4.58 -19.79 30.58
C ALA A 738 -6.11 -19.66 30.50
N LEU A 739 -6.85 -20.77 30.58
CA LEU A 739 -8.31 -20.76 30.61
C LEU A 739 -8.85 -20.05 31.85
N GLN A 740 -8.29 -20.29 33.03
CA GLN A 740 -8.70 -19.65 34.28
C GLN A 740 -8.48 -18.13 34.23
N VAL A 741 -7.30 -17.70 33.81
CA VAL A 741 -6.94 -16.29 33.73
C VAL A 741 -7.79 -15.55 32.71
N MET A 742 -8.07 -16.17 31.56
CA MET A 742 -9.03 -15.61 30.61
C MET A 742 -10.45 -15.58 31.17
N ASN A 743 -10.87 -16.58 31.95
CA ASN A 743 -12.19 -16.60 32.57
C ASN A 743 -12.41 -15.47 33.58
N ASP A 744 -11.33 -15.02 34.22
CA ASP A 744 -11.37 -13.97 35.24
C ASP A 744 -11.15 -12.57 34.62
N GLY A 745 -10.33 -12.48 33.58
CA GLY A 745 -9.95 -11.20 32.95
C GLY A 745 -10.78 -10.77 31.74
N LEU A 746 -11.31 -11.69 30.94
CA LEU A 746 -12.05 -11.35 29.73
C LEU A 746 -13.43 -10.77 30.04
N LYS A 747 -13.68 -9.56 29.55
CA LYS A 747 -14.94 -8.84 29.64
C LYS A 747 -15.18 -8.03 28.37
N ARG A 748 -16.39 -7.52 28.21
CA ARG A 748 -16.76 -6.68 27.06
C ARG A 748 -16.06 -5.32 27.16
N ASP A 749 -15.60 -4.82 26.01
CA ASP A 749 -14.95 -3.51 25.86
C ASP A 749 -13.68 -3.40 26.72
N MET A 750 -12.76 -4.34 26.50
CA MET A 750 -11.50 -4.54 27.24
C MET A 750 -10.68 -3.26 27.33
N CYS A 751 -10.62 -2.48 26.25
CA CYS A 751 -9.81 -1.27 26.16
C CYS A 751 -10.64 0.02 26.05
N LYS A 752 -11.93 -0.02 26.42
CA LYS A 752 -12.83 1.16 26.52
C LYS A 752 -12.93 1.98 25.23
N LEU A 753 -13.15 1.33 24.09
CA LEU A 753 -13.25 1.94 22.76
C LEU A 753 -14.52 2.80 22.59
N ARG A 754 -15.52 2.66 23.46
CA ARG A 754 -16.79 3.42 23.55
C ARG A 754 -17.76 3.25 22.37
N VAL A 755 -17.28 3.40 21.13
CA VAL A 755 -18.13 3.37 19.93
C VAL A 755 -17.93 2.05 19.17
N PRO A 756 -19.01 1.31 18.82
CA PRO A 756 -18.89 0.05 18.12
C PRO A 756 -18.17 0.12 16.76
N GLY A 757 -18.20 1.28 16.08
CA GLY A 757 -17.52 1.49 14.80
C GLY A 757 -16.10 2.02 14.88
N ALA A 758 -15.49 2.10 16.07
CA ALA A 758 -14.11 2.53 16.23
C ALA A 758 -13.16 1.57 15.48
N LEU A 759 -12.44 2.09 14.50
CA LEU A 759 -11.46 1.34 13.71
C LEU A 759 -10.11 1.34 14.43
N LEU A 760 -9.44 0.19 14.52
CA LEU A 760 -8.12 0.08 15.17
C LEU A 760 -7.08 1.04 14.56
N ASP A 761 -7.17 1.30 13.26
CA ASP A 761 -6.25 2.21 12.54
C ASP A 761 -6.43 3.69 12.96
N GLU A 762 -7.56 4.06 13.55
CA GLU A 762 -7.92 5.43 13.95
C GLU A 762 -7.73 5.68 15.46
N VAL A 763 -7.45 4.64 16.25
CA VAL A 763 -7.30 4.73 17.71
C VAL A 763 -5.82 4.84 18.07
N HIS A 764 -5.35 6.07 18.34
CA HIS A 764 -3.93 6.35 18.63
C HIS A 764 -3.46 5.91 20.04
N ASP A 765 -4.38 5.63 20.98
CA ASP A 765 -4.07 5.33 22.40
C ASP A 765 -4.78 4.04 22.88
N ILE A 766 -4.56 2.91 22.22
CA ILE A 766 -4.90 1.62 22.84
C ILE A 766 -3.95 1.45 24.01
N ASN A 767 -4.48 1.56 25.24
CA ASN A 767 -3.71 1.40 26.47
C ASN A 767 -2.98 0.05 26.44
N GLN A 768 -1.68 0.03 26.12
CA GLN A 768 -0.91 -1.20 25.83
C GLN A 768 -0.97 -2.22 26.99
N ASP A 769 -1.32 -1.75 28.18
CA ASP A 769 -1.53 -2.55 29.38
C ASP A 769 -2.89 -3.29 29.46
N CYS A 770 -3.93 -2.94 28.67
CA CYS A 770 -5.29 -3.50 28.85
C CYS A 770 -5.34 -5.03 28.67
N LEU A 771 -4.45 -5.60 27.87
CA LEU A 771 -4.35 -7.04 27.61
C LEU A 771 -3.01 -7.64 28.05
N ALA A 772 -2.13 -6.89 28.71
CA ALA A 772 -0.77 -7.32 29.02
C ALA A 772 -0.75 -8.66 29.80
N TYR A 773 -1.66 -8.85 30.75
CA TYR A 773 -1.80 -10.09 31.53
C TYR A 773 -2.41 -11.27 30.76
N LEU A 774 -3.23 -10.99 29.73
CA LEU A 774 -4.06 -12.00 29.02
C LEU A 774 -3.48 -12.44 27.68
N ARG A 775 -2.61 -11.62 27.08
CA ARG A 775 -2.17 -11.76 25.69
C ARG A 775 -1.58 -13.14 25.40
N TYR A 776 -0.69 -13.65 26.25
CA TYR A 776 -0.12 -14.99 26.07
C TYR A 776 -1.22 -16.07 26.11
N ALA A 777 -2.11 -16.01 27.10
CA ALA A 777 -3.20 -16.96 27.26
C ALA A 777 -4.14 -16.97 26.04
N CYS A 778 -4.52 -15.80 25.53
CA CYS A 778 -5.42 -15.67 24.37
C CYS A 778 -4.87 -16.32 23.09
N CYS A 779 -3.57 -16.27 22.85
CA CYS A 779 -2.96 -16.75 21.60
C CYS A 779 -2.52 -18.22 21.63
N TYR A 780 -2.23 -18.81 22.81
CA TYR A 780 -1.51 -20.09 22.87
C TYR A 780 -2.19 -21.20 23.69
N TRP A 781 -3.33 -20.96 24.35
CA TRP A 781 -3.96 -22.00 25.18
C TRP A 781 -4.26 -23.30 24.42
N VAL A 782 -4.71 -23.23 23.15
CA VAL A 782 -4.94 -24.43 22.32
C VAL A 782 -3.64 -25.08 21.86
N SER A 783 -2.57 -24.32 21.66
CA SER A 783 -1.25 -24.87 21.33
C SER A 783 -0.72 -25.72 22.48
N HIS A 784 -0.82 -25.22 23.71
CA HIS A 784 -0.50 -26.00 24.91
C HIS A 784 -1.39 -27.24 25.05
N LEU A 785 -2.69 -27.16 24.74
CA LEU A 785 -3.57 -28.34 24.72
C LEU A 785 -3.12 -29.40 23.69
N ARG A 786 -2.69 -28.97 22.50
CA ARG A 786 -2.20 -29.88 21.46
C ARG A 786 -0.95 -30.62 21.93
N ASP A 787 0.00 -29.90 22.52
CA ASP A 787 1.29 -30.45 22.92
C ASP A 787 1.22 -31.27 24.23
N ALA A 788 0.16 -31.09 25.03
CA ALA A 788 -0.20 -32.00 26.13
C ALA A 788 -0.58 -33.43 25.66
N GLY A 789 -0.90 -33.61 24.37
CA GLY A 789 -0.91 -34.91 23.71
C GLY A 789 -1.94 -35.92 24.24
N HIS A 790 -1.47 -36.99 24.90
CA HIS A 790 -2.28 -38.15 25.31
C HIS A 790 -3.06 -37.95 26.63
N LEU A 791 -2.69 -36.95 27.45
CA LEU A 791 -3.31 -36.63 28.75
C LEU A 791 -4.72 -36.01 28.64
N LEU A 792 -5.18 -35.78 27.41
CA LEU A 792 -6.49 -35.21 27.10
C LEU A 792 -7.69 -36.13 27.46
N HIS A 793 -7.47 -37.43 27.68
CA HIS A 793 -8.55 -38.41 27.87
C HIS A 793 -9.01 -38.56 29.34
N GLU A 794 -8.20 -38.12 30.32
CA GLU A 794 -8.48 -38.36 31.76
C GLU A 794 -8.73 -37.09 32.59
N LYS A 795 -8.29 -35.90 32.16
CA LYS A 795 -8.29 -34.71 33.05
C LYS A 795 -8.66 -33.36 32.43
N LEU A 796 -8.59 -33.22 31.11
CA LEU A 796 -9.07 -32.01 30.43
C LEU A 796 -10.43 -32.34 29.85
N ASP A 797 -11.49 -31.80 30.44
CA ASP A 797 -12.88 -32.11 30.14
C ASP A 797 -13.29 -31.71 28.69
N LEU A 798 -12.77 -32.42 27.68
CA LEU A 798 -13.10 -32.29 26.26
C LEU A 798 -14.39 -33.07 25.94
N TYR A 799 -15.42 -32.79 26.72
CA TYR A 799 -16.76 -33.34 26.60
C TYR A 799 -17.78 -32.24 26.89
N ASP A 800 -19.05 -32.55 26.67
CA ASP A 800 -20.12 -31.58 26.86
C ASP A 800 -20.23 -31.14 28.34
N ASN A 801 -20.23 -29.83 28.56
CA ASN A 801 -20.20 -29.16 29.88
C ASN A 801 -18.87 -29.28 30.63
N GLY A 802 -17.83 -29.79 29.97
CA GLY A 802 -16.48 -29.70 30.46
C GLY A 802 -15.93 -28.27 30.46
N THR A 803 -14.76 -28.10 31.09
CA THR A 803 -14.06 -26.82 31.25
C THR A 803 -13.96 -25.99 29.96
N ILE A 804 -13.60 -26.60 28.82
CA ILE A 804 -13.48 -25.88 27.54
C ILE A 804 -14.85 -25.47 26.99
N HIS A 805 -15.86 -26.34 27.12
CA HIS A 805 -17.22 -26.00 26.71
C HIS A 805 -17.77 -24.82 27.52
N MET A 806 -17.61 -24.88 28.84
CA MET A 806 -18.05 -23.81 29.75
C MET A 806 -17.31 -22.49 29.51
N PHE A 807 -16.02 -22.55 29.22
CA PHE A 807 -15.24 -21.37 28.82
C PHE A 807 -15.79 -20.74 27.54
N LEU A 808 -16.01 -21.52 26.48
CA LEU A 808 -16.56 -21.00 25.22
C LEU A 808 -17.97 -20.43 25.42
N ILE A 809 -18.83 -21.09 26.21
CA ILE A 809 -20.18 -20.62 26.56
C ILE A 809 -20.16 -19.24 27.22
N LYS A 810 -19.16 -18.95 28.05
CA LYS A 810 -19.07 -17.71 28.82
C LYS A 810 -18.25 -16.63 28.11
N HIS A 811 -17.16 -16.98 27.43
CA HIS A 811 -16.13 -16.03 27.01
C HIS A 811 -15.81 -15.99 25.51
N PHE A 812 -16.48 -16.78 24.65
CA PHE A 812 -16.13 -16.83 23.23
C PHE A 812 -16.05 -15.45 22.54
N LEU A 813 -17.06 -14.57 22.70
CA LEU A 813 -17.01 -13.24 22.07
C LEU A 813 -15.96 -12.31 22.70
N HIS A 814 -15.77 -12.39 24.02
CA HIS A 814 -14.72 -11.63 24.72
C HIS A 814 -13.32 -12.04 24.27
N TRP A 815 -13.12 -13.33 24.01
CA TRP A 815 -11.88 -13.85 23.47
C TRP A 815 -11.64 -13.36 22.02
N LEU A 816 -12.68 -13.31 21.17
CA LEU A 816 -12.56 -12.72 19.84
C LEU A 816 -12.27 -11.22 19.87
N GLU A 817 -12.88 -10.47 20.79
CA GLU A 817 -12.55 -9.05 21.00
C GLU A 817 -11.07 -8.89 21.35
N ALA A 818 -10.57 -9.67 22.31
CA ALA A 818 -9.16 -9.65 22.72
C ALA A 818 -8.21 -10.03 21.57
N LEU A 819 -8.54 -11.06 20.78
CA LEU A 819 -7.74 -11.44 19.62
C LEU A 819 -7.73 -10.36 18.53
N SER A 820 -8.85 -9.65 18.33
CA SER A 820 -8.90 -8.51 17.41
C SER A 820 -7.97 -7.39 17.88
N LEU A 821 -8.04 -7.01 19.15
CA LEU A 821 -7.15 -6.00 19.75
C LEU A 821 -5.67 -6.38 19.69
N ILE A 822 -5.35 -7.68 19.73
CA ILE A 822 -3.98 -8.21 19.58
C ILE A 822 -3.54 -8.24 18.09
N GLY A 823 -4.49 -8.23 17.14
CA GLY A 823 -4.22 -8.41 15.70
C GLY A 823 -4.08 -9.89 15.28
N SER A 824 -4.61 -10.83 16.08
CA SER A 824 -4.40 -12.28 15.96
C SER A 824 -5.69 -13.08 15.66
N ILE A 825 -6.68 -12.50 14.96
CA ILE A 825 -7.91 -13.23 14.59
C ILE A 825 -7.64 -14.45 13.71
N SER A 826 -6.65 -14.38 12.81
CA SER A 826 -6.17 -15.54 12.03
C SER A 826 -5.77 -16.71 12.93
N ASP A 827 -5.02 -16.42 13.99
CA ASP A 827 -4.58 -17.43 14.97
C ASP A 827 -5.78 -18.04 15.68
N GLY A 828 -6.81 -17.24 15.99
CA GLY A 828 -8.08 -17.72 16.53
C GLY A 828 -8.79 -18.74 15.64
N VAL A 829 -8.82 -18.53 14.31
CA VAL A 829 -9.38 -19.50 13.35
C VAL A 829 -8.58 -20.81 13.36
N ILE A 830 -7.24 -20.72 13.38
CA ILE A 830 -6.36 -21.88 13.46
C ILE A 830 -6.60 -22.64 14.76
N MET A 831 -6.73 -21.94 15.89
CA MET A 831 -6.99 -22.54 17.20
C MET A 831 -8.34 -23.28 17.23
N ILE A 832 -9.42 -22.68 16.71
CA ILE A 832 -10.73 -23.35 16.62
C ILE A 832 -10.66 -24.59 15.72
N ARG A 833 -9.87 -24.54 14.63
CA ARG A 833 -9.62 -25.71 13.78
C ARG A 833 -8.84 -26.79 14.53
N THR A 834 -7.74 -26.44 15.19
CA THR A 834 -6.94 -27.39 15.98
C THR A 834 -7.77 -28.03 17.08
N LEU A 835 -8.63 -27.26 17.76
CA LEU A 835 -9.56 -27.79 18.76
C LEU A 835 -10.56 -28.80 18.15
N LYS A 836 -11.10 -28.50 16.96
CA LYS A 836 -11.94 -29.44 16.20
C LYS A 836 -11.20 -30.73 15.85
N GLU A 837 -9.95 -30.64 15.39
CA GLU A 837 -9.13 -31.81 15.05
C GLU A 837 -8.82 -32.67 16.28
N LEU A 838 -8.55 -32.06 17.42
CA LEU A 838 -8.33 -32.76 18.69
C LEU A 838 -9.59 -33.52 19.14
N LEU A 839 -10.78 -32.94 18.95
CA LEU A 839 -12.06 -33.58 19.30
C LEU A 839 -12.41 -34.76 18.39
N ILE A 840 -12.27 -34.59 17.06
CA ILE A 840 -12.60 -35.64 16.08
C ILE A 840 -11.75 -36.90 16.30
N ARG A 841 -10.50 -36.73 16.72
CA ARG A 841 -9.59 -37.86 16.94
C ARG A 841 -9.86 -38.63 18.23
N LYS A 842 -10.66 -38.11 19.18
CA LYS A 842 -10.59 -38.56 20.58
C LYS A 842 -11.89 -38.59 21.43
N SER A 843 -13.08 -38.18 20.96
CA SER A 843 -14.27 -38.15 21.84
C SER A 843 -15.61 -38.51 21.18
N ASP A 844 -16.27 -39.55 21.70
CA ASP A 844 -17.66 -39.94 21.39
C ASP A 844 -18.71 -39.18 22.24
N LYS A 845 -18.28 -38.33 23.19
CA LYS A 845 -19.15 -37.66 24.21
C LYS A 845 -19.15 -36.12 24.16
N ALA A 846 -18.78 -35.53 23.02
CA ALA A 846 -18.58 -34.08 22.86
C ALA A 846 -19.46 -33.47 21.75
N GLU A 847 -20.70 -33.94 21.60
CA GLU A 847 -21.56 -33.56 20.47
C GLU A 847 -21.94 -32.07 20.52
N LEU A 848 -22.33 -31.55 21.70
CA LEU A 848 -22.68 -30.14 21.87
C LEU A 848 -21.46 -29.22 21.70
N LEU A 849 -20.32 -29.60 22.27
CA LEU A 849 -19.07 -28.87 22.14
C LEU A 849 -18.60 -28.85 20.68
N LEU A 850 -18.67 -29.97 19.97
CA LEU A 850 -18.32 -30.06 18.55
C LEU A 850 -19.26 -29.18 17.71
N ALA A 851 -20.57 -29.21 17.98
CA ALA A 851 -21.54 -28.34 17.31
C ALA A 851 -21.25 -26.86 17.56
N MET A 852 -20.93 -26.48 18.81
CA MET A 852 -20.55 -25.11 19.17
C MET A 852 -19.28 -24.67 18.46
N ILE A 853 -18.25 -25.51 18.38
CA ILE A 853 -16.97 -25.21 17.70
C ILE A 853 -17.18 -25.04 16.19
N GLN A 854 -18.06 -25.85 15.59
CA GLN A 854 -18.42 -25.69 14.18
C GLN A 854 -19.19 -24.40 13.92
N ASP A 855 -20.12 -24.03 14.82
CA ASP A 855 -20.84 -22.76 14.76
C ASP A 855 -19.89 -21.56 14.97
N ALA A 856 -18.98 -21.65 15.93
CA ALA A 856 -17.93 -20.68 16.21
C ALA A 856 -17.01 -20.45 15.00
N LYS A 857 -16.57 -21.52 14.33
CA LYS A 857 -15.78 -21.41 13.10
C LYS A 857 -16.52 -20.60 12.02
N ARG A 858 -17.81 -20.92 11.79
CA ARG A 858 -18.64 -20.19 10.82
C ARG A 858 -18.83 -18.73 11.24
N PHE A 859 -19.11 -18.49 12.51
CA PHE A 859 -19.30 -17.14 13.07
C PHE A 859 -18.07 -16.25 12.85
N ILE A 860 -16.86 -16.77 13.12
CA ILE A 860 -15.60 -16.03 12.94
C ILE A 860 -15.35 -15.76 11.46
N LEU A 861 -15.40 -16.78 10.60
CA LEU A 861 -15.10 -16.63 9.17
C LEU A 861 -16.07 -15.65 8.50
N TYR A 862 -17.36 -15.76 8.82
CA TYR A 862 -18.39 -14.91 8.26
C TYR A 862 -18.20 -13.43 8.61
N ASN A 863 -17.74 -13.14 9.83
CA ASN A 863 -17.59 -11.77 10.34
C ASN A 863 -16.13 -11.30 10.45
N ARG A 864 -15.19 -12.04 9.87
CA ARG A 864 -13.76 -11.90 10.13
C ARG A 864 -13.25 -10.48 9.90
N TRP A 865 -13.52 -9.94 8.72
CA TRP A 865 -13.03 -8.64 8.28
C TRP A 865 -13.43 -7.53 9.26
N ILE A 866 -14.71 -7.50 9.65
CA ILE A 866 -15.20 -6.44 10.53
C ILE A 866 -14.70 -6.62 11.96
N ILE A 867 -14.55 -7.86 12.44
CA ILE A 867 -13.99 -8.13 13.77
C ILE A 867 -12.52 -7.68 13.80
N GLU A 868 -11.73 -7.95 12.75
CA GLU A 868 -10.32 -7.53 12.65
C GLU A 868 -10.17 -5.99 12.62
N LYS A 869 -11.12 -5.27 12.04
CA LYS A 869 -11.02 -3.80 11.90
C LYS A 869 -11.69 -3.02 13.04
N ALA A 870 -12.81 -3.53 13.55
CA ALA A 870 -13.60 -2.90 14.61
C ALA A 870 -13.98 -3.96 15.67
N PRO A 871 -13.17 -4.15 16.73
CA PRO A 871 -13.32 -5.25 17.70
C PRO A 871 -14.72 -5.37 18.28
N LEU A 872 -15.38 -4.24 18.59
CA LEU A 872 -16.71 -4.21 19.20
C LEU A 872 -17.84 -4.66 18.27
N GLN A 873 -17.60 -4.78 16.96
CA GLN A 873 -18.60 -5.31 16.02
C GLN A 873 -18.88 -6.80 16.22
N VAL A 874 -18.05 -7.50 17.01
CA VAL A 874 -18.34 -8.87 17.48
C VAL A 874 -19.64 -8.94 18.30
N TYR A 875 -19.99 -7.87 19.02
CA TYR A 875 -21.21 -7.78 19.84
C TYR A 875 -22.39 -7.16 19.09
N THR A 876 -22.13 -6.35 18.07
CA THR A 876 -23.18 -5.69 17.29
C THR A 876 -23.45 -6.49 16.02
N SER A 877 -22.76 -6.18 14.91
CA SER A 877 -23.03 -6.78 13.61
C SER A 877 -23.00 -8.31 13.66
N ALA A 878 -21.95 -8.90 14.22
CA ALA A 878 -21.78 -10.35 14.16
C ALA A 878 -22.91 -11.11 14.86
N LEU A 879 -23.42 -10.60 15.99
CA LEU A 879 -24.55 -11.19 16.70
C LEU A 879 -25.91 -10.86 16.06
N VAL A 880 -26.10 -9.63 15.61
CA VAL A 880 -27.36 -9.15 15.02
C VAL A 880 -27.70 -9.93 13.75
N PHE A 881 -26.68 -10.23 12.93
CA PHE A 881 -26.84 -10.89 11.64
C PHE A 881 -26.57 -12.40 11.66
N ALA A 882 -26.13 -12.97 12.78
CA ALA A 882 -26.02 -14.43 12.89
C ALA A 882 -27.40 -15.12 12.75
N PRO A 883 -27.49 -16.33 12.18
CA PRO A 883 -28.75 -17.06 12.03
C PRO A 883 -29.45 -17.36 13.35
N LYS A 884 -30.78 -17.54 13.33
CA LYS A 884 -31.60 -17.78 14.53
C LYS A 884 -31.22 -19.06 15.27
N LYS A 885 -30.78 -20.11 14.55
CA LYS A 885 -30.33 -21.37 15.15
C LYS A 885 -28.84 -21.39 15.49
N SER A 886 -28.07 -20.33 15.19
CA SER A 886 -26.68 -20.23 15.64
C SER A 886 -26.61 -20.38 17.15
N ILE A 887 -25.78 -21.32 17.60
CA ILE A 887 -25.52 -21.61 19.01
C ILE A 887 -24.89 -20.38 19.65
N ILE A 888 -23.90 -19.77 18.98
CA ILE A 888 -23.22 -18.56 19.45
C ILE A 888 -24.23 -17.41 19.61
N ARG A 889 -25.12 -17.18 18.64
CA ARG A 889 -26.14 -16.14 18.75
C ARG A 889 -27.07 -16.35 19.95
N LYS A 890 -27.59 -17.56 20.12
CA LYS A 890 -28.50 -17.88 21.25
C LYS A 890 -27.80 -17.66 22.58
N GLN A 891 -26.56 -18.16 22.69
CA GLN A 891 -25.75 -18.10 23.89
C GLN A 891 -25.44 -16.66 24.32
N PHE A 892 -25.14 -15.77 23.37
CA PHE A 892 -24.69 -14.40 23.64
C PHE A 892 -25.72 -13.31 23.33
N SER A 893 -26.99 -13.68 23.17
CA SER A 893 -28.07 -12.75 22.82
C SER A 893 -28.20 -11.56 23.79
N SER A 894 -27.88 -11.74 25.08
CA SER A 894 -27.89 -10.70 26.10
C SER A 894 -26.77 -9.66 25.97
N LEU A 895 -25.67 -9.99 25.29
CA LEU A 895 -24.56 -9.07 25.05
C LEU A 895 -24.77 -8.19 23.80
N GLY A 896 -25.77 -8.53 22.97
CA GLY A 896 -26.14 -7.78 21.79
C GLY A 896 -26.61 -6.34 22.09
N PRO A 897 -26.76 -5.50 21.04
CA PRO A 897 -27.19 -4.12 21.21
C PRO A 897 -28.66 -4.03 21.64
N SER A 898 -28.91 -3.57 22.88
CA SER A 898 -30.26 -3.33 23.42
C SER A 898 -31.01 -2.20 22.72
N TRP A 899 -30.28 -1.28 22.07
CA TRP A 899 -30.80 -0.14 21.32
C TRP A 899 -31.34 -0.52 19.93
N ILE A 900 -31.23 -1.78 19.51
CA ILE A 900 -31.91 -2.32 18.33
C ILE A 900 -33.17 -3.06 18.80
N THR A 901 -34.30 -2.34 18.80
CA THR A 901 -35.59 -2.82 19.31
C THR A 901 -36.30 -3.80 18.37
N THR A 902 -35.93 -3.81 17.09
CA THR A 902 -36.37 -4.81 16.11
C THR A 902 -35.17 -5.14 15.24
N GLY A 903 -34.76 -6.41 15.23
CA GLY A 903 -33.59 -6.90 14.50
C GLY A 903 -33.94 -7.49 13.12
N PRO A 904 -32.95 -7.74 12.26
CA PRO A 904 -33.14 -8.30 10.93
C PRO A 904 -33.78 -9.71 10.99
N ALA A 905 -34.62 -10.02 10.01
CA ALA A 905 -35.11 -11.37 9.76
C ALA A 905 -33.98 -12.22 9.18
N THR A 906 -33.10 -12.70 10.04
CA THR A 906 -31.99 -13.59 9.70
C THR A 906 -32.51 -15.00 9.39
N ASP A 907 -31.74 -15.77 8.63
CA ASP A 907 -32.03 -17.17 8.37
C ASP A 907 -32.20 -18.03 9.62
N GLU A 908 -32.86 -19.17 9.44
CA GLU A 908 -32.89 -20.21 10.47
C GLU A 908 -31.50 -20.79 10.71
N ASN A 909 -30.72 -21.10 9.65
CA ASN A 909 -29.38 -21.67 9.72
C ASN A 909 -28.37 -20.77 8.99
N TRP A 910 -27.07 -21.01 9.16
CA TRP A 910 -26.06 -20.34 8.32
C TRP A 910 -26.37 -20.58 6.84
N SER A 911 -26.26 -19.52 6.05
CA SER A 911 -26.37 -19.62 4.59
C SER A 911 -25.26 -20.54 4.05
N GLN A 912 -25.40 -21.01 2.82
CA GLN A 912 -24.30 -21.73 2.15
C GLN A 912 -23.07 -20.83 1.96
N CYS A 913 -23.22 -19.50 2.09
CA CYS A 913 -22.12 -18.56 2.11
C CYS A 913 -21.30 -18.73 3.40
N LEU A 914 -20.10 -19.30 3.25
CA LEU A 914 -19.20 -19.54 4.39
C LEU A 914 -18.46 -18.27 4.83
N GLN A 915 -18.18 -17.36 3.91
CA GLN A 915 -17.39 -16.15 4.14
C GLN A 915 -17.59 -15.14 3.01
N THR A 916 -17.48 -13.85 3.33
CA THR A 916 -17.31 -12.79 2.31
C THR A 916 -15.93 -12.14 2.42
N LEU A 917 -15.33 -11.83 1.27
CA LEU A 917 -13.97 -11.32 1.16
C LEU A 917 -14.00 -9.84 0.76
N GLU A 918 -13.34 -8.99 1.55
CA GLU A 918 -13.42 -7.53 1.41
C GLU A 918 -12.03 -6.91 1.29
N GLY A 919 -11.86 -5.92 0.40
CA GLY A 919 -10.60 -5.18 0.30
C GLY A 919 -10.32 -4.37 -0.97
N HIS A 920 -10.99 -4.60 -2.10
CA HIS A 920 -10.83 -3.74 -3.28
C HIS A 920 -11.37 -2.32 -3.05
N SER A 921 -10.71 -1.32 -3.64
CA SER A 921 -11.07 0.10 -3.49
C SER A 921 -11.96 0.63 -4.61
N GLY A 922 -12.20 -0.17 -5.65
CA GLY A 922 -13.10 0.14 -6.74
C GLY A 922 -13.86 -1.09 -7.23
N PRO A 923 -14.86 -0.91 -8.12
CA PRO A 923 -15.62 -1.99 -8.75
C PRO A 923 -14.74 -3.16 -9.20
N ILE A 924 -15.16 -4.37 -8.84
CA ILE A 924 -14.54 -5.62 -9.30
C ILE A 924 -15.20 -5.98 -10.62
N TYR A 925 -14.40 -6.08 -11.68
CA TYR A 925 -14.88 -6.39 -13.03
C TYR A 925 -14.84 -7.89 -13.35
N SER A 926 -14.05 -8.68 -12.62
CA SER A 926 -13.96 -10.12 -12.88
C SER A 926 -13.44 -10.89 -11.64
N VAL A 927 -13.89 -12.13 -11.45
CA VAL A 927 -13.47 -13.02 -10.34
C VAL A 927 -13.35 -14.46 -10.85
N THR A 928 -12.42 -15.25 -10.29
CA THR A 928 -12.22 -16.66 -10.68
C THR A 928 -11.56 -17.47 -9.57
N PHE A 929 -11.86 -18.77 -9.47
CA PHE A 929 -11.19 -19.71 -8.54
C PHE A 929 -10.02 -20.44 -9.19
N SER A 930 -9.02 -20.83 -8.39
CA SER A 930 -7.98 -21.77 -8.83
C SER A 930 -8.55 -23.19 -8.96
N ALA A 931 -7.94 -24.02 -9.81
CA ALA A 931 -8.40 -25.39 -10.06
C ALA A 931 -8.39 -26.30 -8.81
N ASP A 932 -7.44 -26.08 -7.90
CA ASP A 932 -7.37 -26.78 -6.60
C ASP A 932 -8.31 -26.18 -5.53
N SER A 933 -9.04 -25.12 -5.89
CA SER A 933 -9.95 -24.36 -5.03
C SER A 933 -9.30 -23.79 -3.77
N ARG A 934 -7.97 -23.69 -3.67
CA ARG A 934 -7.26 -23.10 -2.52
C ARG A 934 -7.12 -21.59 -2.62
N ARG A 935 -7.29 -21.01 -3.81
CA ARG A 935 -7.16 -19.57 -4.07
C ARG A 935 -8.34 -19.02 -4.86
N LEU A 936 -8.70 -17.77 -4.58
CA LEU A 936 -9.64 -16.96 -5.36
C LEU A 936 -8.91 -15.74 -5.91
N ALA A 937 -9.17 -15.34 -7.15
CA ALA A 937 -8.69 -14.10 -7.75
C ALA A 937 -9.84 -13.12 -8.02
N SER A 938 -9.58 -11.82 -7.88
CA SER A 938 -10.52 -10.74 -8.19
C SER A 938 -9.82 -9.56 -8.89
N ALA A 939 -10.32 -9.09 -10.03
CA ALA A 939 -9.78 -7.99 -10.81
C ALA A 939 -10.66 -6.74 -10.72
N SER A 940 -10.06 -5.56 -10.58
CA SER A 940 -10.78 -4.33 -10.26
C SER A 940 -10.34 -3.11 -11.07
N SER A 941 -11.26 -2.14 -11.13
CA SER A 941 -11.02 -0.76 -11.56
C SER A 941 -9.90 -0.06 -10.80
N ASP A 942 -9.56 -0.52 -9.59
CA ASP A 942 -8.43 -0.04 -8.81
C ASP A 942 -7.05 -0.41 -9.40
N ARG A 943 -7.04 -1.01 -10.59
CA ARG A 943 -5.87 -1.41 -11.39
C ARG A 943 -5.15 -2.64 -10.82
N THR A 944 -5.75 -3.31 -9.83
CA THR A 944 -5.16 -4.47 -9.17
C THR A 944 -5.96 -5.74 -9.41
N VAL A 945 -5.27 -6.88 -9.27
CA VAL A 945 -5.90 -8.18 -9.10
C VAL A 945 -5.56 -8.70 -7.71
N ARG A 946 -6.51 -9.12 -6.87
CA ARG A 946 -6.23 -9.67 -5.53
C ARG A 946 -6.39 -11.18 -5.49
N LEU A 947 -5.49 -11.84 -4.76
CA LEU A 947 -5.52 -13.27 -4.47
C LEU A 947 -5.88 -13.50 -3.00
N TRP A 948 -6.83 -14.40 -2.77
CA TRP A 948 -7.38 -14.72 -1.44
C TRP A 948 -7.19 -16.20 -1.14
N ASP A 949 -6.93 -16.52 0.13
CA ASP A 949 -6.95 -17.89 0.65
C ASP A 949 -8.40 -18.36 0.76
N SER A 950 -8.78 -19.44 0.07
CA SER A 950 -10.19 -19.86 0.06
C SER A 950 -10.67 -20.50 1.36
N GLU A 951 -9.76 -21.00 2.22
CA GLU A 951 -10.12 -21.70 3.47
C GLU A 951 -10.30 -20.73 4.65
N THR A 952 -9.44 -19.72 4.73
CA THR A 952 -9.41 -18.73 5.80
C THR A 952 -10.00 -17.38 5.37
N GLY A 953 -10.08 -17.14 4.06
CA GLY A 953 -10.42 -15.85 3.45
C GLY A 953 -9.45 -14.72 3.76
N ALA A 954 -8.22 -15.06 4.17
CA ALA A 954 -7.16 -14.07 4.29
C ALA A 954 -6.77 -13.57 2.90
N LEU A 955 -6.54 -12.27 2.77
CA LEU A 955 -5.90 -11.71 1.58
C LEU A 955 -4.45 -12.24 1.52
N GLN A 956 -4.10 -12.97 0.46
CA GLN A 956 -2.75 -13.51 0.27
C GLN A 956 -1.86 -12.49 -0.46
N GLN A 957 -2.35 -11.92 -1.57
CA GLN A 957 -1.57 -11.02 -2.42
C GLN A 957 -2.44 -9.99 -3.14
N THR A 958 -1.84 -8.85 -3.50
CA THR A 958 -2.40 -7.86 -4.44
C THR A 958 -1.42 -7.73 -5.59
N LEU A 959 -1.84 -8.15 -6.78
CA LEU A 959 -1.08 -8.13 -8.03
C LEU A 959 -1.25 -6.76 -8.67
N GLU A 960 -0.18 -5.98 -8.62
CA GLU A 960 -0.11 -4.63 -9.18
C GLU A 960 0.86 -4.62 -10.37
N GLY A 961 0.48 -3.92 -11.44
CA GLY A 961 1.36 -3.81 -12.61
C GLY A 961 0.67 -3.30 -13.87
N HIS A 962 -0.66 -3.44 -13.96
CA HIS A 962 -1.41 -2.77 -15.00
C HIS A 962 -1.43 -1.26 -14.78
N SER A 963 -1.21 -0.48 -15.84
CA SER A 963 -1.19 1.00 -15.74
C SER A 963 -2.58 1.64 -15.77
N LYS A 964 -3.61 0.82 -16.03
CA LYS A 964 -5.03 1.18 -16.09
C LYS A 964 -5.90 0.04 -15.55
N SER A 965 -7.22 0.24 -15.51
CA SER A 965 -8.19 -0.70 -14.97
C SER A 965 -8.11 -2.09 -15.59
N VAL A 966 -8.30 -3.12 -14.76
CA VAL A 966 -8.23 -4.53 -15.17
C VAL A 966 -9.65 -5.05 -15.39
N ASN A 967 -10.00 -5.37 -16.63
CA ASN A 967 -11.38 -5.66 -17.01
C ASN A 967 -11.75 -7.14 -16.90
N SER A 968 -10.76 -8.03 -17.02
CA SER A 968 -11.01 -9.47 -17.02
C SER A 968 -9.83 -10.22 -16.40
N VAL A 969 -10.13 -11.32 -15.70
CA VAL A 969 -9.14 -12.24 -15.12
C VAL A 969 -9.59 -13.70 -15.31
N ALA A 970 -8.65 -14.60 -15.60
CA ALA A 970 -8.92 -16.03 -15.75
C ALA A 970 -7.75 -16.87 -15.20
N PHE A 971 -8.04 -17.99 -14.52
CA PHE A 971 -7.02 -18.98 -14.14
C PHE A 971 -6.77 -19.98 -15.28
N SER A 972 -5.54 -20.49 -15.37
CA SER A 972 -5.25 -21.68 -16.17
C SER A 972 -5.88 -22.93 -15.53
N ALA A 973 -6.12 -23.96 -16.34
CA ALA A 973 -6.74 -25.22 -15.88
C ALA A 973 -5.92 -25.96 -14.81
N ASP A 974 -4.60 -25.76 -14.75
CA ASP A 974 -3.72 -26.30 -13.70
C ASP A 974 -3.64 -25.43 -12.44
N GLY A 975 -4.31 -24.26 -12.44
CA GLY A 975 -4.34 -23.29 -11.35
C GLY A 975 -3.03 -22.55 -11.10
N ARG A 976 -1.98 -22.81 -11.88
CA ARG A 976 -0.63 -22.25 -11.65
C ARG A 976 -0.47 -20.85 -12.24
N ARG A 977 -1.21 -20.53 -13.30
CA ARG A 977 -1.14 -19.25 -14.02
C ARG A 977 -2.46 -18.50 -13.93
N LEU A 978 -2.37 -17.18 -13.90
CA LEU A 978 -3.51 -16.27 -13.93
C LEU A 978 -3.30 -15.28 -15.08
N ALA A 979 -4.28 -15.10 -15.96
CA ALA A 979 -4.25 -14.08 -17.01
C ALA A 979 -5.11 -12.88 -16.61
N SER A 980 -4.66 -11.66 -16.90
CA SER A 980 -5.45 -10.44 -16.72
C SER A 980 -5.40 -9.53 -17.95
N ALA A 981 -6.54 -8.95 -18.32
CA ALA A 981 -6.71 -8.03 -19.45
C ALA A 981 -6.93 -6.60 -18.97
N SER A 982 -6.34 -5.62 -19.67
CA SER A 982 -6.38 -4.23 -19.23
C SER A 982 -6.50 -3.21 -20.36
N TYR A 983 -6.98 -2.02 -19.99
CA TYR A 983 -6.96 -0.81 -20.81
C TYR A 983 -5.56 -0.29 -21.17
N ASP A 984 -4.50 -0.88 -20.62
CA ASP A 984 -3.13 -0.58 -21.02
C ASP A 984 -2.67 -1.31 -22.30
N SER A 985 -3.60 -1.96 -23.00
CA SER A 985 -3.35 -2.68 -24.26
C SER A 985 -2.55 -3.97 -24.09
N THR A 986 -2.35 -4.43 -22.85
CA THR A 986 -1.62 -5.66 -22.55
C THR A 986 -2.50 -6.73 -21.93
N VAL A 987 -2.12 -7.99 -22.15
CA VAL A 987 -2.55 -9.10 -21.32
C VAL A 987 -1.36 -9.53 -20.47
N ARG A 988 -1.58 -9.77 -19.18
CA ARG A 988 -0.52 -10.19 -18.26
C ARG A 988 -0.78 -11.59 -17.74
N LEU A 989 0.27 -12.41 -17.77
CA LEU A 989 0.29 -13.73 -17.15
C LEU A 989 1.06 -13.64 -15.82
N TRP A 990 0.41 -14.06 -14.75
CA TRP A 990 0.93 -14.07 -13.39
C TRP A 990 1.12 -15.49 -12.91
N ASP A 991 2.17 -15.68 -12.13
CA ASP A 991 2.33 -16.86 -11.30
C ASP A 991 1.39 -16.76 -10.10
N SER A 992 0.47 -17.70 -10.00
CA SER A 992 -0.56 -17.68 -8.95
C SER A 992 -0.03 -17.92 -7.53
N GLU A 993 1.20 -18.43 -7.37
CA GLU A 993 1.79 -18.80 -6.07
C GLU A 993 2.69 -17.70 -5.52
N THR A 994 3.49 -17.11 -6.39
CA THR A 994 4.40 -16.02 -6.04
C THR A 994 3.79 -14.65 -6.28
N GLY A 995 2.72 -14.55 -7.07
CA GLY A 995 2.14 -13.28 -7.53
C GLY A 995 3.02 -12.54 -8.52
N ALA A 996 4.12 -13.17 -8.97
CA ALA A 996 5.05 -12.57 -9.89
C ALA A 996 4.43 -12.49 -11.28
N LEU A 997 4.63 -11.37 -11.95
CA LEU A 997 4.35 -11.26 -13.37
C LEU A 997 5.31 -12.17 -14.14
N GLN A 998 4.79 -13.21 -14.78
CA GLN A 998 5.58 -14.11 -15.62
C GLN A 998 5.82 -13.50 -16.99
N GLN A 999 4.76 -13.01 -17.63
CA GLN A 999 4.83 -12.45 -18.97
C GLN A 999 3.85 -11.30 -19.17
N THR A 1000 4.25 -10.35 -20.00
CA THR A 1000 3.35 -9.35 -20.58
C THR A 1000 3.21 -9.66 -22.06
N LEU A 1001 2.01 -10.06 -22.46
CA LEU A 1001 1.67 -10.37 -23.84
C LEU A 1001 1.38 -9.05 -24.55
N GLU A 1002 2.42 -8.52 -25.19
CA GLU A 1002 2.36 -7.31 -25.99
C GLU A 1002 2.11 -7.67 -27.45
N GLY A 1003 1.17 -6.97 -28.08
CA GLY A 1003 0.88 -7.19 -29.50
C GLY A 1003 -0.43 -6.56 -29.96
N HIS A 1004 -1.39 -6.41 -29.06
CA HIS A 1004 -2.56 -5.58 -29.34
C HIS A 1004 -2.15 -4.10 -29.41
N SER A 1005 -2.69 -3.38 -30.40
CA SER A 1005 -2.33 -1.97 -30.61
C SER A 1005 -3.20 -0.98 -29.84
N LYS A 1006 -4.25 -1.47 -29.18
CA LYS A 1006 -5.22 -0.72 -28.37
C LYS A 1006 -5.74 -1.57 -27.19
N SER A 1007 -6.63 -1.02 -26.38
CA SER A 1007 -7.14 -1.63 -25.12
C SER A 1007 -7.60 -3.08 -25.29
N VAL A 1008 -7.31 -3.93 -24.32
CA VAL A 1008 -7.80 -5.32 -24.30
C VAL A 1008 -9.03 -5.39 -23.40
N ASN A 1009 -10.15 -5.80 -23.98
CA ASN A 1009 -11.45 -5.73 -23.35
C ASN A 1009 -11.83 -7.04 -22.65
N SER A 1010 -11.37 -8.19 -23.17
CA SER A 1010 -11.68 -9.51 -22.62
C SER A 1010 -10.56 -10.52 -22.86
N VAL A 1011 -10.40 -11.47 -21.93
CA VAL A 1011 -9.51 -12.64 -22.04
C VAL A 1011 -10.22 -13.92 -21.61
N ALA A 1012 -9.89 -15.04 -22.25
CA ALA A 1012 -10.41 -16.36 -21.89
C ALA A 1012 -9.39 -17.47 -22.18
N PHE A 1013 -9.21 -18.40 -21.25
CA PHE A 1013 -8.43 -19.63 -21.51
C PHE A 1013 -9.28 -20.68 -22.23
N SER A 1014 -8.64 -21.49 -23.07
CA SER A 1014 -9.25 -22.73 -23.58
C SER A 1014 -9.41 -23.77 -22.45
N ALA A 1015 -10.31 -24.72 -22.63
CA ALA A 1015 -10.61 -25.75 -21.63
C ALA A 1015 -9.39 -26.64 -21.27
N ASP A 1016 -8.43 -26.80 -22.19
CA ASP A 1016 -7.17 -27.52 -21.96
C ASP A 1016 -6.08 -26.64 -21.33
N GLY A 1017 -6.35 -25.35 -21.10
CA GLY A 1017 -5.44 -24.37 -20.52
C GLY A 1017 -4.26 -23.97 -21.41
N ARG A 1018 -4.17 -24.51 -22.63
CA ARG A 1018 -3.00 -24.31 -23.51
C ARG A 1018 -3.08 -23.02 -24.32
N ARG A 1019 -4.29 -22.57 -24.66
CA ARG A 1019 -4.53 -21.37 -25.46
C ARG A 1019 -5.21 -20.29 -24.64
N LEU A 1020 -4.89 -19.05 -24.93
CA LEU A 1020 -5.54 -17.86 -24.37
C LEU A 1020 -6.06 -17.00 -25.52
N ALA A 1021 -7.34 -16.63 -25.50
CA ALA A 1021 -7.92 -15.68 -26.44
C ALA A 1021 -7.97 -14.29 -25.80
N SER A 1022 -7.71 -13.23 -26.58
CA SER A 1022 -7.89 -11.84 -26.17
C SER A 1022 -8.60 -11.01 -27.23
N ALA A 1023 -9.55 -10.17 -26.80
CA ALA A 1023 -10.32 -9.25 -27.64
C ALA A 1023 -9.85 -7.82 -27.45
N SER A 1024 -9.73 -7.05 -28.53
CA SER A 1024 -9.12 -5.72 -28.47
C SER A 1024 -9.82 -4.67 -29.33
N ASP A 1025 -9.61 -3.42 -28.91
CA ASP A 1025 -9.97 -2.20 -29.63
C ASP A 1025 -9.30 -2.08 -31.03
N ASP A 1026 -8.30 -2.90 -31.32
CA ASP A 1026 -7.59 -2.94 -32.62
C ASP A 1026 -8.30 -3.74 -33.72
N SER A 1027 -9.56 -4.11 -33.49
CA SER A 1027 -10.39 -4.89 -34.40
C SER A 1027 -9.96 -6.35 -34.57
N THR A 1028 -9.02 -6.85 -33.76
CA THR A 1028 -8.54 -8.23 -33.83
C THR A 1028 -8.87 -9.02 -32.59
N VAL A 1029 -9.02 -10.33 -32.78
CA VAL A 1029 -8.93 -11.31 -31.69
C VAL A 1029 -7.61 -12.05 -31.83
N ARG A 1030 -6.88 -12.22 -30.73
CA ARG A 1030 -5.60 -12.92 -30.73
C ARG A 1030 -5.65 -14.19 -29.91
N LEU A 1031 -5.06 -15.25 -30.46
CA LEU A 1031 -4.85 -16.52 -29.79
C LEU A 1031 -3.38 -16.63 -29.41
N TRP A 1032 -3.11 -16.84 -28.13
CA TRP A 1032 -1.79 -16.93 -27.54
C TRP A 1032 -1.55 -18.35 -27.03
N ASP A 1033 -0.32 -18.79 -27.15
CA ASP A 1033 0.20 -19.92 -26.42
C ASP A 1033 0.41 -19.50 -24.97
N SER A 1034 -0.29 -20.14 -24.04
CA SER A 1034 -0.25 -19.76 -22.63
C SER A 1034 1.10 -20.01 -21.95
N GLU A 1035 1.93 -20.93 -22.48
CA GLU A 1035 3.18 -21.42 -21.87
C GLU A 1035 4.39 -20.65 -22.34
N THR A 1036 4.42 -20.33 -23.61
CA THR A 1036 5.48 -19.53 -24.20
C THR A 1036 5.14 -18.04 -24.24
N GLY A 1037 3.85 -17.69 -24.16
CA GLY A 1037 3.36 -16.33 -24.40
C GLY A 1037 3.39 -15.93 -25.87
N ALA A 1038 3.72 -16.87 -26.76
CA ALA A 1038 3.82 -16.60 -28.18
C ALA A 1038 2.43 -16.38 -28.79
N LEU A 1039 2.32 -15.39 -29.67
CA LEU A 1039 1.13 -15.21 -30.49
C LEU A 1039 1.03 -16.36 -31.50
N GLN A 1040 -0.03 -17.18 -31.40
CA GLN A 1040 -0.26 -18.29 -32.32
C GLN A 1040 -1.01 -17.80 -33.57
N GLN A 1041 -2.09 -17.06 -33.38
CA GLN A 1041 -2.91 -16.55 -34.48
C GLN A 1041 -3.49 -15.17 -34.18
N THR A 1042 -3.61 -14.36 -35.23
CA THR A 1042 -4.40 -13.12 -35.22
C THR A 1042 -5.61 -13.37 -36.11
N LEU A 1043 -6.80 -13.38 -35.49
CA LEU A 1043 -8.07 -13.56 -36.17
C LEU A 1043 -8.51 -12.20 -36.70
N GLU A 1044 -8.17 -11.96 -37.96
CA GLU A 1044 -8.52 -10.73 -38.68
C GLU A 1044 -9.82 -10.93 -39.44
N GLY A 1045 -10.73 -9.95 -39.33
CA GLY A 1045 -11.97 -9.99 -40.08
C GLY A 1045 -12.99 -8.97 -39.62
N HIS A 1046 -13.00 -8.60 -38.34
CA HIS A 1046 -13.81 -7.48 -37.87
C HIS A 1046 -13.29 -6.16 -38.44
N SER A 1047 -14.22 -5.27 -38.80
CA SER A 1047 -13.88 -3.96 -39.39
C SER A 1047 -13.82 -2.82 -38.37
N SER A 1048 -14.12 -3.10 -37.09
CA SER A 1048 -14.04 -2.16 -35.96
C SER A 1048 -13.69 -2.89 -34.64
N LEU A 1049 -13.56 -2.17 -33.53
CA LEU A 1049 -13.11 -2.69 -32.23
C LEU A 1049 -13.89 -3.92 -31.76
N VAL A 1050 -13.22 -4.86 -31.10
CA VAL A 1050 -13.82 -6.10 -30.56
C VAL A 1050 -14.02 -5.95 -29.06
N ASN A 1051 -15.29 -6.00 -28.64
CA ASN A 1051 -15.69 -5.72 -27.27
C ASN A 1051 -15.66 -6.95 -26.36
N SER A 1052 -15.94 -8.15 -26.90
CA SER A 1052 -16.04 -9.37 -26.11
C SER A 1052 -15.66 -10.62 -26.91
N VAL A 1053 -15.09 -11.62 -26.22
CA VAL A 1053 -14.80 -12.96 -26.74
C VAL A 1053 -15.25 -14.04 -25.76
N ALA A 1054 -15.73 -15.16 -26.29
CA ALA A 1054 -16.15 -16.31 -25.49
C ALA A 1054 -15.89 -17.63 -26.23
N PHE A 1055 -15.27 -18.60 -25.55
CA PHE A 1055 -15.16 -19.97 -26.06
C PHE A 1055 -16.49 -20.73 -25.84
N SER A 1056 -16.82 -21.64 -26.75
CA SER A 1056 -17.85 -22.65 -26.53
C SER A 1056 -17.42 -23.65 -25.45
N ALA A 1057 -18.40 -24.32 -24.82
CA ALA A 1057 -18.13 -25.27 -23.73
C ALA A 1057 -17.24 -26.47 -24.14
N ASP A 1058 -17.24 -26.85 -25.41
CA ASP A 1058 -16.36 -27.88 -25.98
C ASP A 1058 -14.97 -27.34 -26.41
N GLY A 1059 -14.74 -26.03 -26.27
CA GLY A 1059 -13.51 -25.33 -26.62
C GLY A 1059 -13.23 -25.24 -28.12
N ARG A 1060 -14.15 -25.69 -28.99
CA ARG A 1060 -13.92 -25.78 -30.45
C ARG A 1060 -14.27 -24.50 -31.20
N ARG A 1061 -15.25 -23.75 -30.72
CA ARG A 1061 -15.72 -22.49 -31.32
C ARG A 1061 -15.38 -21.30 -30.44
N LEU A 1062 -15.07 -20.16 -31.07
CA LEU A 1062 -14.85 -18.89 -30.42
C LEU A 1062 -15.80 -17.86 -31.02
N ALA A 1063 -16.58 -17.16 -30.20
CA ALA A 1063 -17.41 -16.04 -30.63
C ALA A 1063 -16.73 -14.71 -30.34
N SER A 1064 -16.86 -13.74 -31.26
CA SER A 1064 -16.40 -12.37 -31.07
C SER A 1064 -17.47 -11.36 -31.47
N ALA A 1065 -17.64 -10.31 -30.67
CA ALA A 1065 -18.56 -9.21 -30.93
C ALA A 1065 -17.82 -7.88 -31.13
N SER A 1066 -18.24 -7.10 -32.13
CA SER A 1066 -17.53 -5.91 -32.57
C SER A 1066 -18.43 -4.70 -32.82
N ASP A 1067 -17.82 -3.53 -32.80
CA ASP A 1067 -18.41 -2.27 -33.26
C ASP A 1067 -18.79 -2.25 -34.75
N ASP A 1068 -18.33 -3.22 -35.54
CA ASP A 1068 -18.72 -3.34 -36.95
C ASP A 1068 -20.17 -3.85 -37.15
N SER A 1069 -20.92 -3.96 -36.05
CA SER A 1069 -22.30 -4.44 -36.02
C SER A 1069 -22.45 -5.93 -36.37
N THR A 1070 -21.35 -6.70 -36.37
CA THR A 1070 -21.36 -8.14 -36.63
C THR A 1070 -20.88 -8.96 -35.42
N VAL A 1071 -21.42 -10.17 -35.31
CA VAL A 1071 -20.85 -11.22 -34.45
C VAL A 1071 -20.20 -12.26 -35.35
N ARG A 1072 -19.00 -12.71 -35.01
CA ARG A 1072 -18.26 -13.72 -35.79
C ARG A 1072 -18.02 -14.97 -34.96
N LEU A 1073 -18.19 -16.11 -35.61
CA LEU A 1073 -17.88 -17.43 -35.06
C LEU A 1073 -16.65 -17.99 -35.75
N TRP A 1074 -15.64 -18.35 -34.96
CA TRP A 1074 -14.36 -18.84 -35.42
C TRP A 1074 -14.14 -20.28 -34.97
N ASP A 1075 -13.46 -21.05 -35.80
CA ASP A 1075 -12.86 -22.30 -35.39
C ASP A 1075 -11.60 -22.00 -34.57
N SER A 1076 -11.56 -22.43 -33.31
CA SER A 1076 -10.47 -22.10 -32.38
C SER A 1076 -9.14 -22.81 -32.69
N GLU A 1077 -9.16 -23.90 -33.48
CA GLU A 1077 -8.00 -24.73 -33.79
C GLU A 1077 -7.34 -24.31 -35.09
N THR A 1078 -8.14 -23.93 -36.07
CA THR A 1078 -7.67 -23.48 -37.38
C THR A 1078 -7.61 -21.96 -37.51
N GLY A 1079 -8.37 -21.23 -36.68
CA GLY A 1079 -8.52 -19.76 -36.77
C GLY A 1079 -9.43 -19.32 -37.92
N VAL A 1080 -10.09 -20.26 -38.60
CA VAL A 1080 -10.93 -19.97 -39.76
C VAL A 1080 -12.28 -19.42 -39.30
N LEU A 1081 -12.72 -18.35 -39.95
CA LEU A 1081 -14.06 -17.79 -39.78
C LEU A 1081 -15.10 -18.78 -40.30
N GLN A 1082 -15.97 -19.29 -39.42
CA GLN A 1082 -17.04 -20.22 -39.77
C GLN A 1082 -18.30 -19.48 -40.23
N GLN A 1083 -18.73 -18.45 -39.50
CA GLN A 1083 -19.94 -17.68 -39.81
C GLN A 1083 -19.79 -16.20 -39.42
N THR A 1084 -20.43 -15.32 -40.20
CA THR A 1084 -20.63 -13.90 -39.87
C THR A 1084 -22.12 -13.67 -39.67
N LEU A 1085 -22.51 -13.27 -38.47
CA LEU A 1085 -23.90 -13.02 -38.09
C LEU A 1085 -24.19 -11.53 -38.27
N GLU A 1086 -24.83 -11.21 -39.39
CA GLU A 1086 -25.16 -9.83 -39.78
C GLU A 1086 -26.62 -9.50 -39.43
N GLY A 1087 -26.84 -8.31 -38.88
CA GLY A 1087 -28.20 -7.82 -38.67
C GLY A 1087 -28.37 -6.67 -37.69
N HIS A 1088 -27.41 -6.45 -36.77
CA HIS A 1088 -27.42 -5.22 -35.96
C HIS A 1088 -27.12 -3.99 -36.83
N SER A 1089 -27.71 -2.85 -36.48
CA SER A 1089 -27.53 -1.56 -37.17
C SER A 1089 -26.58 -0.61 -36.44
N GLY A 1090 -25.87 -1.11 -35.42
CA GLY A 1090 -24.88 -0.37 -34.65
C GLY A 1090 -23.96 -1.29 -33.84
N PRO A 1091 -22.91 -0.73 -33.21
CA PRO A 1091 -21.90 -1.46 -32.45
C PRO A 1091 -22.42 -2.54 -31.51
N ILE A 1092 -21.70 -3.67 -31.35
CA ILE A 1092 -22.08 -4.76 -30.45
C ILE A 1092 -21.13 -4.82 -29.24
N TYR A 1093 -21.65 -4.57 -28.05
CA TYR A 1093 -20.86 -4.44 -26.83
C TYR A 1093 -20.64 -5.76 -26.06
N SER A 1094 -21.52 -6.74 -26.21
CA SER A 1094 -21.44 -7.99 -25.46
C SER A 1094 -21.99 -9.17 -26.25
N VAL A 1095 -21.36 -10.33 -26.07
CA VAL A 1095 -21.79 -11.64 -26.61
C VAL A 1095 -21.74 -12.70 -25.53
N ALA A 1096 -22.72 -13.59 -25.49
CA ALA A 1096 -22.76 -14.71 -24.56
C ALA A 1096 -23.39 -15.95 -25.19
N PHE A 1097 -22.77 -17.11 -24.98
CA PHE A 1097 -23.35 -18.42 -25.30
C PHE A 1097 -24.34 -18.86 -24.21
N SER A 1098 -25.38 -19.59 -24.59
CA SER A 1098 -26.18 -20.37 -23.64
C SER A 1098 -25.38 -21.54 -23.07
N ALA A 1099 -25.78 -22.03 -21.90
CA ALA A 1099 -25.07 -23.12 -21.20
C ALA A 1099 -24.98 -24.44 -22.01
N ASP A 1100 -25.91 -24.67 -22.94
CA ASP A 1100 -25.92 -25.80 -23.88
C ASP A 1100 -25.14 -25.53 -25.18
N GLY A 1101 -24.62 -24.31 -25.36
CA GLY A 1101 -23.86 -23.86 -26.52
C GLY A 1101 -24.67 -23.66 -27.80
N ARG A 1102 -26.00 -23.85 -27.79
CA ARG A 1102 -26.87 -23.82 -28.98
C ARG A 1102 -27.38 -22.43 -29.37
N ARG A 1103 -27.41 -21.49 -28.44
CA ARG A 1103 -27.90 -20.12 -28.66
C ARG A 1103 -26.82 -19.10 -28.33
N LEU A 1104 -26.85 -17.99 -29.05
CA LEU A 1104 -25.94 -16.86 -28.88
C LEU A 1104 -26.76 -15.57 -28.73
N ALA A 1105 -26.47 -14.76 -27.72
CA ALA A 1105 -27.07 -13.43 -27.55
C ALA A 1105 -26.07 -12.32 -27.85
N SER A 1106 -26.52 -11.24 -28.49
CA SER A 1106 -25.72 -10.05 -28.79
C SER A 1106 -26.42 -8.75 -28.42
N ALA A 1107 -25.69 -7.84 -27.75
CA ALA A 1107 -26.20 -6.55 -27.27
C ALA A 1107 -25.61 -5.38 -28.07
N SER A 1108 -26.42 -4.41 -28.50
CA SER A 1108 -25.95 -3.36 -29.42
C SER A 1108 -26.28 -1.92 -29.02
N TYR A 1109 -25.46 -0.99 -29.52
CA TYR A 1109 -25.66 0.46 -29.50
C TYR A 1109 -26.99 0.89 -30.11
N ASN A 1110 -27.52 0.12 -31.08
CA ASN A 1110 -28.79 0.43 -31.72
C ASN A 1110 -30.02 0.20 -30.80
N SER A 1111 -29.79 0.04 -29.49
CA SER A 1111 -30.80 -0.17 -28.46
C SER A 1111 -31.54 -1.51 -28.54
N THR A 1112 -31.00 -2.47 -29.31
CA THR A 1112 -31.59 -3.81 -29.49
C THR A 1112 -30.68 -4.92 -28.95
N VAL A 1113 -31.31 -6.02 -28.55
CA VAL A 1113 -30.64 -7.30 -28.26
C VAL A 1113 -31.10 -8.32 -29.30
N ARG A 1114 -30.22 -9.19 -29.81
CA ARG A 1114 -30.58 -10.24 -30.77
C ARG A 1114 -30.19 -11.62 -30.27
N LEU A 1115 -30.99 -12.60 -30.66
CA LEU A 1115 -30.80 -14.02 -30.38
C LEU A 1115 -30.56 -14.80 -31.67
N TRP A 1116 -29.51 -15.61 -31.68
CA TRP A 1116 -29.05 -16.39 -32.83
C TRP A 1116 -28.94 -17.86 -32.50
N ASP A 1117 -29.18 -18.69 -33.51
CA ASP A 1117 -28.81 -20.10 -33.47
C ASP A 1117 -27.31 -20.26 -33.77
N SER A 1118 -26.54 -20.87 -32.86
CA SER A 1118 -25.07 -20.91 -32.96
C SER A 1118 -24.53 -21.95 -33.97
N GLU A 1119 -25.39 -22.83 -34.48
CA GLU A 1119 -25.04 -23.90 -35.42
C GLU A 1119 -25.39 -23.52 -36.85
N THR A 1120 -26.57 -22.92 -37.04
CA THR A 1120 -27.07 -22.49 -38.35
C THR A 1120 -26.78 -21.02 -38.68
N GLY A 1121 -26.50 -20.19 -37.66
CA GLY A 1121 -26.24 -18.76 -37.82
C GLY A 1121 -27.49 -17.92 -38.11
N VAL A 1122 -28.69 -18.50 -38.01
CA VAL A 1122 -29.94 -17.81 -38.32
C VAL A 1122 -30.38 -16.94 -37.13
N LEU A 1123 -30.84 -15.72 -37.43
CA LEU A 1123 -31.47 -14.83 -36.46
C LEU A 1123 -32.81 -15.41 -36.01
N GLN A 1124 -32.93 -15.70 -34.72
CA GLN A 1124 -34.17 -16.22 -34.14
C GLN A 1124 -35.12 -15.08 -33.74
N GLN A 1125 -34.63 -14.06 -33.02
CA GLN A 1125 -35.43 -12.92 -32.56
C GLN A 1125 -34.65 -11.61 -32.42
N THR A 1126 -35.36 -10.47 -32.56
CA THR A 1126 -34.89 -9.11 -32.26
C THR A 1126 -35.70 -8.53 -31.11
N LEU A 1127 -35.03 -8.18 -30.02
CA LEU A 1127 -35.62 -7.73 -28.77
C LEU A 1127 -35.52 -6.20 -28.70
N GLU A 1128 -36.64 -5.51 -28.90
CA GLU A 1128 -36.75 -4.04 -28.96
C GLU A 1128 -37.36 -3.48 -27.67
N GLY A 1129 -36.83 -2.35 -27.18
CA GLY A 1129 -37.45 -1.65 -26.05
C GLY A 1129 -36.59 -0.60 -25.36
N HIS A 1130 -35.26 -0.78 -25.29
CA HIS A 1130 -34.38 0.25 -24.73
C HIS A 1130 -34.43 1.54 -25.56
N SER A 1131 -34.31 2.69 -24.90
CA SER A 1131 -34.33 4.00 -25.56
C SER A 1131 -32.92 4.55 -25.88
N LYS A 1132 -31.88 3.85 -25.39
CA LYS A 1132 -30.45 4.13 -25.67
C LYS A 1132 -29.66 2.82 -25.74
N SER A 1133 -28.39 2.94 -26.12
CA SER A 1133 -27.39 1.85 -26.25
C SER A 1133 -27.42 0.81 -25.12
N VAL A 1134 -27.37 -0.48 -25.48
CA VAL A 1134 -27.34 -1.63 -24.56
C VAL A 1134 -25.91 -2.15 -24.39
N ASN A 1135 -25.36 -2.09 -23.19
CA ASN A 1135 -23.92 -2.31 -22.94
C ASN A 1135 -23.55 -3.76 -22.58
N SER A 1136 -24.46 -4.52 -21.96
CA SER A 1136 -24.16 -5.88 -21.49
C SER A 1136 -25.38 -6.77 -21.62
N VAL A 1137 -25.15 -8.05 -21.93
CA VAL A 1137 -26.16 -9.13 -21.91
C VAL A 1137 -25.62 -10.36 -21.20
N ALA A 1138 -26.48 -11.03 -20.44
CA ALA A 1138 -26.15 -12.28 -19.76
C ALA A 1138 -27.33 -13.25 -19.81
N PHE A 1139 -27.06 -14.54 -20.01
CA PHE A 1139 -28.04 -15.60 -19.83
C PHE A 1139 -28.06 -16.09 -18.39
N SER A 1140 -29.22 -16.55 -17.92
CA SER A 1140 -29.30 -17.36 -16.70
C SER A 1140 -28.66 -18.74 -16.92
N ALA A 1141 -28.21 -19.38 -15.82
CA ALA A 1141 -27.51 -20.66 -15.89
C ALA A 1141 -28.34 -21.81 -16.52
N ASP A 1142 -29.67 -21.71 -16.45
CA ASP A 1142 -30.64 -22.62 -17.07
C ASP A 1142 -31.05 -22.20 -18.50
N GLY A 1143 -30.56 -21.05 -19.00
CA GLY A 1143 -30.88 -20.52 -20.34
C GLY A 1143 -32.31 -20.00 -20.51
N ARG A 1144 -33.07 -19.86 -19.41
CA ARG A 1144 -34.48 -19.44 -19.41
C ARG A 1144 -34.66 -17.93 -19.52
N TRP A 1145 -33.74 -17.13 -18.99
CA TRP A 1145 -33.84 -15.67 -18.95
C TRP A 1145 -32.63 -15.01 -19.61
N LEU A 1146 -32.88 -13.84 -20.21
CA LEU A 1146 -31.86 -12.95 -20.75
C LEU A 1146 -32.06 -11.56 -20.14
N ALA A 1147 -30.98 -10.91 -19.70
CA ALA A 1147 -31.03 -9.56 -19.15
C ALA A 1147 -30.15 -8.60 -19.93
N SER A 1148 -30.56 -7.34 -20.01
CA SER A 1148 -29.87 -6.27 -20.74
C SER A 1148 -29.84 -4.96 -19.94
N VAL A 1149 -28.73 -4.22 -20.02
CA VAL A 1149 -28.56 -2.91 -19.35
C VAL A 1149 -28.22 -1.83 -20.37
N SER A 1150 -28.74 -0.62 -20.17
CA SER A 1150 -28.64 0.46 -21.16
C SER A 1150 -28.29 1.83 -20.54
N TYR A 1151 -27.71 2.69 -21.39
CA TYR A 1151 -27.47 4.12 -21.13
C TYR A 1151 -28.74 4.94 -20.87
N ASP A 1152 -29.93 4.37 -21.06
CA ASP A 1152 -31.20 4.99 -20.67
C ASP A 1152 -31.44 4.94 -19.15
N ASN A 1153 -30.41 4.54 -18.39
CA ASN A 1153 -30.46 4.31 -16.95
C ASN A 1153 -31.46 3.21 -16.58
N THR A 1154 -31.76 2.29 -17.52
CA THR A 1154 -32.65 1.16 -17.28
C THR A 1154 -31.98 -0.20 -17.47
N VAL A 1155 -32.49 -1.16 -16.70
CA VAL A 1155 -32.23 -2.60 -16.88
C VAL A 1155 -33.52 -3.26 -17.35
N ARG A 1156 -33.42 -4.15 -18.35
CA ARG A 1156 -34.55 -4.93 -18.89
C ARG A 1156 -34.32 -6.43 -18.83
N LEU A 1157 -35.42 -7.15 -18.68
CA LEU A 1157 -35.46 -8.61 -18.65
C LEU A 1157 -36.32 -9.17 -19.78
N TRP A 1158 -35.83 -10.24 -20.39
CA TRP A 1158 -36.45 -10.92 -21.52
C TRP A 1158 -36.55 -12.42 -21.25
N ASP A 1159 -37.60 -13.04 -21.77
CA ASP A 1159 -37.70 -14.49 -21.82
C ASP A 1159 -36.71 -15.05 -22.86
N GLY A 1160 -35.87 -16.01 -22.46
CA GLY A 1160 -34.77 -16.52 -23.28
C GLY A 1160 -35.18 -17.41 -24.45
N GLU A 1161 -36.41 -17.94 -24.44
CA GLU A 1161 -36.95 -18.81 -25.50
C GLU A 1161 -37.90 -18.06 -26.44
N THR A 1162 -38.70 -17.14 -25.90
CA THR A 1162 -39.74 -16.40 -26.64
C THR A 1162 -39.41 -14.94 -26.91
N GLY A 1163 -38.39 -14.37 -26.28
CA GLY A 1163 -37.94 -12.97 -26.45
C GLY A 1163 -38.87 -11.89 -25.88
N ALA A 1164 -39.94 -12.25 -25.17
CA ALA A 1164 -40.88 -11.26 -24.64
C ALA A 1164 -40.27 -10.42 -23.51
N LEU A 1165 -40.42 -9.08 -23.57
CA LEU A 1165 -40.01 -8.16 -22.50
C LEU A 1165 -40.89 -8.36 -21.25
N GLN A 1166 -40.24 -8.64 -20.12
CA GLN A 1166 -40.94 -8.92 -18.86
C GLN A 1166 -40.88 -7.75 -17.86
N GLN A 1167 -39.78 -6.98 -17.83
CA GLN A 1167 -39.59 -5.93 -16.82
C GLN A 1167 -38.64 -4.81 -17.28
N THR A 1168 -38.86 -3.57 -16.82
CA THR A 1168 -37.96 -2.40 -16.97
C THR A 1168 -37.73 -1.76 -15.60
N LEU A 1169 -36.49 -1.38 -15.30
CA LEU A 1169 -36.07 -0.88 -13.98
C LEU A 1169 -35.33 0.44 -14.13
N GLU A 1170 -35.83 1.55 -13.59
CA GLU A 1170 -35.14 2.86 -13.62
C GLU A 1170 -34.16 3.00 -12.45
N ILE A 1171 -32.88 3.13 -12.75
CA ILE A 1171 -31.80 3.15 -11.76
C ILE A 1171 -31.43 4.58 -11.38
N GLY A 1172 -31.77 5.57 -12.23
CA GLY A 1172 -31.43 6.98 -12.03
C GLY A 1172 -29.94 7.32 -12.20
N SER A 1173 -29.11 6.31 -12.47
CA SER A 1173 -27.69 6.44 -12.76
C SER A 1173 -27.19 5.27 -13.62
N PHE A 1174 -26.08 5.50 -14.29
CA PHE A 1174 -25.52 4.63 -15.30
C PHE A 1174 -24.92 3.32 -14.72
N LEU A 1175 -25.06 2.21 -15.47
CA LEU A 1175 -24.57 0.88 -15.13
C LEU A 1175 -23.82 0.26 -16.31
N ASP A 1176 -22.58 -0.15 -16.08
CA ASP A 1176 -21.70 -0.69 -17.13
C ASP A 1176 -21.90 -2.18 -17.44
N GLN A 1177 -22.17 -2.99 -16.41
CA GLN A 1177 -22.29 -4.44 -16.52
C GLN A 1177 -23.41 -5.00 -15.64
N LEU A 1178 -23.88 -6.19 -16.00
CA LEU A 1178 -24.89 -6.95 -15.26
C LEU A 1178 -24.59 -8.45 -15.36
N SER A 1179 -24.87 -9.21 -14.30
CA SER A 1179 -24.86 -10.68 -14.36
C SER A 1179 -26.03 -11.26 -13.57
N PHE A 1180 -26.47 -12.46 -13.96
CA PHE A 1180 -27.41 -13.22 -13.15
C PHE A 1180 -26.70 -13.88 -11.98
N SER A 1181 -27.40 -14.00 -10.86
CA SER A 1181 -27.02 -14.93 -9.80
C SER A 1181 -27.08 -16.39 -10.31
N PRO A 1182 -26.32 -17.33 -9.73
CA PRO A 1182 -26.28 -18.73 -10.19
C PRO A 1182 -27.65 -19.45 -10.16
N ASP A 1183 -28.61 -18.93 -9.39
CA ASP A 1183 -29.99 -19.41 -9.30
C ASP A 1183 -30.96 -18.73 -10.30
N GLY A 1184 -30.52 -17.71 -11.04
CA GLY A 1184 -31.30 -17.00 -12.07
C GLY A 1184 -32.31 -15.96 -11.55
N LEU A 1185 -32.35 -15.68 -10.23
CA LEU A 1185 -33.42 -14.87 -9.62
C LEU A 1185 -33.05 -13.39 -9.37
N HIS A 1186 -31.78 -12.99 -9.51
CA HIS A 1186 -31.31 -11.64 -9.21
C HIS A 1186 -30.38 -11.11 -10.31
N LEU A 1187 -30.40 -9.77 -10.51
CA LEU A 1187 -29.43 -9.07 -11.36
C LEU A 1187 -28.42 -8.30 -10.50
N ILE A 1188 -27.14 -8.55 -10.72
CA ILE A 1188 -26.04 -7.96 -9.93
C ILE A 1188 -25.55 -6.70 -10.67
N THR A 1189 -25.51 -5.54 -10.00
CA THR A 1189 -25.04 -4.25 -10.59
C THR A 1189 -24.16 -3.42 -9.63
N ALA A 1190 -23.42 -2.44 -10.17
CA ALA A 1190 -22.51 -1.56 -9.41
C ALA A 1190 -23.20 -0.63 -8.40
N LEU A 1191 -24.50 -0.39 -8.57
CA LEU A 1191 -25.36 0.36 -7.66
C LEU A 1191 -26.22 -0.58 -6.81
N GLY A 1192 -25.71 -1.78 -6.53
CA GLY A 1192 -26.39 -2.83 -5.77
C GLY A 1192 -27.05 -3.90 -6.62
N VAL A 1193 -27.54 -4.95 -5.95
CA VAL A 1193 -28.28 -6.03 -6.61
C VAL A 1193 -29.72 -5.57 -6.85
N ILE A 1194 -30.31 -5.94 -7.98
CA ILE A 1194 -31.71 -5.66 -8.29
C ILE A 1194 -32.45 -6.99 -8.23
N SER A 1195 -33.35 -7.12 -7.26
CA SER A 1195 -34.19 -8.31 -7.12
C SER A 1195 -35.27 -8.29 -8.20
N LEU A 1196 -35.32 -9.35 -9.00
CA LEU A 1196 -36.31 -9.51 -10.06
C LEU A 1196 -37.62 -10.00 -9.45
N HIS A 1197 -38.52 -9.08 -9.11
CA HIS A 1197 -39.84 -9.44 -8.60
C HIS A 1197 -40.78 -9.80 -9.75
N HIS A 1198 -41.32 -11.02 -9.73
CA HIS A 1198 -42.46 -11.42 -10.56
C HIS A 1198 -43.73 -10.70 -10.08
N SER A 1199 -43.99 -9.47 -10.53
CA SER A 1199 -45.26 -8.79 -10.32
C SER A 1199 -45.59 -7.83 -11.48
N PRO A 1200 -46.79 -7.86 -12.08
CA PRO A 1200 -47.01 -7.37 -13.45
C PRO A 1200 -47.35 -5.87 -13.57
N SER A 1201 -47.00 -5.01 -12.61
CA SER A 1201 -47.86 -3.82 -12.35
C SER A 1201 -47.25 -2.42 -12.29
N ALA A 1202 -45.95 -2.19 -12.55
CA ALA A 1202 -45.45 -0.82 -12.75
C ALA A 1202 -44.07 -0.79 -13.43
N ILE A 1203 -43.83 0.22 -14.30
CA ILE A 1203 -42.74 0.23 -15.29
C ILE A 1203 -41.49 1.06 -14.86
N THR A 1204 -41.53 1.96 -13.84
CA THR A 1204 -40.41 2.91 -13.50
C THR A 1204 -40.41 3.50 -12.04
N GLN A 1205 -39.25 3.73 -11.33
CA GLN A 1205 -39.09 4.21 -9.88
C GLN A 1205 -37.71 4.91 -9.47
N THR A 1206 -37.58 5.77 -8.39
CA THR A 1206 -36.31 6.52 -7.88
C THR A 1206 -36.15 6.74 -6.29
N PRO A 1207 -34.95 7.03 -5.62
CA PRO A 1207 -34.74 7.06 -4.10
C PRO A 1207 -34.08 8.32 -3.33
N THR A 1208 -34.13 8.47 -1.95
CA THR A 1208 -33.66 9.66 -1.05
C THR A 1208 -33.14 9.37 0.43
N TRP A 1209 -32.38 10.27 1.18
CA TRP A 1209 -31.76 10.04 2.57
C TRP A 1209 -31.54 11.22 3.63
N SER A 1210 -31.92 11.06 4.94
CA SER A 1210 -31.44 11.72 6.22
C SER A 1210 -31.93 10.92 7.48
N GLY A 1211 -31.22 10.90 8.63
CA GLY A 1211 -31.61 10.13 9.84
C GLY A 1211 -30.56 9.11 10.31
N TYR A 1212 -30.96 7.91 10.75
CA TYR A 1212 -30.05 6.77 10.62
C TYR A 1212 -30.02 6.42 9.13
N PHE A 1213 -28.86 6.43 8.49
CA PHE A 1213 -28.77 6.16 7.05
C PHE A 1213 -27.72 5.12 6.76
N VAL A 1214 -27.97 4.38 5.69
CA VAL A 1214 -26.95 3.48 5.14
C VAL A 1214 -25.94 4.35 4.41
N ARG A 1215 -24.65 4.17 4.73
CA ARG A 1215 -23.52 4.84 4.09
C ARG A 1215 -23.50 4.52 2.58
N ALA A 1216 -22.93 5.41 1.77
CA ALA A 1216 -22.95 5.31 0.30
C ALA A 1216 -22.37 3.99 -0.26
N ASP A 1217 -21.39 3.42 0.44
CA ASP A 1217 -20.77 2.13 0.13
C ASP A 1217 -21.57 0.91 0.66
N ARG A 1218 -22.73 1.15 1.27
CA ARG A 1218 -23.72 0.16 1.76
C ARG A 1218 -23.23 -0.74 2.87
N SER A 1219 -22.01 -0.53 3.34
CA SER A 1219 -21.35 -1.39 4.31
C SER A 1219 -21.67 -1.00 5.75
N TRP A 1220 -22.14 0.21 6.01
CA TRP A 1220 -22.45 0.72 7.35
C TRP A 1220 -23.85 1.33 7.44
N VAL A 1221 -24.55 1.06 8.53
CA VAL A 1221 -25.52 2.01 9.07
C VAL A 1221 -24.76 3.03 9.90
N THR A 1222 -25.03 4.28 9.61
CA THR A 1222 -24.46 5.42 10.31
C THR A 1222 -25.53 6.19 11.08
N ALA A 1223 -25.14 6.73 12.22
CA ALA A 1223 -25.90 7.73 12.95
C ALA A 1223 -25.10 9.04 12.92
N ASN A 1224 -25.69 10.09 12.37
CA ASN A 1224 -25.05 11.42 12.27
C ASN A 1224 -23.64 11.39 11.64
N GLY A 1225 -23.39 10.45 10.72
CA GLY A 1225 -22.10 10.30 10.02
C GLY A 1225 -21.12 9.29 10.64
N ALA A 1226 -21.35 8.81 11.87
CA ALA A 1226 -20.50 7.79 12.51
C ALA A 1226 -21.04 6.37 12.27
N GLY A 1227 -20.17 5.41 11.94
CA GLY A 1227 -20.53 4.00 11.76
C GLY A 1227 -20.93 3.34 13.07
N ILE A 1228 -22.13 2.76 13.15
CA ILE A 1228 -22.64 2.13 14.39
C ILE A 1228 -22.96 0.65 14.23
N LEU A 1229 -23.34 0.23 13.03
CA LEU A 1229 -23.65 -1.16 12.70
C LEU A 1229 -23.13 -1.43 11.30
N TRP A 1230 -22.15 -2.30 11.20
CA TRP A 1230 -21.74 -2.81 9.90
C TRP A 1230 -22.80 -3.76 9.36
N ILE A 1231 -23.04 -3.72 8.05
CA ILE A 1231 -24.05 -4.52 7.37
C ILE A 1231 -23.32 -5.60 6.55
N PRO A 1232 -23.48 -6.89 6.92
CA PRO A 1232 -22.85 -7.96 6.18
C PRO A 1232 -23.36 -8.03 4.74
N PRO A 1233 -22.52 -8.46 3.79
CA PRO A 1233 -22.81 -8.47 2.35
C PRO A 1233 -24.17 -9.04 1.95
N GLU A 1234 -24.61 -10.16 2.54
CA GLU A 1234 -25.92 -10.77 2.24
C GLU A 1234 -27.13 -9.95 2.75
N TYR A 1235 -26.86 -9.02 3.67
CA TYR A 1235 -27.82 -8.09 4.25
C TYR A 1235 -27.64 -6.65 3.73
N ARG A 1236 -26.67 -6.41 2.84
CA ARG A 1236 -26.43 -5.08 2.29
C ARG A 1236 -27.62 -4.63 1.46
N PRO A 1237 -28.04 -3.36 1.62
CA PRO A 1237 -29.23 -2.86 0.97
C PRO A 1237 -29.05 -2.83 -0.55
N THR A 1238 -30.00 -3.47 -1.22
CA THR A 1238 -30.31 -3.19 -2.62
C THR A 1238 -31.12 -1.91 -2.73
N CYS A 1239 -32.07 -1.76 -1.80
CA CYS A 1239 -32.76 -0.52 -1.49
C CYS A 1239 -32.88 -0.37 0.03
N SER A 1240 -33.02 0.85 0.51
CA SER A 1240 -33.46 1.07 1.89
C SER A 1240 -34.29 2.34 2.01
N VAL A 1241 -35.07 2.43 3.06
CA VAL A 1241 -35.88 3.61 3.39
C VAL A 1241 -35.76 3.88 4.87
N VAL A 1242 -35.63 5.16 5.21
CA VAL A 1242 -35.45 5.62 6.58
C VAL A 1242 -36.69 6.42 6.98
N ARG A 1243 -37.29 6.09 8.11
CA ARG A 1243 -38.37 6.87 8.71
C ARG A 1243 -38.15 7.01 10.21
N LYS A 1244 -37.84 8.22 10.68
CA LYS A 1244 -37.49 8.51 12.08
C LYS A 1244 -36.28 7.65 12.53
N GLN A 1245 -36.45 6.76 13.52
CA GLN A 1245 -35.40 5.82 13.96
C GLN A 1245 -35.57 4.41 13.36
N THR A 1246 -36.37 4.25 12.31
CA THR A 1246 -36.55 2.94 11.67
C THR A 1246 -35.91 2.96 10.28
N ILE A 1247 -34.96 2.04 10.06
CA ILE A 1247 -34.41 1.75 8.74
C ILE A 1247 -35.04 0.45 8.26
N VAL A 1248 -35.63 0.49 7.07
CA VAL A 1248 -36.08 -0.71 6.37
C VAL A 1248 -35.13 -0.96 5.22
N ILE A 1249 -34.50 -2.14 5.17
CA ILE A 1249 -33.56 -2.56 4.13
C ILE A 1249 -34.20 -3.68 3.32
N GLY A 1250 -34.30 -3.50 2.01
CA GLY A 1250 -34.50 -4.61 1.08
C GLY A 1250 -33.14 -5.19 0.73
N CYS A 1251 -32.98 -6.49 0.93
CA CYS A 1251 -31.77 -7.22 0.55
C CYS A 1251 -31.96 -7.90 -0.80
N ALA A 1252 -30.85 -8.21 -1.46
CA ALA A 1252 -30.81 -8.99 -2.70
C ALA A 1252 -31.60 -10.30 -2.59
N SER A 1253 -31.49 -10.96 -1.43
CA SER A 1253 -32.11 -12.25 -1.07
C SER A 1253 -33.64 -12.23 -0.94
N GLY A 1254 -34.31 -11.12 -1.23
CA GLY A 1254 -35.76 -10.95 -1.07
C GLY A 1254 -36.20 -10.73 0.38
N ARG A 1255 -35.24 -10.58 1.31
CA ARG A 1255 -35.54 -10.25 2.72
C ARG A 1255 -35.78 -8.77 2.87
N VAL A 1256 -36.77 -8.44 3.69
CA VAL A 1256 -36.97 -7.07 4.20
C VAL A 1256 -36.52 -7.06 5.66
N LEU A 1257 -35.45 -6.34 5.93
CA LEU A 1257 -34.96 -6.10 7.28
C LEU A 1257 -35.62 -4.84 7.80
N ILE A 1258 -36.32 -4.93 8.92
CA ILE A 1258 -36.85 -3.76 9.60
C ILE A 1258 -36.03 -3.59 10.87
N MET A 1259 -35.18 -2.58 10.88
CA MET A 1259 -34.35 -2.23 12.02
C MET A 1259 -34.89 -0.97 12.67
N LYS A 1260 -35.23 -1.07 13.96
CA LYS A 1260 -35.71 0.07 14.74
C LYS A 1260 -34.75 0.40 15.86
N PHE A 1261 -34.24 1.63 15.83
CA PHE A 1261 -33.28 2.17 16.78
C PHE A 1261 -33.99 2.98 17.88
N ASP A 1262 -33.44 2.98 19.09
CA ASP A 1262 -33.97 3.75 20.22
C ASP A 1262 -33.60 5.25 20.11
N PRO A 1263 -34.55 6.20 20.33
CA PRO A 1263 -34.29 7.64 20.41
C PRO A 1263 -33.24 8.08 21.43
N GLN A 1264 -33.07 7.34 22.53
CA GLN A 1264 -32.37 7.80 23.74
C GLN A 1264 -30.88 7.44 23.77
N LEU A 1265 -30.25 7.19 22.62
CA LEU A 1265 -28.79 7.05 22.56
C LEU A 1265 -28.13 8.38 22.99
N PRO A 1266 -27.41 8.42 24.13
CA PRO A 1266 -26.43 9.47 24.31
C PRO A 1266 -25.27 9.11 23.39
N LEU A 1267 -25.16 9.79 22.25
CA LEU A 1267 -23.90 9.88 21.54
C LEU A 1267 -22.96 10.70 22.45
N VAL A 1268 -22.16 10.01 23.28
CA VAL A 1268 -21.07 10.57 24.09
C VAL A 1268 -19.84 9.68 24.02
#